data_AF-U7PQ07-F1
#
_entry.id   AF-U7PQ07-F1
#
_cell.length_a   1.000
_cell.length_b   1.000
_cell.length_c   1.000
_cell.angle_alpha   90.00
_cell.angle_beta   90.00
_cell.angle_gamma   90.00
#
_symmetry.space_group_name_H-M   'P 1'
#
loop_
_entity.id
_entity.type
_entity.pdbx_description
1 polymer ?
#
loop_
_entity_poly.entity_id
_entity_poly.type
_entity_poly.pdbx_seq_one_letter_code
_entity_poly.pdbx_strand_id
1 'polypeptide(L)'
;MPIITISKSSALRAAWHKELLASNLSAQLDDGSLIEFPPALLQLTRDYLNRKRLVANSDERNRHIDELIRDHVQNEHGDPEVAILACTLEYSPFTAIAALKSLRGDNQENPSYTRYLRCLVVASSIAPRYVSVPEAQVAQYLLQIRLGYADPLQIFRNMIATLSTIPNSQMLPAEYINRLLAFCQIPQSYQLYLHMLQNQCRFASLYRSVSWVHEYLSNQQCQLAREVLEGQIPDLQLWASWKPDEAMLQKWETYNFTPQHLARLRPIFHLEGPDLTRTGNPTFKDCGPACFQTVAVEPADVALIQRLQQLLLQAMEIGPEAISLLSRLCIETTATDNSLTFAETIIRIADPECCTAAIVLVNSLTPTASVSARMMTLSSTLLTLQRHPALREVFASRIIDIVVPTMEAAQESYKTHLFGSTNDTLSYKIQAYGRAIRYAPWLNEFVSAEFLAGLDRFPPEDVFQGIMSRLQVPQTESVEKALKDYLLATLGGTGTEEEIASLKVAVDGEQEFWITHQDVERNRILGIIRKLAYMKDMEFLHACRLQILVEDVVLLRDLVGLIERDSHVSCIDMLRILARRIELPMVVHDVWISLMMLMLKQRADDLLVWSCDNLTVQDWFRFVTDMRVVFNGRPDQMTALASLGMSLQRLTWWQQLQSEYLVGVEYLDRLQRRQNGGIASMKWLYLQEIPNVTALLSTIVGRKTLGYDPQWILSFFDSSPSSITTLCSCLAAHDESSPQGLYGIRTILERFYMHEGWPDSATQAYMLAWRRSKDLTEGDKNAITLLGELMGIKPSLNPHGLNVIKNKMLREYDRVIEQAREVEGLRLQLDRKDSTRTNSLANRIGMQGTRPYIDPDIPEPLSDAIECVGIKEYELCFPLKHLQGHDRKVRGIGSDLFPILTVRVILNGAERTHGFCVHLVPHETVHELGKGLQVQLKQQTNHTYWRPKSNAHRKPTSRICTASFNLFTHALAQRLHRHFLLGGVTLKSVYDLTNETIRRPGSQCTACGDELTGLWKPTICTKDGCIKEMSQSGLLVRAYGLLIDAPVLDFLLCCLYAAAKDNSGLQLLSTDCPYEKSRLITILDSFPRLQADDTMTPFDLLNKIRLGNYLSHEREQVLAWMSKWFRGCMLSAPQGKRLSIMSDVDQFLLYNSTPECEKAFESYNTNSASSGSARPAPLPRTGDVVFHGSQTSRMWKVLTEGLRNMSNTRYMAHGAVNGPGIYLADEPSTSFSYSGTLNNTWSKSAFSMKKILLGCELIKDDPLSTLPPGTKKPPAGTHIVTDESRVLVRYVFICPSGYSMPPVRHIETGMRSTFASLRSGAAL
;
A
#
# COMPACT_ATOMS: atom_id res chain seq x y z
N MET A 1 7.99 -86.78 -32.92
CA MET A 1 7.84 -87.31 -31.54
C MET A 1 7.97 -86.16 -30.55
N PRO A 2 7.14 -86.03 -29.49
CA PRO A 2 5.69 -86.21 -29.41
C PRO A 2 4.94 -84.85 -29.39
N ILE A 3 3.82 -84.75 -30.11
CA ILE A 3 2.91 -83.59 -30.07
C ILE A 3 2.02 -83.79 -28.84
N ILE A 4 2.22 -83.00 -27.78
CA ILE A 4 1.36 -82.99 -26.60
C ILE A 4 0.19 -82.03 -26.86
N THR A 5 -1.00 -82.60 -27.00
CA THR A 5 -2.28 -81.90 -27.11
C THR A 5 -2.61 -81.19 -25.80
N ILE A 6 -2.35 -79.89 -25.74
CA ILE A 6 -2.84 -79.02 -24.66
C ILE A 6 -4.38 -78.99 -24.72
N SER A 7 -5.01 -79.44 -23.63
CA SER A 7 -6.46 -79.33 -23.41
C SER A 7 -6.95 -77.90 -23.66
N LYS A 8 -7.91 -77.72 -24.58
CA LYS A 8 -8.49 -76.42 -24.96
C LYS A 8 -9.09 -75.63 -23.78
N SER A 9 -9.40 -76.30 -22.66
CA SER A 9 -9.84 -75.64 -21.42
C SER A 9 -8.73 -74.84 -20.75
N SER A 10 -7.47 -75.26 -20.88
CA SER A 10 -6.34 -74.49 -20.32
C SER A 10 -6.02 -73.27 -21.18
N ALA A 11 -6.24 -73.35 -22.49
CA ALA A 11 -6.00 -72.24 -23.41
C ALA A 11 -6.90 -71.02 -23.12
N LEU A 12 -8.17 -71.23 -22.76
CA LEU A 12 -9.07 -70.14 -22.37
C LEU A 12 -8.75 -69.51 -21.03
N ARG A 13 -8.37 -70.34 -20.06
CA ARG A 13 -7.97 -69.87 -18.74
C ARG A 13 -6.72 -68.98 -18.87
N ALA A 14 -5.72 -69.46 -19.60
CA ALA A 14 -4.52 -68.69 -19.94
C ALA A 14 -4.85 -67.42 -20.74
N ALA A 15 -5.79 -67.49 -21.70
CA ALA A 15 -6.23 -66.31 -22.45
C ALA A 15 -6.93 -65.29 -21.54
N TRP A 16 -7.80 -65.72 -20.63
CA TRP A 16 -8.48 -64.84 -19.68
C TRP A 16 -7.45 -64.10 -18.80
N HIS A 17 -6.49 -64.81 -18.21
CA HIS A 17 -5.43 -64.17 -17.42
C HIS A 17 -4.57 -63.21 -18.26
N LYS A 18 -4.17 -63.62 -19.47
CA LYS A 18 -3.35 -62.81 -20.37
C LYS A 18 -4.05 -61.52 -20.80
N GLU A 19 -5.33 -61.58 -21.16
CA GLU A 19 -6.10 -60.41 -21.60
C GLU A 19 -6.33 -59.45 -20.43
N LEU A 20 -6.63 -59.94 -19.22
CA LEU A 20 -6.74 -59.08 -18.04
C LEU A 20 -5.41 -58.41 -17.67
N LEU A 21 -4.28 -59.13 -17.71
CA LEU A 21 -2.95 -58.56 -17.44
C LEU A 21 -2.48 -57.58 -18.52
N ALA A 22 -2.79 -57.87 -19.79
CA ALA A 22 -2.47 -56.99 -20.91
C ALA A 22 -3.39 -55.75 -20.95
N SER A 23 -4.56 -55.83 -20.33
CA SER A 23 -5.44 -54.69 -20.16
C SER A 23 -4.83 -53.73 -19.13
N ASN A 24 -4.73 -52.46 -19.49
CA ASN A 24 -4.23 -51.43 -18.58
C ASN A 24 -5.24 -51.11 -17.46
N LEU A 25 -6.21 -51.98 -17.18
CA LEU A 25 -7.35 -51.74 -16.29
C LEU A 25 -6.92 -51.47 -14.86
N SER A 26 -5.91 -52.17 -14.35
CA SER A 26 -5.40 -51.88 -13.01
C SER A 26 -4.84 -50.45 -12.92
N ALA A 27 -4.09 -50.00 -13.93
CA ALA A 27 -3.56 -48.64 -13.95
C ALA A 27 -4.66 -47.60 -14.16
N GLN A 28 -5.65 -47.92 -15.01
CA GLN A 28 -6.83 -47.07 -15.22
C GLN A 28 -7.71 -46.98 -13.96
N LEU A 29 -7.76 -48.04 -13.16
CA LEU A 29 -8.38 -48.05 -11.83
C LEU A 29 -7.54 -47.23 -10.83
N ASP A 30 -6.21 -47.17 -10.97
CA ASP A 30 -5.31 -46.39 -10.11
C ASP A 30 -5.22 -44.90 -10.45
N ASP A 31 -5.41 -44.52 -11.71
CA ASP A 31 -5.51 -43.12 -12.12
C ASP A 31 -6.96 -42.59 -12.10
N GLY A 32 -7.95 -43.49 -12.13
CA GLY A 32 -9.38 -43.16 -12.10
C GLY A 32 -10.00 -42.96 -13.49
N SER A 33 -9.28 -43.28 -14.57
CA SER A 33 -9.80 -43.28 -15.94
C SER A 33 -10.70 -44.47 -16.26
N LEU A 34 -10.66 -45.54 -15.46
CA LEU A 34 -11.61 -46.65 -15.58
C LEU A 34 -12.95 -46.27 -14.96
N ILE A 35 -13.89 -45.85 -15.80
CA ILE A 35 -15.28 -45.56 -15.41
C ILE A 35 -16.21 -46.67 -15.89
N GLU A 36 -15.97 -47.21 -17.09
CA GLU A 36 -16.73 -48.32 -17.66
C GLU A 36 -15.81 -49.54 -17.89
N PHE A 37 -16.21 -50.71 -17.41
CA PHE A 37 -15.45 -51.93 -17.64
C PHE A 37 -15.61 -52.43 -19.09
N PRO A 38 -14.53 -52.82 -19.80
CA PRO A 38 -14.62 -53.23 -21.20
C PRO A 38 -15.55 -54.44 -21.41
N PRO A 39 -16.60 -54.31 -22.26
CA PRO A 39 -17.55 -55.39 -22.51
C PRO A 39 -16.89 -56.69 -23.04
N ALA A 40 -15.80 -56.56 -23.80
CA ALA A 40 -15.05 -57.69 -24.34
C ALA A 40 -14.46 -58.60 -23.23
N LEU A 41 -14.00 -58.01 -22.12
CA LEU A 41 -13.43 -58.76 -21.00
C LEU A 41 -14.51 -59.45 -20.15
N LEU A 42 -15.69 -58.82 -20.00
CA LEU A 42 -16.86 -59.47 -19.39
C LEU A 42 -17.31 -60.69 -20.20
N GLN A 43 -17.30 -60.56 -21.53
CA GLN A 43 -17.64 -61.66 -22.44
C GLN A 43 -16.62 -62.81 -22.36
N LEU A 44 -15.32 -62.51 -22.20
CA LEU A 44 -14.28 -63.52 -22.00
C LEU A 44 -14.55 -64.39 -20.75
N THR A 45 -14.97 -63.78 -19.63
CA THR A 45 -15.39 -64.53 -18.43
C THR A 45 -16.56 -65.45 -18.73
N ARG A 46 -17.59 -64.92 -19.41
CA ARG A 46 -18.78 -65.69 -19.79
C ARG A 46 -18.44 -66.87 -20.71
N ASP A 47 -17.58 -66.66 -21.68
CA ASP A 47 -17.16 -67.69 -22.63
C ASP A 47 -16.36 -68.82 -21.96
N TYR A 48 -15.50 -68.45 -20.99
CA TYR A 48 -14.79 -69.42 -20.15
C TYR A 48 -15.76 -70.30 -19.36
N LEU A 49 -16.73 -69.69 -18.67
CA LEU A 49 -17.71 -70.40 -17.83
C LEU A 49 -18.70 -71.24 -18.65
N ASN A 50 -19.17 -70.72 -19.79
CA ASN A 50 -20.08 -71.45 -20.68
C ASN A 50 -19.44 -72.72 -21.24
N ARG A 51 -18.14 -72.69 -21.57
CA ARG A 51 -17.42 -73.89 -22.03
C ARG A 51 -17.20 -74.92 -20.95
N LYS A 52 -17.17 -74.53 -19.67
CA LYS A 52 -17.19 -75.45 -18.52
C LYS A 52 -18.56 -76.08 -18.27
N ARG A 53 -19.63 -75.62 -18.94
CA ARG A 53 -21.02 -76.08 -18.80
C ARG A 53 -21.56 -75.95 -17.36
N LEU A 54 -21.10 -74.95 -16.63
CA LEU A 54 -21.54 -74.68 -15.26
C LEU A 54 -22.90 -73.98 -15.25
N VAL A 55 -23.82 -74.47 -14.41
CA VAL A 55 -25.15 -73.87 -14.25
C VAL A 55 -25.01 -72.45 -13.68
N ALA A 56 -25.72 -71.47 -14.26
CA ALA A 56 -25.73 -70.09 -13.76
C ALA A 56 -26.24 -70.05 -12.31
N ASN A 57 -25.67 -69.18 -11.47
CA ASN A 57 -26.01 -69.03 -10.05
C ASN A 57 -25.80 -70.27 -9.15
N SER A 58 -25.08 -71.31 -9.60
CA SER A 58 -24.78 -72.46 -8.73
C SER A 58 -23.56 -72.22 -7.84
N ASP A 59 -23.50 -72.86 -6.68
CA ASP A 59 -22.31 -72.86 -5.81
C ASP A 59 -21.08 -73.45 -6.51
N GLU A 60 -21.29 -74.37 -7.46
CA GLU A 60 -20.21 -74.90 -8.29
C GLU A 60 -19.61 -73.81 -9.20
N ARG A 61 -20.46 -72.96 -9.81
CA ARG A 61 -20.01 -71.83 -10.62
C ARG A 61 -19.28 -70.79 -9.76
N ASN A 62 -19.82 -70.45 -8.59
CA ASN A 62 -19.18 -69.52 -7.65
C ASN A 62 -17.78 -70.03 -7.23
N ARG A 63 -17.65 -71.32 -6.87
CA ARG A 63 -16.36 -71.93 -6.54
C ARG A 63 -15.36 -71.86 -7.70
N HIS A 64 -15.82 -72.12 -8.93
CA HIS A 64 -14.97 -72.00 -10.12
C HIS A 64 -14.51 -70.58 -10.40
N ILE A 65 -15.35 -69.58 -10.12
CA ILE A 65 -14.98 -68.16 -10.24
C ILE A 65 -13.96 -67.81 -9.15
N ASP A 66 -14.19 -68.20 -7.91
CA ASP A 66 -13.24 -67.98 -6.81
C ASP A 66 -11.89 -68.64 -7.09
N GLU A 67 -11.88 -69.85 -7.67
CA GLU A 67 -10.66 -70.51 -8.14
C GLU A 67 -9.97 -69.74 -9.27
N LEU A 68 -10.72 -69.17 -10.22
CA LEU A 68 -10.17 -68.37 -11.31
C LEU A 68 -9.54 -67.07 -10.80
N ILE A 69 -10.21 -66.36 -9.91
CA ILE A 69 -9.71 -65.13 -9.30
C ILE A 69 -8.49 -65.43 -8.43
N ARG A 70 -8.55 -66.47 -7.60
CA ARG A 70 -7.43 -66.89 -6.74
C ARG A 70 -6.20 -67.22 -7.57
N ASP A 71 -6.37 -67.95 -8.68
CA ASP A 71 -5.29 -68.25 -9.62
C ASP A 71 -4.71 -66.97 -10.24
N HIS A 72 -5.55 -66.03 -10.65
CA HIS A 72 -5.09 -64.76 -11.20
C HIS A 72 -4.26 -63.94 -10.19
N VAL A 73 -4.75 -63.84 -8.96
CA VAL A 73 -4.12 -63.02 -7.91
C VAL A 73 -2.86 -63.68 -7.38
N GLN A 74 -2.91 -64.99 -7.11
CA GLN A 74 -1.81 -65.70 -6.45
C GLN A 74 -0.76 -66.22 -7.44
N ASN A 75 -1.18 -66.76 -8.59
CA ASN A 75 -0.28 -67.43 -9.52
C ASN A 75 0.15 -66.51 -10.68
N GLU A 76 -0.74 -65.62 -11.15
CA GLU A 76 -0.45 -64.70 -12.27
C GLU A 76 -0.10 -63.27 -11.82
N HIS A 77 -0.07 -63.01 -10.51
CA HIS A 77 0.18 -61.70 -9.91
C HIS A 77 -0.72 -60.57 -10.43
N GLY A 78 -1.93 -60.93 -10.85
CA GLY A 78 -2.94 -60.01 -11.32
C GLY A 78 -3.69 -59.30 -10.20
N ASP A 79 -4.43 -58.27 -10.59
CA ASP A 79 -5.11 -57.39 -9.65
C ASP A 79 -6.44 -58.00 -9.15
N PRO A 80 -6.65 -58.12 -7.82
CA PRO A 80 -7.85 -58.75 -7.28
C PRO A 80 -9.11 -57.95 -7.60
N GLU A 81 -9.05 -56.61 -7.58
CA GLU A 81 -10.18 -55.75 -7.90
C GLU A 81 -10.62 -55.93 -9.36
N VAL A 82 -9.69 -55.87 -10.31
CA VAL A 82 -9.98 -56.07 -11.75
C VAL A 82 -10.55 -57.47 -12.01
N ALA A 83 -10.02 -58.50 -11.34
CA ALA A 83 -10.52 -59.87 -11.48
C ALA A 83 -11.94 -60.05 -10.92
N ILE A 84 -12.24 -59.44 -9.76
CA ILE A 84 -13.59 -59.45 -9.18
C ILE A 84 -14.56 -58.70 -10.09
N LEU A 85 -14.17 -57.53 -10.62
CA LEU A 85 -14.98 -56.76 -11.58
C LEU A 85 -15.27 -57.58 -12.86
N ALA A 86 -14.26 -58.20 -13.46
CA ALA A 86 -14.40 -59.05 -14.65
C ALA A 86 -15.36 -60.24 -14.44
N CYS A 87 -15.48 -60.72 -13.19
CA CYS A 87 -16.31 -61.86 -12.81
C CYS A 87 -17.68 -61.47 -12.23
N THR A 88 -17.93 -60.19 -12.01
CA THR A 88 -19.09 -59.70 -11.23
C THR A 88 -20.43 -60.15 -11.82
N LEU A 89 -20.59 -60.16 -13.15
CA LEU A 89 -21.85 -60.57 -13.80
C LEU A 89 -22.16 -62.06 -13.68
N GLU A 90 -21.15 -62.89 -13.39
CA GLU A 90 -21.23 -64.33 -13.50
C GLU A 90 -21.32 -65.04 -12.14
N TYR A 91 -21.06 -64.29 -11.06
CA TYR A 91 -21.37 -64.69 -9.69
C TYR A 91 -22.88 -64.75 -9.43
N SER A 92 -23.28 -65.60 -8.48
CA SER A 92 -24.61 -65.48 -7.88
C SER A 92 -24.76 -64.12 -7.18
N PRO A 93 -25.97 -63.53 -7.09
CA PRO A 93 -26.16 -62.22 -6.48
C PRO A 93 -25.55 -62.06 -5.07
N PHE A 94 -25.70 -63.07 -4.23
CA PHE A 94 -25.15 -63.08 -2.87
C PHE A 94 -23.62 -63.10 -2.88
N THR A 95 -23.01 -63.92 -3.75
CA THR A 95 -21.56 -64.03 -3.88
C THR A 95 -20.95 -62.79 -4.51
N ALA A 96 -21.59 -62.18 -5.51
CA ALA A 96 -21.14 -60.94 -6.14
C ALA A 96 -21.05 -59.80 -5.11
N ILE A 97 -22.09 -59.66 -4.27
CA ILE A 97 -22.11 -58.67 -3.20
C ILE A 97 -21.02 -58.96 -2.16
N ALA A 98 -20.86 -60.22 -1.74
CA ALA A 98 -19.81 -60.61 -0.81
C ALA A 98 -18.39 -60.35 -1.35
N ALA A 99 -18.16 -60.64 -2.63
CA ALA A 99 -16.88 -60.40 -3.31
C ALA A 99 -16.57 -58.90 -3.40
N LEU A 100 -17.53 -58.06 -3.82
CA LEU A 100 -17.34 -56.61 -3.84
C LEU A 100 -17.11 -56.04 -2.44
N LYS A 101 -17.83 -56.50 -1.41
CA LYS A 101 -17.60 -56.09 -0.01
C LYS A 101 -16.21 -56.48 0.48
N SER A 102 -15.66 -57.60 0.04
CA SER A 102 -14.31 -58.02 0.43
C SER A 102 -13.22 -57.03 0.01
N LEU A 103 -13.46 -56.25 -1.04
CA LEU A 103 -12.54 -55.20 -1.53
C LEU A 103 -12.48 -53.96 -0.64
N ARG A 104 -13.42 -53.81 0.32
CA ARG A 104 -13.51 -52.63 1.18
C ARG A 104 -12.34 -52.49 2.16
N GLY A 105 -11.70 -53.62 2.49
CA GLY A 105 -10.56 -53.64 3.40
C GLY A 105 -10.93 -53.41 4.87
N ASP A 106 -12.13 -53.79 5.32
CA ASP A 106 -12.58 -53.60 6.71
C ASP A 106 -11.63 -54.18 7.77
N ASN A 107 -10.87 -55.22 7.41
CA ASN A 107 -9.90 -55.88 8.28
C ASN A 107 -8.46 -55.38 8.08
N GLN A 108 -8.24 -54.32 7.28
CA GLN A 108 -6.94 -53.73 7.03
C GLN A 108 -6.73 -52.50 7.92
N GLU A 109 -5.54 -52.31 8.49
CA GLU A 109 -5.22 -51.10 9.26
C GLU A 109 -5.28 -49.81 8.41
N ASN A 110 -5.00 -49.92 7.10
CA ASN A 110 -5.01 -48.81 6.15
C ASN A 110 -5.68 -49.23 4.83
N PRO A 111 -7.02 -49.32 4.76
CA PRO A 111 -7.71 -49.71 3.54
C PRO A 111 -7.46 -48.69 2.43
N SER A 112 -7.32 -49.18 1.20
CA SER A 112 -7.19 -48.31 0.02
C SER A 112 -8.56 -47.73 -0.35
N TYR A 113 -8.98 -46.69 0.39
CA TYR A 113 -10.27 -46.03 0.17
C TYR A 113 -10.49 -45.64 -1.30
N THR A 114 -9.47 -45.05 -1.92
CA THR A 114 -9.50 -44.62 -3.32
C THR A 114 -9.79 -45.79 -4.28
N ARG A 115 -9.10 -46.93 -4.10
CA ARG A 115 -9.24 -48.08 -5.00
C ARG A 115 -10.61 -48.73 -4.83
N TYR A 116 -11.06 -48.93 -3.59
CA TYR A 116 -12.39 -49.50 -3.32
C TYR A 116 -13.52 -48.64 -3.91
N LEU A 117 -13.47 -47.33 -3.71
CA LEU A 117 -14.48 -46.42 -4.24
C LEU A 117 -14.54 -46.46 -5.77
N ARG A 118 -13.38 -46.49 -6.44
CA ARG A 118 -13.34 -46.65 -7.90
C ARG A 118 -13.88 -48.01 -8.35
N CYS A 119 -13.64 -49.08 -7.60
CA CYS A 119 -14.26 -50.38 -7.88
C CYS A 119 -15.78 -50.31 -7.85
N LEU A 120 -16.37 -49.59 -6.88
CA LEU A 120 -17.82 -49.44 -6.82
C LEU A 120 -18.38 -48.67 -8.03
N VAL A 121 -17.68 -47.62 -8.47
CA VAL A 121 -18.05 -46.87 -9.68
C VAL A 121 -18.09 -47.79 -10.91
N VAL A 122 -17.03 -48.58 -11.09
CA VAL A 122 -16.93 -49.52 -12.22
C VAL A 122 -17.91 -50.69 -12.08
N ALA A 123 -18.09 -51.23 -10.87
CA ALA A 123 -19.04 -52.31 -10.60
C ALA A 123 -20.49 -51.89 -10.91
N SER A 124 -20.84 -50.63 -10.66
CA SER A 124 -22.14 -50.09 -11.04
C SER A 124 -22.32 -50.01 -12.55
N SER A 125 -21.26 -49.71 -13.31
CA SER A 125 -21.30 -49.76 -14.78
C SER A 125 -21.52 -51.19 -15.31
N ILE A 126 -21.00 -52.21 -14.61
CA ILE A 126 -21.10 -53.62 -15.00
C ILE A 126 -22.47 -54.19 -14.62
N ALA A 127 -22.88 -53.99 -13.37
CA ALA A 127 -24.05 -54.60 -12.78
C ALA A 127 -24.70 -53.64 -11.76
N PRO A 128 -25.51 -52.67 -12.23
CA PRO A 128 -26.23 -51.73 -11.37
C PRO A 128 -27.10 -52.38 -10.28
N ARG A 129 -27.42 -53.68 -10.46
CA ARG A 129 -28.16 -54.50 -9.49
C ARG A 129 -27.38 -54.85 -8.21
N TYR A 130 -26.05 -54.80 -8.24
CA TYR A 130 -25.19 -55.10 -7.07
C TYR A 130 -24.60 -53.85 -6.44
N VAL A 131 -24.29 -52.84 -7.27
CA VAL A 131 -23.94 -51.49 -6.84
C VAL A 131 -24.85 -50.52 -7.58
N SER A 132 -25.82 -49.99 -6.87
CA SER A 132 -26.79 -49.07 -7.43
C SER A 132 -26.10 -47.80 -7.95
N VAL A 133 -26.72 -47.13 -8.93
CA VAL A 133 -26.21 -45.86 -9.48
C VAL A 133 -26.00 -44.81 -8.36
N PRO A 134 -26.90 -44.65 -7.37
CA PRO A 134 -26.64 -43.80 -6.22
C PRO A 134 -25.40 -44.20 -5.41
N GLU A 135 -25.17 -45.50 -5.16
CA GLU A 135 -23.98 -45.95 -4.42
C GLU A 135 -22.69 -45.61 -5.16
N ALA A 136 -22.66 -45.74 -6.49
CA ALA A 136 -21.52 -45.32 -7.30
C ALA A 136 -21.33 -43.80 -7.28
N GLN A 137 -22.41 -43.02 -7.31
CA GLN A 137 -22.32 -41.56 -7.22
C GLN A 137 -21.81 -41.10 -5.84
N VAL A 138 -22.24 -41.74 -4.74
CA VAL A 138 -21.64 -41.54 -3.41
C VAL A 138 -20.15 -41.88 -3.43
N ALA A 139 -19.77 -42.98 -4.08
CA ALA A 139 -18.38 -43.37 -4.19
C ALA A 139 -17.53 -42.32 -4.95
N GLN A 140 -18.08 -41.70 -5.98
CA GLN A 140 -17.44 -40.60 -6.70
C GLN A 140 -17.25 -39.37 -5.82
N TYR A 141 -18.25 -38.97 -5.02
CA TYR A 141 -18.08 -37.83 -4.12
C TYR A 141 -17.04 -38.10 -3.02
N LEU A 142 -17.05 -39.30 -2.43
CA LEU A 142 -16.02 -39.71 -1.47
C LEU A 142 -14.62 -39.71 -2.11
N LEU A 143 -14.53 -40.10 -3.38
CA LEU A 143 -13.29 -40.04 -4.14
C LEU A 143 -12.83 -38.58 -4.35
N GLN A 144 -13.74 -37.67 -4.71
CA GLN A 144 -13.44 -36.24 -4.87
C GLN A 144 -12.94 -35.61 -3.56
N ILE A 145 -13.62 -35.89 -2.44
CA ILE A 145 -13.17 -35.46 -1.09
C ILE A 145 -11.78 -36.03 -0.80
N ARG A 146 -11.59 -37.34 -1.00
CA ARG A 146 -10.33 -38.03 -0.71
C ARG A 146 -9.16 -37.55 -1.58
N LEU A 147 -9.44 -37.11 -2.80
CA LEU A 147 -8.45 -36.59 -3.75
C LEU A 147 -8.18 -35.08 -3.61
N GLY A 148 -8.87 -34.39 -2.69
CA GLY A 148 -8.63 -32.97 -2.40
C GLY A 148 -9.18 -32.01 -3.45
N TYR A 149 -10.34 -32.32 -4.04
CA TYR A 149 -11.03 -31.37 -4.93
C TYR A 149 -11.43 -30.09 -4.19
N ALA A 150 -11.57 -28.99 -4.93
CA ALA A 150 -11.97 -27.70 -4.38
C ALA A 150 -13.38 -27.79 -3.75
N ASP A 151 -13.54 -27.14 -2.59
CA ASP A 151 -14.79 -27.11 -1.81
C ASP A 151 -15.28 -28.48 -1.31
N PRO A 152 -14.49 -29.19 -0.47
CA PRO A 152 -14.85 -30.50 0.04
C PRO A 152 -16.15 -30.51 0.85
N LEU A 153 -16.56 -29.37 1.43
CA LEU A 153 -17.81 -29.26 2.19
C LEU A 153 -19.03 -29.22 1.25
N GLN A 154 -18.94 -28.55 0.11
CA GLN A 154 -20.00 -28.59 -0.90
C GLN A 154 -20.11 -29.96 -1.57
N ILE A 155 -18.97 -30.64 -1.81
CA ILE A 155 -18.95 -32.02 -2.31
C ILE A 155 -19.61 -32.95 -1.29
N PHE A 156 -19.27 -32.80 0.00
CA PHE A 156 -19.90 -33.55 1.08
C PHE A 156 -21.42 -33.31 1.13
N ARG A 157 -21.87 -32.06 1.01
CA ARG A 157 -23.32 -31.75 0.94
C ARG A 157 -24.01 -32.47 -0.22
N ASN A 158 -23.44 -32.41 -1.42
CA ASN A 158 -23.99 -33.07 -2.61
C ASN A 158 -24.02 -34.60 -2.45
N MET A 159 -23.01 -35.16 -1.76
CA MET A 159 -22.96 -36.57 -1.41
C MET A 159 -24.09 -36.98 -0.48
N ILE A 160 -24.43 -36.16 0.51
CA ILE A 160 -25.52 -36.46 1.44
C ILE A 160 -26.87 -36.51 0.70
N ALA A 161 -27.08 -35.63 -0.28
CA ALA A 161 -28.27 -35.67 -1.14
C ALA A 161 -28.39 -36.96 -1.97
N THR A 162 -27.27 -37.59 -2.34
CA THR A 162 -27.31 -38.91 -2.98
C THR A 162 -27.46 -40.03 -1.95
N LEU A 163 -26.79 -39.95 -0.81
CA LEU A 163 -26.91 -40.90 0.29
C LEU A 163 -28.35 -41.01 0.80
N SER A 164 -29.12 -39.92 0.76
CA SER A 164 -30.51 -39.90 1.20
C SER A 164 -31.45 -40.76 0.34
N THR A 165 -31.03 -41.11 -0.88
CA THR A 165 -31.75 -42.02 -1.78
C THR A 165 -31.42 -43.50 -1.52
N ILE A 166 -30.48 -43.78 -0.61
CA ILE A 166 -30.01 -45.13 -0.29
C ILE A 166 -30.44 -45.46 1.15
N PRO A 167 -31.48 -46.30 1.36
CA PRO A 167 -31.96 -46.62 2.70
C PRO A 167 -30.88 -47.27 3.56
N ASN A 168 -30.14 -48.20 2.98
CA ASN A 168 -29.00 -48.88 3.58
C ASN A 168 -28.07 -49.36 2.45
N SER A 169 -26.76 -49.22 2.62
CA SER A 169 -25.78 -49.71 1.67
C SER A 169 -24.93 -50.79 2.29
N GLN A 170 -24.93 -51.97 1.67
CA GLN A 170 -23.99 -53.02 2.05
C GLN A 170 -22.56 -52.73 1.57
N MET A 171 -22.42 -51.91 0.53
CA MET A 171 -21.15 -51.51 -0.08
C MET A 171 -20.51 -50.36 0.70
N LEU A 172 -21.27 -49.30 0.94
CA LEU A 172 -20.86 -48.09 1.65
C LEU A 172 -21.64 -47.92 2.96
N PRO A 173 -21.44 -48.79 3.97
CA PRO A 173 -22.06 -48.64 5.27
C PRO A 173 -21.54 -47.36 5.95
N ALA A 174 -22.34 -46.77 6.83
CA ALA A 174 -22.01 -45.52 7.49
C ALA A 174 -20.64 -45.56 8.20
N GLU A 175 -20.27 -46.68 8.81
CA GLU A 175 -18.97 -46.86 9.48
C GLU A 175 -17.78 -46.69 8.52
N TYR A 176 -17.91 -47.16 7.27
CA TYR A 176 -16.86 -46.98 6.26
C TYR A 176 -16.78 -45.53 5.79
N ILE A 177 -17.95 -44.95 5.46
CA ILE A 177 -18.06 -43.56 5.03
C ILE A 177 -17.49 -42.63 6.10
N ASN A 178 -17.87 -42.84 7.36
CA ASN A 178 -17.46 -42.01 8.48
C ASN A 178 -15.95 -42.09 8.76
N ARG A 179 -15.36 -43.29 8.68
CA ARG A 179 -13.90 -43.46 8.81
C ARG A 179 -13.15 -42.74 7.70
N LEU A 180 -13.62 -42.84 6.46
CA LEU A 180 -13.00 -42.16 5.32
C LEU A 180 -13.06 -40.63 5.45
N LEU A 181 -14.23 -40.10 5.80
CA LEU A 181 -14.42 -38.66 5.92
C LEU A 181 -13.65 -38.08 7.11
N ALA A 182 -13.55 -38.82 8.22
CA ALA A 182 -12.66 -38.49 9.34
C ALA A 182 -11.17 -38.55 8.94
N PHE A 183 -10.76 -39.55 8.14
CA PHE A 183 -9.42 -39.61 7.56
C PHE A 183 -9.13 -38.39 6.67
N CYS A 184 -10.12 -37.91 5.92
CA CYS A 184 -10.04 -36.69 5.11
C CYS A 184 -10.23 -35.40 5.91
N GLN A 185 -10.32 -35.48 7.25
CA GLN A 185 -10.52 -34.36 8.17
C GLN A 185 -11.78 -33.52 7.88
N ILE A 186 -12.82 -34.11 7.29
CA ILE A 186 -14.09 -33.43 7.06
C ILE A 186 -14.71 -32.91 8.36
N PRO A 187 -14.70 -33.66 9.49
CA PRO A 187 -15.23 -33.13 10.75
C PRO A 187 -14.48 -31.90 11.27
N GLN A 188 -13.14 -31.94 11.23
CA GLN A 188 -12.31 -30.81 11.66
C GLN A 188 -12.44 -29.63 10.69
N SER A 189 -12.58 -29.89 9.40
CA SER A 189 -12.80 -28.86 8.38
C SER A 189 -14.15 -28.17 8.57
N TYR A 190 -15.22 -28.93 8.82
CA TYR A 190 -16.51 -28.38 9.23
C TYR A 190 -16.37 -27.58 10.52
N GLN A 191 -15.74 -28.13 11.57
CA GLN A 191 -15.58 -27.43 12.84
C GLN A 191 -14.88 -26.07 12.67
N LEU A 192 -13.76 -26.04 11.96
CA LEU A 192 -12.99 -24.82 11.72
C LEU A 192 -13.78 -23.82 10.86
N TYR A 193 -14.44 -24.30 9.81
CA TYR A 193 -15.23 -23.47 8.92
C TYR A 193 -16.44 -22.85 9.63
N LEU A 194 -17.19 -23.66 10.39
CA LEU A 194 -18.32 -23.19 11.18
C LEU A 194 -17.87 -22.23 12.28
N HIS A 195 -16.78 -22.52 13.00
CA HIS A 195 -16.24 -21.63 14.03
C HIS A 195 -15.72 -20.30 13.45
N MET A 196 -15.12 -20.33 12.26
CA MET A 196 -14.69 -19.12 11.56
C MET A 196 -15.90 -18.23 11.21
N LEU A 197 -16.93 -18.79 10.59
CA LEU A 197 -18.15 -18.06 10.22
C LEU A 197 -18.87 -17.51 11.46
N GLN A 198 -18.93 -18.30 12.54
CA GLN A 198 -19.49 -17.89 13.83
C GLN A 198 -18.72 -16.71 14.44
N ASN A 199 -17.39 -16.74 14.48
CA ASN A 199 -16.56 -15.66 15.05
C ASN A 199 -16.62 -14.36 14.25
N GLN A 200 -16.84 -14.46 12.94
CA GLN A 200 -17.02 -13.33 12.05
C GLN A 200 -18.47 -12.82 12.02
N CYS A 201 -19.37 -13.41 12.82
CA CYS A 201 -20.81 -13.14 12.81
C CYS A 201 -21.46 -13.29 11.42
N ARG A 202 -20.89 -14.13 10.55
CA ARG A 202 -21.42 -14.44 9.21
C ARG A 202 -22.48 -15.54 9.31
N PHE A 203 -23.53 -15.26 10.08
CA PHE A 203 -24.55 -16.24 10.43
C PHE A 203 -25.38 -16.68 9.22
N ALA A 204 -25.60 -15.84 8.20
CA ALA A 204 -26.28 -16.27 6.98
C ALA A 204 -25.46 -17.32 6.21
N SER A 205 -24.15 -17.10 6.09
CA SER A 205 -23.22 -18.07 5.51
C SER A 205 -23.07 -19.31 6.38
N LEU A 206 -23.04 -19.16 7.70
CA LEU A 206 -23.01 -20.28 8.64
C LEU A 206 -24.27 -21.13 8.47
N TYR A 207 -25.44 -20.49 8.44
CA TYR A 207 -26.72 -21.16 8.28
C TYR A 207 -26.82 -21.86 6.93
N ARG A 208 -26.50 -21.18 5.81
CA ARG A 208 -26.44 -21.83 4.48
C ARG A 208 -25.53 -23.07 4.44
N SER A 209 -24.49 -23.08 5.26
CA SER A 209 -23.53 -24.18 5.32
C SER A 209 -24.06 -25.41 6.07
N VAL A 210 -25.12 -25.26 6.87
CA VAL A 210 -25.66 -26.35 7.72
C VAL A 210 -27.17 -26.56 7.63
N SER A 211 -27.96 -25.61 7.15
CA SER A 211 -29.44 -25.67 7.18
C SER A 211 -30.04 -26.86 6.44
N TRP A 212 -29.35 -27.28 5.37
CA TRP A 212 -29.70 -28.43 4.56
C TRP A 212 -29.69 -29.76 5.33
N VAL A 213 -29.01 -29.85 6.48
CA VAL A 213 -28.94 -31.10 7.27
C VAL A 213 -30.29 -31.48 7.89
N HIS A 214 -31.17 -30.51 8.15
CA HIS A 214 -32.47 -30.72 8.78
C HIS A 214 -33.39 -31.62 7.92
N GLU A 215 -33.34 -31.45 6.60
CA GLU A 215 -34.10 -32.26 5.63
C GLU A 215 -33.80 -33.75 5.80
N TYR A 216 -32.53 -34.09 6.05
CA TYR A 216 -32.06 -35.47 6.16
C TYR A 216 -32.24 -36.06 7.56
N LEU A 217 -32.23 -35.24 8.61
CA LEU A 217 -32.44 -35.71 9.99
C LEU A 217 -33.92 -35.95 10.34
N SER A 218 -34.83 -35.21 9.70
CA SER A 218 -36.28 -35.37 9.90
C SER A 218 -36.87 -36.55 9.10
N ASN A 219 -36.22 -36.98 8.02
CA ASN A 219 -36.71 -38.08 7.18
C ASN A 219 -36.17 -39.44 7.62
N GLN A 220 -37.04 -40.30 8.18
CA GLN A 220 -36.68 -41.66 8.58
C GLN A 220 -36.22 -42.57 7.42
N GLN A 221 -36.54 -42.22 6.17
CA GLN A 221 -36.11 -42.99 4.99
C GLN A 221 -34.63 -42.77 4.65
N CYS A 222 -33.98 -41.76 5.22
CA CYS A 222 -32.60 -41.37 4.93
C CYS A 222 -31.60 -41.88 5.98
N GLN A 223 -31.79 -43.11 6.49
CA GLN A 223 -31.02 -43.66 7.62
C GLN A 223 -29.50 -43.57 7.38
N LEU A 224 -29.01 -43.99 6.21
CA LEU A 224 -27.58 -43.95 5.90
C LEU A 224 -27.02 -42.52 5.88
N ALA A 225 -27.72 -41.57 5.24
CA ALA A 225 -27.34 -40.15 5.24
C ALA A 225 -27.27 -39.58 6.66
N ARG A 226 -28.23 -39.94 7.51
CA ARG A 226 -28.28 -39.51 8.91
C ARG A 226 -27.09 -40.03 9.72
N GLU A 227 -26.77 -41.32 9.63
CA GLU A 227 -25.62 -41.91 10.34
C GLU A 227 -24.28 -41.28 9.88
N VAL A 228 -24.19 -40.87 8.61
CA VAL A 228 -23.02 -40.15 8.09
C VAL A 228 -22.96 -38.72 8.61
N LEU A 229 -24.08 -37.99 8.58
CA LEU A 229 -24.14 -36.63 9.14
C LEU A 229 -23.73 -36.62 10.62
N GLU A 230 -24.28 -37.55 11.43
CA GLU A 230 -24.01 -37.66 12.87
C GLU A 230 -22.52 -37.95 13.17
N GLY A 231 -21.83 -38.66 12.27
CA GLY A 231 -20.40 -38.92 12.38
C GLY A 231 -19.50 -37.78 11.90
N GLN A 232 -19.99 -36.89 11.02
CA GLN A 232 -19.15 -35.92 10.32
C GLN A 232 -19.34 -34.47 10.72
N ILE A 233 -20.53 -34.03 11.12
CA ILE A 233 -20.76 -32.64 11.49
C ILE A 233 -20.74 -32.56 13.03
N PRO A 234 -19.71 -31.93 13.64
CA PRO A 234 -19.67 -31.77 15.09
C PRO A 234 -20.87 -30.97 15.57
N ASP A 235 -21.43 -31.35 16.72
CA ASP A 235 -22.64 -30.73 17.25
C ASP A 235 -23.80 -30.73 16.22
N LEU A 236 -23.95 -31.77 15.38
CA LEU A 236 -25.01 -31.82 14.35
C LEU A 236 -26.40 -31.43 14.87
N GLN A 237 -26.77 -31.87 16.07
CA GLN A 237 -28.05 -31.55 16.69
C GLN A 237 -28.22 -30.05 16.93
N LEU A 238 -27.15 -29.34 17.28
CA LEU A 238 -27.13 -27.88 17.41
C LEU A 238 -27.48 -27.21 16.07
N TRP A 239 -26.89 -27.69 14.98
CA TRP A 239 -27.10 -27.11 13.65
C TRP A 239 -28.46 -27.49 13.06
N ALA A 240 -28.96 -28.68 13.38
CA ALA A 240 -30.24 -29.18 12.91
C ALA A 240 -31.43 -28.58 13.66
N SER A 241 -31.24 -28.21 14.93
CA SER A 241 -32.22 -27.44 15.68
C SER A 241 -32.20 -25.96 15.29
N TRP A 242 -31.08 -25.45 14.77
CA TRP A 242 -30.92 -24.04 14.43
C TRP A 242 -31.86 -23.62 13.28
N LYS A 243 -32.83 -22.74 13.59
CA LYS A 243 -33.80 -22.14 12.66
C LYS A 243 -33.84 -20.62 12.85
N PRO A 244 -32.81 -19.89 12.38
CA PRO A 244 -32.78 -18.44 12.42
C PRO A 244 -33.72 -17.82 11.39
N ASP A 245 -33.95 -16.52 11.54
CA ASP A 245 -34.54 -15.71 10.47
C ASP A 245 -33.52 -15.52 9.33
N GLU A 246 -33.64 -16.34 8.29
CA GLU A 246 -32.73 -16.33 7.14
C GLU A 246 -32.69 -14.99 6.40
N ALA A 247 -33.84 -14.33 6.28
CA ALA A 247 -33.94 -13.04 5.60
C ALA A 247 -33.23 -11.95 6.39
N MET A 248 -33.38 -11.97 7.72
CA MET A 248 -32.67 -11.09 8.64
C MET A 248 -31.16 -11.32 8.59
N LEU A 249 -30.71 -12.57 8.70
CA LEU A 249 -29.29 -12.91 8.63
C LEU A 249 -28.66 -12.49 7.30
N GLN A 250 -29.39 -12.65 6.18
CA GLN A 250 -28.93 -12.22 4.87
C GLN A 250 -28.80 -10.71 4.78
N LYS A 251 -29.80 -9.95 5.29
CA LYS A 251 -29.71 -8.49 5.37
C LYS A 251 -28.50 -8.07 6.20
N TRP A 252 -28.26 -8.70 7.35
CA TRP A 252 -27.11 -8.40 8.20
C TRP A 252 -25.78 -8.67 7.50
N GLU A 253 -25.60 -9.85 6.90
CA GLU A 253 -24.31 -10.19 6.29
C GLU A 253 -24.00 -9.39 5.01
N THR A 254 -25.02 -8.96 4.28
CA THR A 254 -24.86 -8.13 3.07
C THR A 254 -24.64 -6.65 3.38
N TYR A 255 -24.97 -6.19 4.59
CA TYR A 255 -24.78 -4.81 4.98
C TYR A 255 -23.33 -4.52 5.35
N ASN A 256 -22.81 -3.38 4.89
CA ASN A 256 -21.42 -2.97 5.11
C ASN A 256 -21.23 -2.32 6.50
N PHE A 257 -21.36 -3.11 7.56
CA PHE A 257 -21.10 -2.65 8.92
C PHE A 257 -19.64 -2.19 9.09
N THR A 258 -19.42 -1.09 9.82
CA THR A 258 -18.06 -0.73 10.25
C THR A 258 -17.54 -1.77 11.25
N PRO A 259 -16.21 -1.95 11.39
CA PRO A 259 -15.65 -2.84 12.42
C PRO A 259 -16.13 -2.49 13.83
N GLN A 260 -16.37 -1.20 14.11
CA GLN A 260 -16.95 -0.74 15.38
C GLN A 260 -18.41 -1.20 15.54
N HIS A 261 -19.22 -1.15 14.47
CA HIS A 261 -20.59 -1.68 14.50
C HIS A 261 -20.59 -3.19 14.70
N LEU A 262 -19.77 -3.96 13.98
CA LEU A 262 -19.69 -5.42 14.15
C LEU A 262 -19.30 -5.82 15.57
N ALA A 263 -18.35 -5.10 16.18
CA ALA A 263 -17.94 -5.35 17.56
C ALA A 263 -19.07 -5.09 18.56
N ARG A 264 -19.84 -4.00 18.36
CA ARG A 264 -20.98 -3.65 19.23
C ARG A 264 -22.19 -4.56 19.01
N LEU A 265 -22.50 -4.93 17.78
CA LEU A 265 -23.69 -5.71 17.40
C LEU A 265 -23.50 -7.23 17.52
N ARG A 266 -22.27 -7.71 17.75
CA ARG A 266 -21.96 -9.14 17.95
C ARG A 266 -22.96 -9.85 18.90
N PRO A 267 -23.34 -9.29 20.07
CA PRO A 267 -24.36 -9.88 20.92
C PRO A 267 -25.71 -10.10 20.24
N ILE A 268 -26.20 -9.13 19.45
CA ILE A 268 -27.45 -9.27 18.67
C ILE A 268 -27.32 -10.36 17.62
N PHE A 269 -26.19 -10.37 16.89
CA PHE A 269 -25.95 -11.39 15.87
C PHE A 269 -25.94 -12.80 16.46
N HIS A 270 -25.38 -12.97 17.66
CA HIS A 270 -25.42 -14.24 18.37
C HIS A 270 -26.82 -14.68 18.78
N LEU A 271 -27.81 -13.79 18.93
CA LEU A 271 -29.19 -14.17 19.25
C LEU A 271 -29.84 -14.97 18.11
N GLU A 272 -29.59 -14.59 16.86
CA GLU A 272 -29.94 -15.44 15.69
C GLU A 272 -28.91 -16.54 15.43
N GLY A 273 -27.87 -16.65 16.27
CA GLY A 273 -26.93 -17.75 16.23
C GLY A 273 -27.56 -19.06 16.72
N PRO A 274 -26.82 -20.18 16.59
CA PRO A 274 -27.26 -21.47 17.09
C PRO A 274 -27.38 -21.48 18.63
N ASP A 275 -28.22 -22.35 19.18
CA ASP A 275 -28.38 -22.55 20.64
C ASP A 275 -27.10 -23.09 21.30
N LEU A 276 -26.18 -22.20 21.66
CA LEU A 276 -24.93 -22.57 22.33
C LEU A 276 -25.13 -23.19 23.71
N THR A 277 -26.33 -23.11 24.29
CA THR A 277 -26.68 -23.78 25.55
C THR A 277 -27.01 -25.26 25.36
N ARG A 278 -27.16 -25.72 24.11
CA ARG A 278 -27.45 -27.10 23.73
C ARG A 278 -28.78 -27.62 24.29
N THR A 279 -29.73 -26.72 24.53
CA THR A 279 -31.08 -27.02 25.02
C THR A 279 -32.05 -27.48 23.91
N GLY A 280 -31.63 -27.42 22.65
CA GLY A 280 -32.43 -27.82 21.49
C GLY A 280 -33.35 -26.70 20.98
N ASN A 281 -33.10 -25.47 21.43
CA ASN A 281 -33.87 -24.30 21.02
C ASN A 281 -33.55 -23.89 19.57
N PRO A 282 -34.52 -23.29 18.85
CA PRO A 282 -34.33 -22.90 17.45
C PRO A 282 -33.21 -21.90 17.23
N THR A 283 -32.99 -20.96 18.13
CA THR A 283 -31.88 -20.01 18.08
C THR A 283 -31.40 -19.71 19.49
N PHE A 284 -30.23 -19.07 19.63
CA PHE A 284 -29.76 -18.65 20.94
C PHE A 284 -30.76 -17.70 21.63
N LYS A 285 -31.57 -16.92 20.88
CA LYS A 285 -32.59 -16.04 21.45
C LYS A 285 -33.70 -16.76 22.21
N ASP A 286 -33.98 -18.01 21.83
CA ASP A 286 -35.01 -18.84 22.47
C ASP A 286 -34.48 -19.50 23.75
N CYS A 287 -33.18 -19.36 24.04
CA CYS A 287 -32.50 -19.96 25.18
C CYS A 287 -32.62 -19.09 26.43
N GLY A 288 -33.84 -18.83 26.91
CA GLY A 288 -34.05 -18.13 28.17
C GLY A 288 -33.54 -18.97 29.36
N PRO A 289 -32.70 -18.44 30.28
CA PRO A 289 -32.27 -17.05 30.44
C PRO A 289 -30.91 -16.68 29.81
N ALA A 290 -30.21 -17.62 29.16
CA ALA A 290 -28.88 -17.38 28.60
C ALA A 290 -28.85 -16.30 27.52
N CYS A 291 -29.91 -16.17 26.71
CA CYS A 291 -30.05 -15.09 25.74
C CYS A 291 -29.97 -13.70 26.41
N PHE A 292 -30.58 -13.55 27.58
CA PHE A 292 -30.63 -12.32 28.35
C PHE A 292 -29.30 -11.98 29.04
N GLN A 293 -28.37 -12.95 29.13
CA GLN A 293 -26.99 -12.70 29.57
C GLN A 293 -26.12 -12.13 28.44
N THR A 294 -26.43 -12.48 27.18
CA THR A 294 -25.72 -11.97 26.00
C THR A 294 -26.26 -10.61 25.58
N VAL A 295 -27.58 -10.45 25.54
CA VAL A 295 -28.23 -9.17 25.26
C VAL A 295 -29.12 -8.82 26.43
N ALA A 296 -28.67 -7.83 27.22
CA ALA A 296 -29.40 -7.35 28.38
C ALA A 296 -30.69 -6.67 27.91
N VAL A 297 -31.84 -7.29 28.17
CA VAL A 297 -33.17 -6.72 27.97
C VAL A 297 -33.96 -6.75 29.28
N GLU A 298 -34.81 -5.76 29.50
CA GLU A 298 -35.61 -5.66 30.73
C GLU A 298 -37.07 -5.23 30.43
N PRO A 299 -38.08 -6.04 30.83
CA PRO A 299 -37.97 -7.37 31.42
C PRO A 299 -37.31 -8.39 30.47
N ALA A 300 -36.77 -9.46 31.03
CA ALA A 300 -36.18 -10.58 30.30
C ALA A 300 -37.22 -11.29 29.42
N ASP A 301 -37.50 -10.73 28.25
CA ASP A 301 -38.56 -11.15 27.32
C ASP A 301 -38.02 -11.26 25.89
N VAL A 302 -38.29 -12.40 25.25
CA VAL A 302 -37.91 -12.66 23.86
C VAL A 302 -38.59 -11.68 22.91
N ALA A 303 -39.78 -11.16 23.27
CA ALA A 303 -40.45 -10.12 22.48
C ALA A 303 -39.60 -8.84 22.36
N LEU A 304 -38.86 -8.46 23.41
CA LEU A 304 -37.96 -7.30 23.36
C LEU A 304 -36.73 -7.57 22.48
N ILE A 305 -36.21 -8.80 22.50
CA ILE A 305 -35.14 -9.22 21.58
C ILE A 305 -35.63 -9.13 20.12
N GLN A 306 -36.82 -9.62 19.82
CA GLN A 306 -37.38 -9.58 18.47
C GLN A 306 -37.56 -8.13 17.99
N ARG A 307 -38.03 -7.24 18.88
CA ARG A 307 -38.12 -5.80 18.60
C ARG A 307 -36.75 -5.19 18.32
N LEU A 308 -35.74 -5.52 19.12
CA LEU A 308 -34.36 -5.05 18.92
C LEU A 308 -33.81 -5.47 17.54
N GLN A 309 -34.09 -6.70 17.12
CA GLN A 309 -33.68 -7.22 15.81
C GLN A 309 -34.40 -6.51 14.65
N GLN A 310 -35.71 -6.30 14.77
CA GLN A 310 -36.48 -5.54 13.78
C GLN A 310 -35.98 -4.09 13.68
N LEU A 311 -35.61 -3.51 14.82
CA LEU A 311 -35.07 -2.16 14.88
C LEU A 311 -33.69 -2.04 14.23
N LEU A 312 -32.85 -3.07 14.34
CA LEU A 312 -31.60 -3.16 13.58
C LEU A 312 -31.85 -3.19 12.07
N LEU A 313 -32.83 -3.94 11.60
CA LEU A 313 -33.18 -3.97 10.19
C LEU A 313 -33.65 -2.60 9.69
N GLN A 314 -34.50 -1.91 10.46
CA GLN A 314 -34.94 -0.55 10.14
C GLN A 314 -33.75 0.44 10.17
N ALA A 315 -32.84 0.31 11.13
CA ALA A 315 -31.65 1.15 11.21
C ALA A 315 -30.74 0.98 9.98
N MET A 316 -30.57 -0.25 9.49
CA MET A 316 -29.77 -0.53 8.29
C MET A 316 -30.35 0.12 7.03
N GLU A 317 -31.67 0.26 6.93
CA GLU A 317 -32.32 0.92 5.79
C GLU A 317 -32.05 2.43 5.76
N ILE A 318 -31.72 3.03 6.90
CA ILE A 318 -31.44 4.47 7.03
C ILE A 318 -29.95 4.75 6.85
N GLY A 319 -29.09 4.01 7.56
CA GLY A 319 -27.65 4.25 7.51
C GLY A 319 -26.90 4.04 8.83
N PRO A 320 -25.58 4.30 8.83
CA PRO A 320 -24.71 4.08 9.98
C PRO A 320 -25.07 4.91 11.22
N GLU A 321 -25.72 6.06 11.04
CA GLU A 321 -26.22 6.94 12.11
C GLU A 321 -27.32 6.24 12.91
N ALA A 322 -28.27 5.59 12.23
CA ALA A 322 -29.35 4.85 12.87
C ALA A 322 -28.82 3.62 13.64
N ILE A 323 -27.80 2.94 13.09
CA ILE A 323 -27.14 1.80 13.75
C ILE A 323 -26.39 2.26 15.00
N SER A 324 -25.78 3.44 14.94
CA SER A 324 -25.08 4.05 16.07
C SER A 324 -26.06 4.47 17.18
N LEU A 325 -27.24 4.98 16.79
CA LEU A 325 -28.34 5.31 17.71
C LEU A 325 -28.86 4.06 18.42
N LEU A 326 -29.17 3.00 17.66
CA LEU A 326 -29.59 1.71 18.19
C LEU A 326 -28.56 1.14 19.16
N SER A 327 -27.28 1.15 18.76
CA SER A 327 -26.19 0.63 19.60
C SER A 327 -26.12 1.39 20.92
N ARG A 328 -26.19 2.72 20.88
CA ARG A 328 -26.14 3.57 22.09
C ARG A 328 -27.33 3.32 23.02
N LEU A 329 -28.54 3.24 22.46
CA LEU A 329 -29.79 3.19 23.23
C LEU A 329 -30.17 1.80 23.72
N CYS A 330 -29.74 0.73 23.03
CA CYS A 330 -30.26 -0.60 23.29
C CYS A 330 -29.18 -1.68 23.42
N ILE A 331 -27.91 -1.38 23.16
CA ILE A 331 -26.82 -2.37 23.24
C ILE A 331 -25.77 -1.97 24.27
N GLU A 332 -25.35 -0.70 24.26
CA GLU A 332 -24.45 -0.13 25.27
C GLU A 332 -25.16 0.04 26.63
N THR A 333 -26.49 -0.02 26.62
CA THR A 333 -27.37 0.01 27.80
C THR A 333 -28.40 -1.12 27.68
N THR A 334 -28.95 -1.56 28.82
CA THR A 334 -30.00 -2.61 28.85
C THR A 334 -31.21 -2.15 28.02
N ALA A 335 -31.59 -2.95 27.01
CA ALA A 335 -32.74 -2.65 26.18
C ALA A 335 -34.03 -2.86 26.98
N THR A 336 -34.66 -1.77 27.38
CA THR A 336 -35.99 -1.76 27.97
C THR A 336 -37.05 -1.60 26.89
N ASP A 337 -38.29 -1.95 27.20
CA ASP A 337 -39.45 -1.60 26.37
C ASP A 337 -39.45 -0.11 25.99
N ASN A 338 -39.10 0.74 26.95
CA ASN A 338 -38.98 2.19 26.77
C ASN A 338 -37.84 2.56 25.82
N SER A 339 -36.64 1.99 25.97
CA SER A 339 -35.51 2.33 25.10
C SER A 339 -35.70 1.84 23.66
N LEU A 340 -36.34 0.68 23.48
CA LEU A 340 -36.69 0.14 22.17
C LEU A 340 -37.75 1.00 21.49
N THR A 341 -38.86 1.29 22.18
CA THR A 341 -39.90 2.19 21.68
C THR A 341 -39.31 3.55 21.32
N PHE A 342 -38.37 4.04 22.11
CA PHE A 342 -37.69 5.31 21.87
C PHE A 342 -36.84 5.27 20.61
N ALA A 343 -36.00 4.24 20.46
CA ALA A 343 -35.18 4.06 19.26
C ALA A 343 -36.05 3.80 18.00
N GLU A 344 -37.12 3.01 18.10
CA GLU A 344 -38.11 2.76 17.03
C GLU A 344 -38.77 4.06 16.58
N THR A 345 -39.14 4.91 17.54
CA THR A 345 -39.81 6.17 17.19
C THR A 345 -38.88 7.10 16.42
N ILE A 346 -37.58 7.11 16.74
CA ILE A 346 -36.59 7.94 16.03
C ILE A 346 -36.24 7.33 14.66
N ILE A 347 -35.97 6.02 14.61
CA ILE A 347 -35.60 5.31 13.38
C ILE A 347 -36.75 5.38 12.36
N ARG A 348 -38.01 5.30 12.78
CA ARG A 348 -39.18 5.44 11.90
C ARG A 348 -39.28 6.79 11.18
N ILE A 349 -38.57 7.83 11.64
CA ILE A 349 -38.50 9.12 10.93
C ILE A 349 -37.74 8.98 9.60
N ALA A 350 -36.93 7.94 9.46
CA ALA A 350 -36.18 7.59 8.25
C ALA A 350 -35.24 8.69 7.76
N ASP A 351 -34.70 9.49 8.70
CA ASP A 351 -33.77 10.59 8.40
C ASP A 351 -32.46 10.42 9.21
N PRO A 352 -31.30 10.30 8.56
CA PRO A 352 -30.00 10.25 9.23
C PRO A 352 -29.69 11.48 10.10
N GLU A 353 -30.20 12.66 9.73
CA GLU A 353 -30.08 13.89 10.52
C GLU A 353 -30.84 13.74 11.84
N CYS A 354 -32.01 13.09 11.82
CA CYS A 354 -32.77 12.78 13.03
C CYS A 354 -32.05 11.76 13.92
N CYS A 355 -31.41 10.75 13.34
CA CYS A 355 -30.63 9.78 14.10
C CYS A 355 -29.43 10.44 14.78
N THR A 356 -28.74 11.33 14.07
CA THR A 356 -27.61 12.10 14.61
C THR A 356 -28.07 13.04 15.73
N ALA A 357 -29.12 13.83 15.47
CA ALA A 357 -29.71 14.72 16.48
C ALA A 357 -30.14 13.94 17.72
N ALA A 358 -30.75 12.78 17.55
CA ALA A 358 -31.13 11.92 18.66
C ALA A 358 -29.94 11.37 19.45
N ILE A 359 -28.85 10.94 18.81
CA ILE A 359 -27.63 10.50 19.52
C ILE A 359 -27.10 11.65 20.38
N VAL A 360 -27.03 12.86 19.82
CA VAL A 360 -26.53 14.04 20.54
C VAL A 360 -27.46 14.39 21.70
N LEU A 361 -28.78 14.39 21.48
CA LEU A 361 -29.77 14.61 22.53
C LEU A 361 -29.67 13.55 23.63
N VAL A 362 -29.60 12.26 23.30
CA VAL A 362 -29.51 11.17 24.30
C VAL A 362 -28.27 11.32 25.18
N ASN A 363 -27.14 11.71 24.61
CA ASN A 363 -25.90 11.88 25.37
C ASN A 363 -25.94 13.13 26.27
N SER A 364 -26.53 14.22 25.79
CA SER A 364 -26.48 15.52 26.45
C SER A 364 -27.72 15.85 27.28
N LEU A 365 -28.82 15.11 27.15
CA LEU A 365 -30.02 15.26 27.99
C LEU A 365 -29.97 14.35 29.24
N THR A 366 -28.78 13.88 29.60
CA THR A 366 -28.56 13.16 30.86
C THR A 366 -28.51 14.16 32.03
N PRO A 367 -28.94 13.76 33.24
CA PRO A 367 -28.83 14.59 34.45
C PRO A 367 -27.38 15.08 34.72
N THR A 368 -26.39 14.31 34.26
CA THR A 368 -24.95 14.56 34.41
C THR A 368 -24.35 15.48 33.34
N ALA A 369 -25.08 15.82 32.27
CA ALA A 369 -24.55 16.70 31.22
C ALA A 369 -24.39 18.15 31.72
N SER A 370 -23.28 18.78 31.34
CA SER A 370 -23.03 20.19 31.68
C SER A 370 -24.03 21.12 31.00
N VAL A 371 -24.29 22.29 31.61
CA VAL A 371 -25.16 23.33 31.03
C VAL A 371 -24.69 23.73 29.63
N SER A 372 -23.37 23.86 29.42
CA SER A 372 -22.82 24.14 28.10
C SER A 372 -23.07 23.01 27.09
N ALA A 373 -23.01 21.74 27.49
CA ALA A 373 -23.28 20.61 26.60
C ALA A 373 -24.77 20.54 26.22
N ARG A 374 -25.67 20.83 27.16
CA ARG A 374 -27.12 20.94 26.91
C ARG A 374 -27.43 22.09 25.96
N MET A 375 -26.93 23.30 26.21
CA MET A 375 -27.13 24.45 25.32
C MET A 375 -26.64 24.17 23.91
N MET A 376 -25.40 23.69 23.76
CA MET A 376 -24.84 23.36 22.44
C MET A 376 -25.69 22.32 21.70
N THR A 377 -26.08 21.26 22.41
CA THR A 377 -26.92 20.19 21.86
C THR A 377 -28.24 20.78 21.40
N LEU A 378 -28.96 21.46 22.28
CA LEU A 378 -30.27 22.02 21.97
C LEU A 378 -30.19 23.10 20.90
N SER A 379 -29.20 23.99 20.91
CA SER A 379 -28.97 24.96 19.83
C SER A 379 -28.78 24.27 18.48
N SER A 380 -28.07 23.14 18.44
CA SER A 380 -27.85 22.37 17.20
C SER A 380 -29.07 21.54 16.77
N THR A 381 -29.88 21.07 17.72
CA THR A 381 -30.97 20.13 17.42
C THR A 381 -32.36 20.77 17.41
N LEU A 382 -32.60 21.92 18.04
CA LEU A 382 -33.93 22.55 18.10
C LEU A 382 -34.48 22.90 16.71
N LEU A 383 -33.62 23.37 15.80
CA LEU A 383 -34.02 23.61 14.41
C LEU A 383 -34.29 22.30 13.65
N THR A 384 -33.56 21.24 13.96
CA THR A 384 -33.84 19.89 13.44
C THR A 384 -35.19 19.39 14.00
N LEU A 385 -35.49 19.61 15.27
CA LEU A 385 -36.79 19.27 15.88
C LEU A 385 -37.93 20.14 15.30
N GLN A 386 -37.67 21.39 14.94
CA GLN A 386 -38.61 22.24 14.22
C GLN A 386 -38.88 21.71 12.79
N ARG A 387 -37.84 21.25 12.08
CA ARG A 387 -37.95 20.66 10.73
C ARG A 387 -38.55 19.26 10.73
N HIS A 388 -38.38 18.51 11.81
CA HIS A 388 -38.85 17.13 11.96
C HIS A 388 -39.80 17.02 13.17
N PRO A 389 -41.10 17.35 12.99
CA PRO A 389 -42.11 17.27 14.04
C PRO A 389 -42.16 15.91 14.74
N ALA A 390 -41.88 14.82 14.02
CA ALA A 390 -41.81 13.48 14.60
C ALA A 390 -40.67 13.32 15.62
N LEU A 391 -39.49 13.89 15.36
CA LEU A 391 -38.37 13.86 16.31
C LEU A 391 -38.68 14.76 17.50
N ARG A 392 -39.35 15.88 17.25
CA ARG A 392 -39.83 16.77 18.29
C ARG A 392 -40.76 16.06 19.25
N GLU A 393 -41.78 15.34 18.78
CA GLU A 393 -42.70 14.61 19.67
C GLU A 393 -41.97 13.66 20.62
N VAL A 394 -40.85 13.08 20.19
CA VAL A 394 -40.02 12.17 20.99
C VAL A 394 -39.29 12.88 22.13
N PHE A 395 -38.68 14.02 21.84
CA PHE A 395 -37.83 14.73 22.81
C PHE A 395 -38.54 15.90 23.50
N ALA A 396 -39.75 16.28 23.06
CA ALA A 396 -40.45 17.48 23.49
C ALA A 396 -40.53 17.58 25.00
N SER A 397 -41.06 16.57 25.70
CA SER A 397 -41.21 16.58 27.16
C SER A 397 -39.88 16.81 27.88
N ARG A 398 -38.85 16.03 27.53
CA ARG A 398 -37.50 16.17 28.11
C ARG A 398 -36.88 17.52 27.81
N ILE A 399 -37.13 18.06 26.63
CA ILE A 399 -36.63 19.37 26.22
C ILE A 399 -37.38 20.47 26.97
N ILE A 400 -38.70 20.40 27.07
CA ILE A 400 -39.54 21.33 27.81
C ILE A 400 -39.06 21.43 29.27
N ASP A 401 -38.84 20.29 29.92
CA ASP A 401 -38.43 20.22 31.33
C ASP A 401 -37.03 20.80 31.58
N ILE A 402 -36.16 20.83 30.58
CA ILE A 402 -34.78 21.32 30.74
C ILE A 402 -34.54 22.66 30.05
N VAL A 403 -35.44 23.14 29.17
CA VAL A 403 -35.19 24.35 28.38
C VAL A 403 -35.05 25.55 29.28
N VAL A 404 -36.01 25.73 30.17
CA VAL A 404 -36.00 26.83 31.13
C VAL A 404 -34.88 26.62 32.17
N PRO A 405 -34.75 25.45 32.85
CA PRO A 405 -33.66 25.27 33.82
C PRO A 405 -32.25 25.37 33.23
N THR A 406 -32.04 24.97 31.97
CA THR A 406 -30.74 25.12 31.29
C THR A 406 -30.47 26.58 30.98
N MET A 407 -31.49 27.34 30.56
CA MET A 407 -31.37 28.78 30.35
C MET A 407 -31.09 29.50 31.68
N GLU A 408 -31.85 29.21 32.73
CA GLU A 408 -31.67 29.80 34.07
C GLU A 408 -30.27 29.49 34.63
N ALA A 409 -29.81 28.24 34.53
CA ALA A 409 -28.47 27.86 34.97
C ALA A 409 -27.37 28.54 34.13
N ALA A 410 -27.59 28.71 32.83
CA ALA A 410 -26.67 29.44 31.96
C ALA A 410 -26.64 30.94 32.29
N GLN A 411 -27.80 31.54 32.53
CA GLN A 411 -27.95 32.93 32.95
C GLN A 411 -27.34 33.17 34.33
N GLU A 412 -27.51 32.26 35.28
CA GLU A 412 -26.86 32.34 36.60
C GLU A 412 -25.33 32.27 36.48
N SER A 413 -24.83 31.34 35.66
CA SER A 413 -23.41 31.27 35.32
C SER A 413 -22.92 32.55 34.65
N TYR A 414 -23.71 33.13 33.73
CA TYR A 414 -23.38 34.34 32.98
C TYR A 414 -23.38 35.58 33.86
N LYS A 415 -24.37 35.76 34.74
CA LYS A 415 -24.42 36.80 35.77
C LYS A 415 -23.14 36.82 36.60
N THR A 416 -22.65 35.63 36.96
CA THR A 416 -21.44 35.48 37.78
C THR A 416 -20.15 35.80 37.00
N HIS A 417 -20.14 35.62 35.67
CA HIS A 417 -18.91 35.64 34.85
C HIS A 417 -18.78 36.85 33.90
N LEU A 418 -19.85 37.59 33.61
CA LEU A 418 -19.87 38.71 32.65
C LEU A 418 -18.84 39.82 32.96
N PHE A 419 -18.55 40.03 34.23
CA PHE A 419 -17.59 41.03 34.68
C PHE A 419 -16.13 40.52 34.73
N GLY A 420 -15.90 39.21 34.54
CA GLY A 420 -14.61 38.55 34.76
C GLY A 420 -13.76 38.24 33.52
N SER A 421 -14.35 38.12 32.32
CA SER A 421 -13.57 37.91 31.09
C SER A 421 -14.30 38.37 29.82
N THR A 422 -13.59 39.07 28.93
CA THR A 422 -14.10 39.59 27.65
C THR A 422 -14.23 38.52 26.55
N ASN A 423 -13.85 37.27 26.83
CA ASN A 423 -13.81 36.19 25.85
C ASN A 423 -14.89 35.12 26.10
N ASP A 424 -16.07 35.58 26.52
CA ASP A 424 -17.09 34.70 27.04
C ASP A 424 -17.82 33.96 25.92
N THR A 425 -17.45 32.69 25.70
CA THR A 425 -18.19 31.78 24.80
C THR A 425 -19.61 31.51 25.29
N LEU A 426 -19.92 31.82 26.56
CA LEU A 426 -21.24 31.61 27.15
C LEU A 426 -22.29 32.58 26.59
N SER A 427 -21.96 33.85 26.35
CA SER A 427 -22.92 34.83 25.77
C SER A 427 -23.42 34.38 24.39
N TYR A 428 -22.50 33.92 23.53
CA TYR A 428 -22.84 33.35 22.23
C TYR A 428 -23.68 32.08 22.35
N LYS A 429 -23.37 31.20 23.33
CA LYS A 429 -24.16 30.00 23.59
C LYS A 429 -25.57 30.35 24.09
N ILE A 430 -25.72 31.33 24.98
CA ILE A 430 -27.02 31.81 25.49
C ILE A 430 -27.82 32.47 24.37
N GLN A 431 -27.21 33.38 23.59
CA GLN A 431 -27.87 34.00 22.44
C GLN A 431 -28.30 32.94 21.42
N ALA A 432 -27.41 32.04 21.02
CA ALA A 432 -27.72 30.96 20.07
C ALA A 432 -28.80 30.01 20.62
N TYR A 433 -28.79 29.75 21.93
CA TYR A 433 -29.78 28.91 22.59
C TYR A 433 -31.15 29.59 22.68
N GLY A 434 -31.22 30.84 23.12
CA GLY A 434 -32.46 31.63 23.15
C GLY A 434 -33.05 31.83 21.76
N ARG A 435 -32.20 32.10 20.78
CA ARG A 435 -32.57 32.15 19.36
C ARG A 435 -33.09 30.80 18.85
N ALA A 436 -32.42 29.70 19.19
CA ALA A 436 -32.87 28.37 18.80
C ALA A 436 -34.21 28.00 19.44
N ILE A 437 -34.46 28.43 20.69
CA ILE A 437 -35.77 28.30 21.37
C ILE A 437 -36.82 29.18 20.65
N ARG A 438 -36.48 30.43 20.32
CA ARG A 438 -37.40 31.35 19.63
C ARG A 438 -37.75 30.91 18.21
N TYR A 439 -36.79 30.32 17.49
CA TYR A 439 -37.01 29.71 16.17
C TYR A 439 -37.59 28.30 16.23
N ALA A 440 -37.92 27.81 17.42
CA ALA A 440 -38.69 26.61 17.64
C ALA A 440 -40.11 26.98 18.17
N PRO A 441 -41.01 27.58 17.35
CA PRO A 441 -42.36 27.98 17.75
C PRO A 441 -43.16 26.94 18.53
N TRP A 442 -42.84 25.66 18.33
CA TRP A 442 -43.46 24.54 19.03
C TRP A 442 -43.22 24.52 20.54
N LEU A 443 -42.15 25.16 21.02
CA LEU A 443 -41.89 25.30 22.45
C LEU A 443 -42.78 26.36 23.10
N ASN A 444 -43.35 27.28 22.31
CA ASN A 444 -44.04 28.45 22.84
C ASN A 444 -45.25 28.10 23.72
N GLU A 445 -45.89 26.96 23.51
CA GLU A 445 -47.04 26.52 24.32
C GLU A 445 -46.64 25.93 25.68
N PHE A 446 -45.36 25.60 25.86
CA PHE A 446 -44.87 24.85 27.03
C PHE A 446 -43.91 25.64 27.92
N VAL A 447 -43.39 26.75 27.42
CA VAL A 447 -42.68 27.73 28.23
C VAL A 447 -43.65 28.83 28.65
N SER A 448 -43.45 29.42 29.83
CA SER A 448 -44.33 30.48 30.28
C SER A 448 -44.30 31.66 29.31
N ALA A 449 -45.43 32.36 29.17
CA ALA A 449 -45.47 33.61 28.41
C ALA A 449 -44.42 34.61 28.94
N GLU A 450 -44.13 34.57 30.25
CA GLU A 450 -43.06 35.32 30.89
C GLU A 450 -41.66 34.91 30.40
N PHE A 451 -41.38 33.61 30.23
CA PHE A 451 -40.12 33.13 29.68
C PHE A 451 -39.95 33.53 28.20
N LEU A 452 -41.01 33.42 27.39
CA LEU A 452 -40.99 33.89 26.00
C LEU A 452 -40.79 35.39 25.89
N ALA A 453 -41.49 36.17 26.73
CA ALA A 453 -41.27 37.61 26.84
C ALA A 453 -39.83 37.90 27.27
N GLY A 454 -39.25 37.06 28.13
CA GLY A 454 -37.84 37.05 28.48
C GLY A 454 -36.90 36.85 27.28
N LEU A 455 -37.25 35.95 26.35
CA LEU A 455 -36.48 35.76 25.11
C LEU A 455 -36.69 36.92 24.11
N ASP A 456 -37.87 37.54 24.07
CA ASP A 456 -38.14 38.73 23.24
C ASP A 456 -37.38 39.97 23.73
N ARG A 457 -36.93 39.96 24.98
CA ARG A 457 -36.00 40.94 25.54
C ARG A 457 -34.56 40.71 25.10
N PHE A 458 -34.21 39.56 24.51
CA PHE A 458 -32.86 39.35 23.98
C PHE A 458 -32.55 40.39 22.92
N PRO A 459 -31.30 40.87 22.85
CA PRO A 459 -30.93 41.83 21.84
C PRO A 459 -31.13 41.24 20.43
N PRO A 460 -31.72 42.00 19.48
CA PRO A 460 -31.71 41.65 18.07
C PRO A 460 -30.29 41.29 17.62
N GLU A 461 -30.13 40.34 16.69
CA GLU A 461 -28.79 39.82 16.33
C GLU A 461 -27.81 40.94 15.91
N ASP A 462 -28.28 41.96 15.19
CA ASP A 462 -27.50 43.15 14.82
C ASP A 462 -27.14 44.02 16.03
N VAL A 463 -28.05 44.18 16.98
CA VAL A 463 -27.82 44.88 18.25
C VAL A 463 -26.87 44.08 19.14
N PHE A 464 -27.05 42.76 19.28
CA PHE A 464 -26.19 41.86 20.04
C PHE A 464 -24.78 41.86 19.46
N GLN A 465 -24.64 41.64 18.15
CA GLN A 465 -23.35 41.69 17.47
C GLN A 465 -22.74 43.08 17.55
N GLY A 466 -23.54 44.15 17.43
CA GLY A 466 -23.11 45.54 17.63
C GLY A 466 -22.59 45.81 19.05
N ILE A 467 -23.23 45.23 20.07
CA ILE A 467 -22.78 45.33 21.46
C ILE A 467 -21.53 44.48 21.69
N MET A 468 -21.52 43.22 21.26
CA MET A 468 -20.36 42.32 21.43
C MET A 468 -19.12 42.85 20.69
N SER A 469 -19.29 43.41 19.49
CA SER A 469 -18.21 44.09 18.77
C SER A 469 -17.75 45.36 19.48
N ARG A 470 -18.65 46.13 20.08
CA ARG A 470 -18.28 47.27 20.94
C ARG A 470 -17.55 46.82 22.21
N LEU A 471 -17.95 45.73 22.87
CA LEU A 471 -17.29 45.20 24.08
C LEU A 471 -15.93 44.52 23.79
N GLN A 472 -15.69 44.13 22.54
CA GLN A 472 -14.36 43.70 22.07
C GLN A 472 -13.38 44.88 21.90
N VAL A 473 -13.88 46.12 21.82
CA VAL A 473 -13.09 47.36 21.69
C VAL A 473 -13.15 48.14 23.01
N PRO A 474 -12.07 48.81 23.46
CA PRO A 474 -12.13 49.64 24.66
C PRO A 474 -13.24 50.70 24.56
N GLN A 475 -14.18 50.69 25.50
CA GLN A 475 -15.24 51.69 25.64
C GLN A 475 -14.94 52.60 26.82
N THR A 476 -15.63 53.73 26.93
CA THR A 476 -15.65 54.47 28.19
C THR A 476 -16.33 53.61 29.26
N GLU A 477 -15.91 53.73 30.52
CA GLU A 477 -16.47 52.94 31.63
C GLU A 477 -18.01 53.09 31.72
N SER A 478 -18.54 54.26 31.38
CA SER A 478 -19.99 54.50 31.31
C SER A 478 -20.67 53.74 30.17
N VAL A 479 -20.05 53.67 28.98
CA VAL A 479 -20.58 52.94 27.84
C VAL A 479 -20.41 51.44 28.04
N GLU A 480 -19.26 50.96 28.52
CA GLU A 480 -19.05 49.54 28.85
C GLU A 480 -20.05 49.07 29.90
N LYS A 481 -20.28 49.89 30.93
CA LYS A 481 -21.30 49.62 31.95
C LYS A 481 -22.70 49.62 31.35
N ALA A 482 -23.09 50.62 30.56
CA ALA A 482 -24.41 50.65 29.92
C ALA A 482 -24.64 49.44 29.00
N LEU A 483 -23.62 49.01 28.26
CA LEU A 483 -23.66 47.83 27.39
C LEU A 483 -23.74 46.53 28.21
N LYS A 484 -22.91 46.37 29.26
CA LYS A 484 -22.94 45.19 30.15
C LYS A 484 -24.23 45.12 30.97
N ASP A 485 -24.73 46.24 31.47
CA ASP A 485 -26.00 46.35 32.19
C ASP A 485 -27.16 45.98 31.24
N TYR A 486 -27.11 46.43 29.98
CA TYR A 486 -28.07 46.00 28.97
C TYR A 486 -27.95 44.49 28.66
N LEU A 487 -26.75 43.91 28.52
CA LEU A 487 -26.58 42.45 28.35
C LEU A 487 -27.01 41.65 29.59
N LEU A 488 -26.79 42.17 30.80
CA LEU A 488 -27.21 41.53 32.05
C LEU A 488 -28.73 41.58 32.20
N ALA A 489 -29.34 42.71 31.85
CA ALA A 489 -30.79 42.91 31.84
C ALA A 489 -31.48 42.02 30.79
N THR A 490 -30.86 41.87 29.62
CA THR A 490 -31.39 41.10 28.50
C THR A 490 -30.96 39.62 28.54
N LEU A 491 -29.73 39.29 28.11
CA LEU A 491 -29.19 37.93 28.09
C LEU A 491 -29.12 37.29 29.48
N GLY A 492 -28.78 38.06 30.52
CA GLY A 492 -28.70 37.58 31.90
C GLY A 492 -30.07 37.37 32.58
N GLY A 493 -31.17 37.77 31.93
CA GLY A 493 -32.54 37.54 32.41
C GLY A 493 -32.92 38.31 33.68
N THR A 494 -32.22 39.41 34.01
CA THR A 494 -32.45 40.17 35.25
C THR A 494 -33.33 41.41 35.09
N GLY A 495 -33.51 41.89 33.85
CA GLY A 495 -34.15 43.18 33.59
C GLY A 495 -35.68 43.09 33.48
N THR A 496 -36.36 44.03 34.14
CA THR A 496 -37.77 44.35 33.90
C THR A 496 -37.93 45.06 32.54
N GLU A 497 -39.16 45.09 31.99
CA GLU A 497 -39.44 45.84 30.76
C GLU A 497 -39.12 47.33 30.90
N GLU A 498 -39.34 47.91 32.08
CA GLU A 498 -39.03 49.30 32.39
C GLU A 498 -37.51 49.54 32.44
N GLU A 499 -36.75 48.64 33.08
CA GLU A 499 -35.28 48.71 33.11
C GLU A 499 -34.69 48.53 31.71
N ILE A 500 -35.19 47.55 30.94
CA ILE A 500 -34.73 47.32 29.57
C ILE A 500 -35.12 48.49 28.67
N ALA A 501 -36.30 49.08 28.81
CA ALA A 501 -36.70 50.28 28.08
C ALA A 501 -35.84 51.49 28.46
N SER A 502 -35.49 51.64 29.75
CA SER A 502 -34.60 52.71 30.22
C SER A 502 -33.17 52.54 29.70
N LEU A 503 -32.62 51.33 29.81
CA LEU A 503 -31.32 50.97 29.24
C LEU A 503 -31.34 51.09 27.71
N LYS A 504 -32.47 50.74 27.06
CA LYS A 504 -32.68 50.93 25.63
C LYS A 504 -32.77 52.40 25.24
N VAL A 505 -33.40 53.28 26.02
CA VAL A 505 -33.39 54.74 25.80
C VAL A 505 -32.00 55.32 26.03
N ALA A 506 -31.20 54.78 26.94
CA ALA A 506 -29.80 55.16 27.05
C ALA A 506 -29.03 54.72 25.79
N VAL A 507 -29.29 53.51 25.30
CA VAL A 507 -28.71 52.97 24.06
C VAL A 507 -29.21 53.71 22.80
N ASP A 508 -30.48 54.15 22.77
CA ASP A 508 -31.16 54.83 21.65
C ASP A 508 -31.00 56.37 21.71
N GLY A 509 -30.80 56.97 22.88
CA GLY A 509 -30.54 58.41 23.04
C GLY A 509 -29.15 58.79 22.56
N GLU A 510 -28.20 57.87 22.71
CA GLU A 510 -26.93 57.89 21.99
C GLU A 510 -27.15 57.76 20.46
N GLN A 511 -28.30 57.21 20.02
CA GLN A 511 -28.74 57.18 18.61
C GLN A 511 -29.59 58.42 18.17
N GLU A 512 -30.23 59.20 19.06
CA GLU A 512 -31.25 60.22 18.73
C GLU A 512 -30.74 61.68 18.58
N PHE A 513 -29.57 62.04 19.14
CA PHE A 513 -28.90 63.36 19.00
C PHE A 513 -28.67 63.84 17.53
N TRP A 514 -29.09 63.05 16.56
CA TRP A 514 -28.79 63.18 15.16
C TRP A 514 -29.92 63.81 14.29
N ILE A 515 -31.09 64.22 14.84
CA ILE A 515 -32.36 64.48 14.09
C ILE A 515 -32.78 65.98 13.78
N THR A 516 -32.23 67.08 14.35
CA THR A 516 -32.96 68.39 14.53
C THR A 516 -32.60 69.71 13.72
N HIS A 517 -32.40 69.82 12.39
CA HIS A 517 -32.29 71.16 11.69
C HIS A 517 -33.00 71.27 10.28
N GLN A 518 -33.73 72.39 9.94
CA GLN A 518 -34.87 72.45 8.94
C GLN A 518 -34.74 72.96 7.46
N ASP A 519 -33.83 73.85 6.98
CA ASP A 519 -33.45 73.75 5.54
C ASP A 519 -32.52 72.57 5.51
N VAL A 520 -33.05 71.44 5.08
CA VAL A 520 -32.38 70.17 5.24
C VAL A 520 -30.99 70.25 4.63
N GLU A 521 -30.80 70.97 3.52
CA GLU A 521 -29.53 71.06 2.81
C GLU A 521 -28.60 72.16 3.38
N ARG A 522 -29.09 73.37 3.67
CA ARG A 522 -28.24 74.44 4.25
C ARG A 522 -27.87 74.18 5.70
N ASN A 523 -28.80 73.65 6.49
CA ASN A 523 -28.49 73.23 7.84
C ASN A 523 -27.74 71.90 7.86
N ARG A 524 -27.97 71.00 6.90
CA ARG A 524 -27.07 69.86 6.69
C ARG A 524 -25.68 70.37 6.49
N ILE A 525 -25.42 71.15 5.44
CA ILE A 525 -24.05 71.46 5.06
C ILE A 525 -23.34 72.20 6.19
N LEU A 526 -24.01 73.14 6.88
CA LEU A 526 -23.43 73.81 8.04
C LEU A 526 -23.23 72.85 9.23
N GLY A 527 -24.22 71.99 9.52
CA GLY A 527 -24.16 71.01 10.60
C GLY A 527 -23.10 69.93 10.36
N ILE A 528 -22.93 69.50 9.12
CA ILE A 528 -21.91 68.58 8.65
C ILE A 528 -20.55 69.23 8.80
N ILE A 529 -20.34 70.45 8.26
CA ILE A 529 -19.06 71.16 8.35
C ILE A 529 -18.66 71.32 9.83
N ARG A 530 -19.60 71.64 10.72
CA ARG A 530 -19.38 71.69 12.17
C ARG A 530 -19.02 70.35 12.82
N LYS A 531 -19.51 69.23 12.27
CA LYS A 531 -19.26 67.87 12.77
C LYS A 531 -17.96 67.27 12.25
N LEU A 532 -17.32 67.89 11.25
CA LEU A 532 -16.00 67.48 10.79
C LEU A 532 -15.01 67.58 11.95
N ALA A 533 -14.40 66.46 12.35
CA ALA A 533 -13.54 66.34 13.54
C ALA A 533 -12.32 67.29 13.56
N TYR A 534 -12.01 67.85 12.40
CA TYR A 534 -10.85 68.68 12.11
C TYR A 534 -11.22 70.15 11.89
N MET A 535 -12.51 70.48 12.00
CA MET A 535 -13.00 71.84 11.95
C MET A 535 -12.76 72.55 13.29
N LYS A 536 -11.54 73.06 13.48
CA LYS A 536 -11.13 73.75 14.72
C LYS A 536 -11.12 75.27 14.59
N ASP A 537 -11.04 75.77 13.36
CA ASP A 537 -10.95 77.19 13.06
C ASP A 537 -12.36 77.82 13.02
N MET A 538 -12.66 78.60 14.06
CA MET A 538 -13.95 79.28 14.21
C MET A 538 -14.11 80.47 13.23
N GLU A 539 -13.01 81.10 12.80
CA GLU A 539 -13.04 82.13 11.75
C GLU A 539 -13.35 81.49 10.40
N PHE A 540 -12.74 80.34 10.10
CA PHE A 540 -13.04 79.57 8.90
C PHE A 540 -14.48 79.06 8.90
N LEU A 541 -14.99 78.54 10.03
CA LEU A 541 -16.40 78.18 10.18
C LEU A 541 -17.34 79.38 9.95
N HIS A 542 -16.94 80.58 10.37
CA HIS A 542 -17.67 81.81 10.11
C HIS A 542 -17.66 82.16 8.61
N ALA A 543 -16.52 82.04 7.93
CA ALA A 543 -16.40 82.23 6.49
C ALA A 543 -17.26 81.22 5.71
N CYS A 544 -17.26 79.93 6.09
CA CYS A 544 -18.14 78.91 5.54
C CYS A 544 -19.61 79.29 5.73
N ARG A 545 -19.99 79.73 6.94
CA ARG A 545 -21.36 80.20 7.24
C ARG A 545 -21.78 81.37 6.35
N LEU A 546 -20.90 82.36 6.13
CA LEU A 546 -21.19 83.49 5.26
C LEU A 546 -21.36 83.06 3.81
N GLN A 547 -20.51 82.16 3.30
CA GLN A 547 -20.64 81.70 1.93
C GLN A 547 -21.87 80.82 1.71
N ILE A 548 -22.20 79.91 2.64
CA ILE A 548 -23.39 79.05 2.54
C ILE A 548 -24.67 79.89 2.38
N LEU A 549 -24.70 81.11 2.91
CA LEU A 549 -25.85 82.01 2.77
C LEU A 549 -26.04 82.53 1.33
N VAL A 550 -24.96 82.76 0.58
CA VAL A 550 -24.97 83.39 -0.75
C VAL A 550 -24.68 82.45 -1.92
N GLU A 551 -24.32 81.20 -1.64
CA GLU A 551 -23.94 80.24 -2.67
C GLU A 551 -25.12 79.72 -3.50
N ASP A 552 -24.84 79.43 -4.78
CA ASP A 552 -25.80 78.84 -5.70
C ASP A 552 -26.30 77.48 -5.18
N VAL A 553 -27.63 77.29 -5.17
CA VAL A 553 -28.24 76.11 -4.58
C VAL A 553 -27.91 74.81 -5.34
N VAL A 554 -27.57 74.89 -6.64
CA VAL A 554 -27.11 73.73 -7.42
C VAL A 554 -25.73 73.33 -6.94
N LEU A 555 -24.80 74.28 -6.78
CA LEU A 555 -23.50 73.99 -6.17
C LEU A 555 -23.67 73.46 -4.75
N LEU A 556 -24.54 74.07 -3.93
CA LEU A 556 -24.79 73.57 -2.58
C LEU A 556 -25.32 72.13 -2.60
N ARG A 557 -26.29 71.80 -3.47
CA ARG A 557 -26.82 70.42 -3.61
C ARG A 557 -25.75 69.43 -4.06
N ASP A 558 -24.90 69.83 -5.01
CA ASP A 558 -23.78 69.02 -5.46
C ASP A 558 -22.77 68.80 -4.32
N LEU A 559 -22.56 69.80 -3.45
CA LEU A 559 -21.59 69.75 -2.36
C LEU A 559 -22.13 69.08 -1.09
N VAL A 560 -23.42 69.20 -0.76
CA VAL A 560 -23.97 68.72 0.52
C VAL A 560 -23.69 67.23 0.68
N GLY A 561 -24.04 66.40 -0.30
CA GLY A 561 -23.81 64.96 -0.24
C GLY A 561 -22.33 64.57 -0.23
N LEU A 562 -21.47 65.40 -0.85
CA LEU A 562 -20.02 65.18 -0.86
C LEU A 562 -19.42 65.49 0.52
N ILE A 563 -19.73 66.66 1.08
CA ILE A 563 -19.22 67.09 2.39
C ILE A 563 -19.78 66.20 3.50
N GLU A 564 -21.06 65.79 3.41
CA GLU A 564 -21.70 64.87 4.38
C GLU A 564 -21.02 63.53 4.44
N ARG A 565 -20.79 62.94 3.26
CA ARG A 565 -20.14 61.65 3.14
C ARG A 565 -18.70 61.70 3.64
N ASP A 566 -18.10 62.90 3.66
CA ASP A 566 -16.77 63.18 4.16
C ASP A 566 -15.81 62.02 3.81
N SER A 567 -15.73 61.72 2.52
CA SER A 567 -14.98 60.58 2.01
C SER A 567 -13.98 61.02 0.97
N HIS A 568 -13.09 60.11 0.62
CA HIS A 568 -12.16 60.32 -0.48
C HIS A 568 -12.87 60.50 -1.83
N VAL A 569 -13.93 59.72 -2.13
CA VAL A 569 -14.77 59.90 -3.34
C VAL A 569 -15.28 61.34 -3.39
N SER A 570 -15.83 61.79 -2.26
CA SER A 570 -16.37 63.14 -2.12
C SER A 570 -15.34 64.22 -2.45
N CYS A 571 -14.10 64.01 -2.00
CA CYS A 571 -13.01 64.92 -2.27
C CYS A 571 -12.65 64.97 -3.75
N ILE A 572 -12.63 63.83 -4.44
CA ILE A 572 -12.32 63.76 -5.87
C ILE A 572 -13.44 64.36 -6.72
N ASP A 573 -14.69 64.06 -6.41
CA ASP A 573 -15.84 64.60 -7.14
C ASP A 573 -15.94 66.11 -6.95
N MET A 574 -15.74 66.60 -5.71
CA MET A 574 -15.68 68.04 -5.42
C MET A 574 -14.52 68.69 -6.20
N LEU A 575 -13.32 68.10 -6.15
CA LEU A 575 -12.17 68.58 -6.92
C LEU A 575 -12.45 68.63 -8.42
N ARG A 576 -13.11 67.61 -8.98
CA ARG A 576 -13.48 67.51 -10.40
C ARG A 576 -14.51 68.57 -10.80
N ILE A 577 -15.50 68.86 -9.94
CA ILE A 577 -16.45 69.96 -10.13
C ILE A 577 -15.72 71.31 -10.15
N LEU A 578 -14.81 71.54 -9.20
CA LEU A 578 -14.04 72.78 -9.13
C LEU A 578 -13.09 72.93 -10.34
N ALA A 579 -12.35 71.88 -10.70
CA ALA A 579 -11.46 71.86 -11.85
C ALA A 579 -12.23 72.15 -13.15
N ARG A 580 -13.39 71.51 -13.32
CA ARG A 580 -14.23 71.71 -14.50
C ARG A 580 -14.78 73.14 -14.59
N ARG A 581 -15.17 73.73 -13.45
CA ARG A 581 -15.58 75.14 -13.38
C ARG A 581 -14.43 76.08 -13.77
N ILE A 582 -13.22 75.81 -13.30
CA ILE A 582 -12.01 76.57 -13.67
C ILE A 582 -11.69 76.42 -15.17
N GLU A 583 -11.78 75.20 -15.73
CA GLU A 583 -11.62 74.93 -17.16
C GLU A 583 -12.72 75.58 -18.04
N LEU A 584 -13.91 75.83 -17.48
CA LEU A 584 -15.08 76.47 -18.12
C LEU A 584 -15.24 77.97 -17.78
N PRO A 585 -14.13 78.68 -17.54
CA PRO A 585 -14.08 80.02 -16.92
C PRO A 585 -15.15 80.45 -15.90
N MET A 586 -15.65 79.55 -15.04
CA MET A 586 -16.63 79.87 -13.99
C MET A 586 -15.95 80.30 -12.69
N VAL A 587 -16.59 81.20 -11.93
CA VAL A 587 -16.09 81.68 -10.63
C VAL A 587 -16.16 80.58 -9.56
N VAL A 588 -15.05 80.33 -8.87
CA VAL A 588 -14.95 79.45 -7.69
C VAL A 588 -14.41 80.26 -6.52
N HIS A 589 -15.20 80.42 -5.46
CA HIS A 589 -14.79 81.19 -4.29
C HIS A 589 -13.71 80.46 -3.47
N ASP A 590 -12.78 81.22 -2.87
CA ASP A 590 -11.64 80.69 -2.11
C ASP A 590 -12.03 79.84 -0.91
N VAL A 591 -13.19 80.08 -0.32
CA VAL A 591 -13.69 79.29 0.82
C VAL A 591 -13.93 77.84 0.43
N TRP A 592 -14.34 77.55 -0.80
CA TRP A 592 -14.56 76.17 -1.27
C TRP A 592 -13.25 75.47 -1.58
N ILE A 593 -12.27 76.20 -2.12
CA ILE A 593 -10.92 75.67 -2.34
C ILE A 593 -10.22 75.45 -0.99
N SER A 594 -10.44 76.33 -0.03
CA SER A 594 -9.93 76.19 1.34
C SER A 594 -10.62 75.05 2.09
N LEU A 595 -11.94 74.89 1.93
CA LEU A 595 -12.68 73.75 2.48
C LEU A 595 -12.23 72.44 1.84
N MET A 596 -12.08 72.42 0.52
CA MET A 596 -11.51 71.29 -0.22
C MET A 596 -10.11 70.98 0.31
N MET A 597 -9.26 71.98 0.49
CA MET A 597 -7.92 71.81 1.03
C MET A 597 -7.96 71.31 2.49
N LEU A 598 -8.91 71.75 3.30
CA LEU A 598 -9.11 71.24 4.67
C LEU A 598 -9.54 69.76 4.64
N MET A 599 -10.50 69.41 3.80
CA MET A 599 -10.98 68.03 3.60
C MET A 599 -9.88 67.11 3.06
N LEU A 600 -9.03 67.60 2.16
CA LEU A 600 -7.87 66.88 1.64
C LEU A 600 -6.78 66.74 2.70
N LYS A 601 -6.51 67.78 3.50
CA LYS A 601 -5.54 67.76 4.60
C LYS A 601 -5.94 66.79 5.70
N GLN A 602 -7.23 66.71 6.00
CA GLN A 602 -7.71 65.71 6.95
C GLN A 602 -7.39 64.29 6.48
N ARG A 603 -7.46 64.07 5.17
CA ARG A 603 -7.15 62.80 4.53
C ARG A 603 -5.71 62.76 4.05
N ALA A 604 -4.82 63.66 4.49
CA ALA A 604 -3.46 63.69 3.95
C ALA A 604 -2.74 62.36 4.16
N ASP A 605 -3.03 61.68 5.27
CA ASP A 605 -2.44 60.41 5.65
C ASP A 605 -2.86 59.23 4.73
N ASP A 606 -4.05 59.29 4.11
CA ASP A 606 -4.64 58.18 3.35
C ASP A 606 -5.25 58.53 1.97
N LEU A 607 -5.28 59.80 1.56
CA LEU A 607 -5.90 60.26 0.31
C LEU A 607 -5.29 59.61 -0.92
N LEU A 608 -3.96 59.71 -1.04
CA LEU A 608 -3.27 59.12 -2.18
C LEU A 608 -3.41 57.60 -2.19
N VAL A 609 -3.40 56.99 -1.01
CA VAL A 609 -3.61 55.54 -0.84
C VAL A 609 -4.98 55.15 -1.40
N TRP A 610 -6.03 55.84 -0.97
CA TRP A 610 -7.39 55.57 -1.41
C TRP A 610 -7.57 55.78 -2.93
N SER A 611 -7.00 56.85 -3.48
CA SER A 611 -7.08 57.14 -4.92
C SER A 611 -6.44 56.05 -5.77
N CYS A 612 -5.38 55.41 -5.28
CA CYS A 612 -4.73 54.30 -5.98
C CYS A 612 -5.59 53.04 -6.03
N ASP A 613 -6.49 52.86 -5.06
CA ASP A 613 -7.31 51.65 -4.89
C ASP A 613 -8.65 51.71 -5.64
N ASN A 614 -9.13 52.92 -5.96
CA ASN A 614 -10.50 53.13 -6.43
C ASN A 614 -10.62 53.75 -7.82
N LEU A 615 -9.57 54.38 -8.35
CA LEU A 615 -9.62 55.04 -9.66
C LEU A 615 -9.18 54.12 -10.80
N THR A 616 -9.80 54.27 -11.97
CA THR A 616 -9.29 53.66 -13.22
C THR A 616 -7.97 54.32 -13.64
N VAL A 617 -7.20 53.69 -14.53
CA VAL A 617 -5.96 54.30 -15.08
C VAL A 617 -6.25 55.68 -15.69
N GLN A 618 -7.37 55.82 -16.42
CA GLN A 618 -7.79 57.09 -17.00
C GLN A 618 -8.18 58.11 -15.93
N ASP A 619 -8.95 57.69 -14.92
CA ASP A 619 -9.39 58.59 -13.83
C ASP A 619 -8.25 59.03 -12.91
N TRP A 620 -7.24 58.19 -12.67
CA TRP A 620 -6.05 58.54 -11.88
C TRP A 620 -5.28 59.69 -12.53
N PHE A 621 -4.94 59.55 -13.82
CA PHE A 621 -4.23 60.60 -14.53
C PHE A 621 -5.10 61.86 -14.69
N ARG A 622 -6.43 61.73 -14.76
CA ARG A 622 -7.35 62.87 -14.70
C ARG A 622 -7.34 63.54 -13.32
N PHE A 623 -7.38 62.79 -12.22
CA PHE A 623 -7.30 63.30 -10.84
C PHE A 623 -6.01 64.09 -10.59
N VAL A 624 -4.86 63.56 -11.01
CA VAL A 624 -3.56 64.27 -10.91
C VAL A 624 -3.60 65.57 -11.71
N THR A 625 -4.29 65.58 -12.85
CA THR A 625 -4.50 66.78 -13.67
C THR A 625 -5.44 67.78 -12.98
N ASP A 626 -6.58 67.34 -12.43
CA ASP A 626 -7.55 68.18 -11.71
C ASP A 626 -6.90 68.87 -10.49
N MET A 627 -6.06 68.15 -9.74
CA MET A 627 -5.25 68.71 -8.64
C MET A 627 -4.35 69.84 -9.13
N ARG A 628 -3.64 69.62 -10.25
CA ARG A 628 -2.77 70.64 -10.84
C ARG A 628 -3.56 71.86 -11.30
N VAL A 629 -4.78 71.69 -11.82
CA VAL A 629 -5.66 72.78 -12.28
C VAL A 629 -6.17 73.62 -11.11
N VAL A 630 -6.75 73.00 -10.07
CA VAL A 630 -7.40 73.72 -8.95
C VAL A 630 -6.40 74.52 -8.11
N PHE A 631 -5.21 73.96 -7.89
CA PHE A 631 -4.18 74.60 -7.08
C PHE A 631 -3.18 75.43 -7.90
N ASN A 632 -3.34 75.51 -9.22
CA ASN A 632 -2.43 76.24 -10.09
C ASN A 632 -2.33 77.73 -9.71
N GLY A 633 -1.12 78.27 -9.67
CA GLY A 633 -0.90 79.71 -9.49
C GLY A 633 -1.20 80.25 -8.09
N ARG A 634 -1.47 79.39 -7.11
CA ARG A 634 -1.66 79.80 -5.71
C ARG A 634 -0.32 79.97 -5.00
N PRO A 635 -0.18 81.00 -4.13
CA PRO A 635 0.93 81.07 -3.20
C PRO A 635 0.95 79.76 -2.38
N ASP A 636 2.13 79.17 -2.22
CA ASP A 636 2.31 77.89 -1.51
C ASP A 636 1.77 76.63 -2.21
N GLN A 637 1.46 76.67 -3.51
CA GLN A 637 0.98 75.50 -4.29
C GLN A 637 1.85 74.25 -4.07
N MET A 638 3.17 74.35 -4.24
CA MET A 638 4.07 73.21 -4.08
C MET A 638 4.11 72.71 -2.64
N THR A 639 4.02 73.61 -1.67
CA THR A 639 3.97 73.27 -0.24
C THR A 639 2.66 72.57 0.12
N ALA A 640 1.53 73.06 -0.40
CA ALA A 640 0.22 72.48 -0.21
C ALA A 640 0.12 71.09 -0.86
N LEU A 641 0.56 70.95 -2.12
CA LEU A 641 0.59 69.65 -2.80
C LEU A 641 1.56 68.68 -2.11
N ALA A 642 2.73 69.14 -1.67
CA ALA A 642 3.66 68.33 -0.88
C ALA A 642 3.05 67.86 0.44
N SER A 643 2.23 68.70 1.10
CA SER A 643 1.50 68.32 2.32
C SER A 643 0.43 67.25 2.10
N LEU A 644 -0.02 67.07 0.85
CA LEU A 644 -0.90 65.98 0.41
C LEU A 644 -0.11 64.78 -0.13
N GLY A 645 1.21 64.75 0.06
CA GLY A 645 2.10 63.72 -0.45
C GLY A 645 2.39 63.82 -1.95
N MET A 646 1.97 64.86 -2.68
CA MET A 646 2.28 65.05 -4.10
C MET A 646 3.63 65.75 -4.27
N SER A 647 4.71 65.07 -3.89
CA SER A 647 6.08 65.60 -4.01
C SER A 647 6.53 65.75 -5.48
N LEU A 648 7.53 66.60 -5.74
CA LEU A 648 8.12 66.75 -7.06
C LEU A 648 8.59 65.41 -7.65
N GLN A 649 9.21 64.55 -6.81
CA GLN A 649 9.66 63.22 -7.21
C GLN A 649 8.50 62.32 -7.68
N ARG A 650 7.36 62.31 -6.96
CA ARG A 650 6.16 61.56 -7.37
C ARG A 650 5.56 62.11 -8.65
N LEU A 651 5.51 63.43 -8.79
CA LEU A 651 5.02 64.08 -10.01
C LEU A 651 5.87 63.72 -11.23
N THR A 652 7.20 63.66 -11.09
CA THR A 652 8.12 63.20 -12.14
C THR A 652 7.91 61.72 -12.47
N TRP A 653 7.73 60.87 -11.45
CA TRP A 653 7.44 59.45 -11.64
C TRP A 653 6.13 59.20 -12.40
N TRP A 654 5.04 59.88 -12.02
CA TRP A 654 3.76 59.74 -12.70
C TRP A 654 3.81 60.21 -14.16
N GLN A 655 4.61 61.26 -14.43
CA GLN A 655 4.88 61.70 -15.79
C GLN A 655 5.65 60.63 -16.60
N GLN A 656 6.63 59.96 -15.98
CA GLN A 656 7.36 58.86 -16.63
C GLN A 656 6.44 57.66 -16.91
N LEU A 657 5.59 57.28 -15.95
CA LEU A 657 4.60 56.21 -16.15
C LEU A 657 3.67 56.52 -17.34
N GLN A 658 3.18 57.75 -17.43
CA GLN A 658 2.27 58.18 -18.49
C GLN A 658 2.94 58.26 -19.87
N SER A 659 4.22 58.66 -19.93
CA SER A 659 4.92 58.89 -21.20
C SER A 659 5.67 57.67 -21.74
N GLU A 660 6.29 56.86 -20.87
CA GLU A 660 7.15 55.74 -21.28
C GLU A 660 6.54 54.36 -21.08
N TYR A 661 5.62 54.21 -20.13
CA TYR A 661 5.15 52.90 -19.65
C TYR A 661 3.63 52.72 -19.70
N LEU A 662 2.87 53.62 -20.33
CA LEU A 662 1.40 53.62 -20.30
C LEU A 662 0.78 52.27 -20.68
N VAL A 663 1.28 51.64 -21.76
CA VAL A 663 0.81 50.32 -22.22
C VAL A 663 1.05 49.24 -21.15
N GLY A 664 2.17 49.33 -20.43
CA GLY A 664 2.47 48.43 -19.32
C GLY A 664 1.55 48.66 -18.12
N VAL A 665 1.25 49.93 -17.79
CA VAL A 665 0.30 50.28 -16.72
C VAL A 665 -1.11 49.75 -17.02
N GLU A 666 -1.60 49.93 -18.25
CA GLU A 666 -2.89 49.40 -18.70
C GLU A 666 -2.94 47.88 -18.72
N TYR A 667 -1.84 47.21 -19.04
CA TYR A 667 -1.75 45.75 -18.97
C TYR A 667 -1.88 45.25 -17.53
N LEU A 668 -1.16 45.86 -16.59
CA LEU A 668 -1.18 45.50 -15.16
C LEU A 668 -2.55 45.76 -14.52
N ASP A 669 -3.20 46.90 -14.81
CA ASP A 669 -4.55 47.19 -14.34
C ASP A 669 -5.56 46.14 -14.84
N ARG A 670 -5.53 45.80 -16.14
CA ARG A 670 -6.39 44.74 -16.70
C ARG A 670 -6.14 43.37 -16.07
N LEU A 671 -4.87 43.04 -15.79
CA LEU A 671 -4.50 41.77 -15.19
C LEU A 671 -5.03 41.68 -13.74
N GLN A 672 -4.81 42.71 -12.94
CA GLN A 672 -5.27 42.77 -11.55
C GLN A 672 -6.81 42.76 -11.44
N ARG A 673 -7.51 43.49 -12.32
CA ARG A 673 -8.98 43.44 -12.40
C ARG A 673 -9.49 42.05 -12.77
N ARG A 674 -8.83 41.33 -13.68
CA ARG A 674 -9.22 39.96 -14.02
C ARG A 674 -9.03 39.00 -12.84
N GLN A 675 -7.99 39.17 -12.04
CA GLN A 675 -7.70 38.31 -10.90
C GLN A 675 -8.62 38.58 -9.69
N ASN A 676 -8.90 39.85 -9.37
CA ASN A 676 -9.67 40.21 -8.17
C ASN A 676 -11.13 40.59 -8.46
N GLY A 677 -11.76 39.95 -9.46
CA GLY A 677 -13.20 40.12 -9.72
C GLY A 677 -13.63 41.56 -10.08
N GLY A 678 -12.76 42.32 -10.75
CA GLY A 678 -13.02 43.70 -11.21
C GLY A 678 -12.33 44.80 -10.41
N ILE A 679 -11.72 44.47 -9.25
CA ILE A 679 -11.06 45.42 -8.35
C ILE A 679 -9.54 45.45 -8.63
N ALA A 680 -8.92 46.63 -8.69
CA ALA A 680 -7.47 46.75 -8.84
C ALA A 680 -6.93 47.92 -8.00
N SER A 681 -5.84 47.66 -7.26
CA SER A 681 -5.07 48.65 -6.51
C SER A 681 -3.69 48.81 -7.13
N MET A 682 -3.44 50.00 -7.65
CA MET A 682 -2.15 50.37 -8.28
C MET A 682 -1.25 51.15 -7.31
N LYS A 683 -1.56 51.11 -6.01
CA LYS A 683 -0.88 51.86 -4.94
C LYS A 683 0.63 51.62 -4.92
N TRP A 684 1.00 50.35 -5.01
CA TRP A 684 2.39 49.91 -5.02
C TRP A 684 3.21 50.53 -6.17
N LEU A 685 2.57 50.75 -7.32
CA LEU A 685 3.19 51.33 -8.50
C LEU A 685 3.21 52.85 -8.43
N TYR A 686 2.08 53.47 -8.12
CA TYR A 686 1.95 54.92 -8.11
C TYR A 686 2.70 55.58 -6.95
N LEU A 687 2.71 54.96 -5.77
CA LEU A 687 3.40 55.50 -4.59
C LEU A 687 4.84 55.00 -4.42
N GLN A 688 5.36 54.23 -5.39
CA GLN A 688 6.71 53.66 -5.38
C GLN A 688 7.00 52.82 -4.13
N GLU A 689 6.00 52.08 -3.63
CA GLU A 689 6.16 51.26 -2.41
C GLU A 689 7.00 50.00 -2.66
N ILE A 690 7.01 49.55 -3.91
CA ILE A 690 7.74 48.37 -4.33
C ILE A 690 9.02 48.77 -5.03
N PRO A 691 10.19 48.35 -4.52
CA PRO A 691 11.46 48.60 -5.20
C PRO A 691 11.52 47.86 -6.54
N ASN A 692 12.38 48.35 -7.44
CA ASN A 692 12.69 47.71 -8.72
C ASN A 692 11.52 47.55 -9.71
N VAL A 693 10.45 48.33 -9.55
CA VAL A 693 9.25 48.25 -10.41
C VAL A 693 9.53 48.48 -11.90
N THR A 694 10.59 49.22 -12.21
CA THR A 694 11.05 49.49 -13.57
C THR A 694 11.50 48.22 -14.30
N ALA A 695 11.96 47.19 -13.59
CA ALA A 695 12.32 45.89 -14.19
C ALA A 695 11.07 45.19 -14.74
N LEU A 696 9.97 45.18 -13.97
CA LEU A 696 8.68 44.63 -14.40
C LEU A 696 8.12 45.38 -15.61
N LEU A 697 8.06 46.71 -15.53
CA LEU A 697 7.56 47.53 -16.63
C LEU A 697 8.38 47.33 -17.91
N SER A 698 9.72 47.29 -17.80
CA SER A 698 10.61 47.10 -18.95
C SER A 698 10.47 45.73 -19.60
N THR A 699 10.17 44.68 -18.83
CA THR A 699 9.84 43.35 -19.40
C THR A 699 8.53 43.38 -20.18
N ILE A 700 7.48 44.02 -19.63
CA ILE A 700 6.15 44.08 -20.28
C ILE A 700 6.20 44.87 -21.60
N VAL A 701 6.90 46.01 -21.63
CA VAL A 701 7.03 46.83 -22.85
C VAL A 701 8.11 46.33 -23.83
N GLY A 702 8.76 45.19 -23.54
CA GLY A 702 9.77 44.58 -24.41
C GLY A 702 11.14 45.27 -24.43
N ARG A 703 11.45 46.14 -23.46
CA ARG A 703 12.77 46.80 -23.32
C ARG A 703 13.81 45.89 -22.64
N LYS A 704 13.39 44.84 -21.90
CA LYS A 704 14.28 43.88 -21.21
C LYS A 704 14.16 42.47 -21.81
N THR A 705 15.29 41.84 -22.16
CA THR A 705 15.36 40.47 -22.69
C THR A 705 15.70 39.45 -21.60
N LEU A 706 14.88 38.41 -21.43
CA LEU A 706 15.05 37.40 -20.35
C LEU A 706 15.74 36.11 -20.81
N GLY A 707 15.80 35.83 -22.12
CA GLY A 707 16.36 34.58 -22.67
C GLY A 707 15.42 33.36 -22.59
N TYR A 708 14.17 33.57 -22.17
CA TYR A 708 13.05 32.61 -22.18
C TYR A 708 11.74 33.37 -22.38
N ASP A 709 10.62 32.67 -22.52
CA ASP A 709 9.30 33.29 -22.75
C ASP A 709 8.88 34.18 -21.55
N PRO A 710 8.71 35.50 -21.75
CA PRO A 710 8.30 36.41 -20.67
C PRO A 710 6.96 36.03 -20.01
N GLN A 711 6.07 35.33 -20.71
CA GLN A 711 4.78 34.90 -20.15
C GLN A 711 4.95 33.91 -18.98
N TRP A 712 6.03 33.13 -18.95
CA TRP A 712 6.28 32.19 -17.85
C TRP A 712 6.42 32.90 -16.52
N ILE A 713 7.20 33.99 -16.46
CA ILE A 713 7.38 34.74 -15.20
C ILE A 713 6.22 35.69 -14.90
N LEU A 714 5.64 36.32 -15.94
CA LEU A 714 4.53 37.25 -15.77
C LEU A 714 3.24 36.57 -15.30
N SER A 715 3.07 35.26 -15.54
CA SER A 715 1.90 34.52 -15.08
C SER A 715 1.84 34.32 -13.55
N PHE A 716 2.95 34.55 -12.82
CA PHE A 716 2.97 34.60 -11.35
C PHE A 716 2.62 35.97 -10.78
N PHE A 717 2.29 36.95 -11.62
CA PHE A 717 1.74 38.20 -11.13
C PHE A 717 0.52 37.88 -10.25
N ASP A 718 0.61 38.28 -8.99
CA ASP A 718 -0.44 38.19 -8.00
C ASP A 718 -0.58 39.56 -7.35
N SER A 719 -1.79 39.87 -6.89
CA SER A 719 -2.14 41.21 -6.43
C SER A 719 -1.54 41.58 -5.07
N SER A 720 -0.91 40.64 -4.35
CA SER A 720 -0.36 40.93 -3.04
C SER A 720 0.95 41.75 -3.13
N PRO A 721 1.14 42.76 -2.25
CA PRO A 721 2.38 43.56 -2.24
C PRO A 721 3.64 42.71 -2.07
N SER A 722 3.56 41.62 -1.30
CA SER A 722 4.64 40.65 -1.16
C SER A 722 4.94 39.96 -2.48
N SER A 723 3.94 39.42 -3.19
CA SER A 723 4.16 38.74 -4.47
C SER A 723 4.71 39.69 -5.53
N ILE A 724 4.19 40.93 -5.61
CA ILE A 724 4.69 41.93 -6.56
C ILE A 724 6.12 42.35 -6.20
N THR A 725 6.43 42.53 -4.90
CA THR A 725 7.79 42.84 -4.44
C THR A 725 8.74 41.72 -4.79
N THR A 726 8.34 40.47 -4.57
CA THR A 726 9.11 39.29 -4.93
C THR A 726 9.28 39.20 -6.44
N LEU A 727 8.24 39.47 -7.25
CA LEU A 727 8.34 39.48 -8.73
C LEU A 727 9.29 40.57 -9.22
N CYS A 728 9.17 41.80 -8.73
CA CYS A 728 10.03 42.92 -9.10
C CYS A 728 11.47 42.67 -8.67
N SER A 729 11.68 42.18 -7.44
CA SER A 729 13.00 41.81 -6.93
C SER A 729 13.60 40.64 -7.70
N CYS A 730 12.78 39.64 -8.06
CA CYS A 730 13.19 38.52 -8.90
C CYS A 730 13.68 39.05 -10.25
N LEU A 731 12.88 39.85 -10.96
CA LEU A 731 13.25 40.47 -12.23
C LEU A 731 14.47 41.39 -12.12
N ALA A 732 14.63 42.13 -11.02
CA ALA A 732 15.82 42.95 -10.78
C ALA A 732 17.07 42.09 -10.59
N ALA A 733 16.96 41.01 -9.82
CA ALA A 733 18.06 40.07 -9.60
C ALA A 733 18.54 39.41 -10.90
N HIS A 734 17.74 39.41 -11.98
CA HIS A 734 18.21 38.95 -13.29
C HIS A 734 19.30 39.85 -13.88
N ASP A 735 19.33 41.14 -13.56
CA ASP A 735 20.36 42.07 -14.04
C ASP A 735 21.72 41.80 -13.39
N GLU A 736 21.71 41.22 -12.18
CA GLU A 736 22.91 40.84 -11.42
C GLU A 736 23.26 39.34 -11.56
N SER A 737 22.37 38.54 -12.14
CA SER A 737 22.57 37.09 -12.29
C SER A 737 23.60 36.79 -13.37
N SER A 738 24.46 35.82 -13.10
CA SER A 738 25.37 35.28 -14.09
C SER A 738 24.60 34.56 -15.22
N PRO A 739 25.22 34.34 -16.40
CA PRO A 739 24.63 33.51 -17.44
C PRO A 739 24.20 32.12 -16.94
N GLN A 740 24.94 31.55 -15.97
CA GLN A 740 24.63 30.29 -15.31
C GLN A 740 23.39 30.40 -14.40
N GLY A 741 23.25 31.49 -13.65
CA GLY A 741 22.07 31.76 -12.84
C GLY A 741 20.79 31.93 -13.67
N LEU A 742 20.87 32.71 -14.75
CA LEU A 742 19.77 32.88 -15.71
C LEU A 742 19.39 31.55 -16.39
N TYR A 743 20.37 30.73 -16.74
CA TYR A 743 20.12 29.37 -17.24
C TYR A 743 19.39 28.52 -16.19
N GLY A 744 19.80 28.58 -14.93
CA GLY A 744 19.11 27.92 -13.82
C GLY A 744 17.64 28.33 -13.72
N ILE A 745 17.35 29.63 -13.72
CA ILE A 745 15.97 30.16 -13.68
C ILE A 745 15.13 29.68 -14.87
N ARG A 746 15.68 29.80 -16.09
CA ARG A 746 15.04 29.28 -17.30
C ARG A 746 14.68 27.81 -17.16
N THR A 747 15.62 26.98 -16.72
CA THR A 747 15.43 25.52 -16.61
C THR A 747 14.40 25.11 -15.56
N ILE A 748 14.19 25.93 -14.53
CA ILE A 748 13.14 25.75 -13.51
C ILE A 748 11.77 26.08 -14.12
N LEU A 749 11.63 27.24 -14.76
CA LEU A 749 10.39 27.69 -15.39
C LEU A 749 9.95 26.78 -16.55
N GLU A 750 10.87 26.41 -17.43
CA GLU A 750 10.60 25.55 -18.58
C GLU A 750 9.98 24.22 -18.15
N ARG A 751 10.52 23.59 -17.08
CA ARG A 751 10.02 22.32 -16.52
C ARG A 751 8.70 22.47 -15.76
N PHE A 752 8.43 23.65 -15.21
CA PHE A 752 7.16 23.97 -14.58
C PHE A 752 6.03 24.08 -15.62
N TYR A 753 6.29 24.70 -16.78
CA TYR A 753 5.30 24.92 -17.86
C TYR A 753 5.21 23.83 -18.94
N MET A 754 5.94 22.71 -18.84
CA MET A 754 5.80 21.61 -19.82
C MET A 754 4.36 21.05 -19.81
N HIS A 755 3.90 20.49 -20.94
CA HIS A 755 2.58 19.85 -21.09
C HIS A 755 2.29 18.79 -20.01
N GLU A 756 3.33 18.15 -19.48
CA GLU A 756 3.30 17.38 -18.24
C GLU A 756 4.26 18.00 -17.21
N GLY A 757 3.87 19.14 -16.65
CA GLY A 757 4.67 19.92 -15.70
C GLY A 757 5.25 19.09 -14.55
N TRP A 758 6.34 19.58 -13.94
CA TRP A 758 6.88 18.95 -12.73
C TRP A 758 5.95 19.26 -11.54
N PRO A 759 5.56 18.25 -10.73
CA PRO A 759 4.76 18.52 -9.54
C PRO A 759 5.56 19.38 -8.55
N ASP A 760 4.88 20.17 -7.71
CA ASP A 760 5.53 21.09 -6.76
C ASP A 760 6.66 20.45 -5.97
N SER A 761 6.46 19.21 -5.48
CA SER A 761 7.50 18.45 -4.76
C SER A 761 8.80 18.26 -5.55
N ALA A 762 8.72 18.06 -6.87
CA ALA A 762 9.88 17.95 -7.76
C ALA A 762 10.49 19.33 -8.02
N THR A 763 9.68 20.36 -8.22
CA THR A 763 10.16 21.74 -8.36
C THR A 763 10.91 22.21 -7.11
N GLN A 764 10.37 21.95 -5.90
CA GLN A 764 11.02 22.26 -4.61
C GLN A 764 12.42 21.66 -4.49
N ALA A 765 12.56 20.37 -4.82
CA ALA A 765 13.83 19.67 -4.73
C ALA A 765 14.83 20.12 -5.84
N TYR A 766 14.33 20.48 -7.03
CA TYR A 766 15.18 20.96 -8.12
C TYR A 766 15.72 22.38 -7.86
N MET A 767 14.89 23.26 -7.31
CA MET A 767 15.32 24.59 -6.85
C MET A 767 16.38 24.49 -5.75
N LEU A 768 16.19 23.57 -4.79
CA LEU A 768 17.17 23.32 -3.74
C LEU A 768 18.50 22.80 -4.32
N ALA A 769 18.46 21.99 -5.37
CA ALA A 769 19.66 21.51 -6.07
C ALA A 769 20.43 22.66 -6.73
N TRP A 770 19.75 23.57 -7.44
CA TRP A 770 20.39 24.76 -8.02
C TRP A 770 20.99 25.67 -6.96
N ARG A 771 20.26 25.99 -5.89
CA ARG A 771 20.81 26.81 -4.77
C ARG A 771 22.04 26.19 -4.10
N ARG A 772 22.19 24.86 -4.23
CA ARG A 772 23.34 24.09 -3.74
C ARG A 772 24.42 23.89 -4.81
N SER A 773 24.31 24.47 -5.99
CA SER A 773 25.41 24.46 -6.96
C SER A 773 26.52 25.42 -6.50
N LYS A 774 27.79 24.97 -6.60
CA LYS A 774 28.93 25.84 -6.27
C LYS A 774 29.27 26.81 -7.41
N ASP A 775 28.66 26.63 -8.58
CA ASP A 775 28.88 27.47 -9.75
C ASP A 775 27.95 28.70 -9.78
N LEU A 776 27.05 28.82 -8.80
CA LEU A 776 26.18 29.98 -8.62
C LEU A 776 26.79 30.98 -7.64
N THR A 777 26.80 32.26 -8.04
CA THR A 777 27.13 33.39 -7.18
C THR A 777 26.07 33.59 -6.10
N GLU A 778 26.35 34.40 -5.08
CA GLU A 778 25.33 34.76 -4.09
C GLU A 778 24.16 35.53 -4.73
N GLY A 779 24.42 36.34 -5.77
CA GLY A 779 23.37 36.98 -6.58
C GLY A 779 22.45 35.97 -7.27
N ASP A 780 23.01 34.92 -7.86
CA ASP A 780 22.23 33.84 -8.50
C ASP A 780 21.36 33.09 -7.47
N LYS A 781 21.92 32.79 -6.29
CA LYS A 781 21.17 32.11 -5.21
C LYS A 781 20.03 32.97 -4.69
N ASN A 782 20.23 34.28 -4.63
CA ASN A 782 19.19 35.23 -4.28
C ASN A 782 18.07 35.23 -5.33
N ALA A 783 18.42 35.28 -6.62
CA ALA A 783 17.44 35.24 -7.72
C ALA A 783 16.59 33.95 -7.70
N ILE A 784 17.18 32.79 -7.40
CA ILE A 784 16.45 31.52 -7.26
C ILE A 784 15.58 31.47 -5.99
N THR A 785 16.02 32.13 -4.91
CA THR A 785 15.22 32.24 -3.68
C THR A 785 13.97 33.06 -3.93
N LEU A 786 14.10 34.21 -4.58
CA LEU A 786 12.99 35.07 -4.99
C LEU A 786 12.04 34.35 -5.97
N LEU A 787 12.57 33.57 -6.91
CA LEU A 787 11.74 32.71 -7.77
C LEU A 787 10.92 31.70 -6.95
N GLY A 788 11.48 31.11 -5.90
CA GLY A 788 10.77 30.12 -5.08
C GLY A 788 9.66 30.73 -4.24
N GLU A 789 9.91 31.93 -3.72
CA GLU A 789 8.88 32.73 -3.05
C GLU A 789 7.74 33.09 -4.01
N LEU A 790 8.05 33.49 -5.24
CA LEU A 790 7.08 33.83 -6.27
C LEU A 790 6.20 32.64 -6.67
N MET A 791 6.80 31.45 -6.76
CA MET A 791 6.08 30.22 -7.13
C MET A 791 5.27 29.62 -5.96
N GLY A 792 5.37 30.16 -4.73
CA GLY A 792 4.80 29.53 -3.54
C GLY A 792 5.49 28.20 -3.15
N ILE A 793 6.68 27.95 -3.69
CA ILE A 793 7.40 26.69 -3.65
C ILE A 793 8.70 26.93 -2.87
N LYS A 794 8.70 26.59 -1.57
CA LYS A 794 9.91 26.67 -0.75
C LYS A 794 10.88 25.56 -1.16
N PRO A 795 12.16 25.88 -1.47
CA PRO A 795 13.17 24.85 -1.75
C PRO A 795 13.25 23.84 -0.61
N SER A 796 12.82 22.61 -0.86
CA SER A 796 12.67 21.56 0.15
C SER A 796 13.13 20.22 -0.40
N LEU A 797 13.59 19.34 0.48
CA LEU A 797 13.98 17.99 0.12
C LEU A 797 12.77 17.06 0.31
N ASN A 798 12.01 16.81 -0.76
CA ASN A 798 10.89 15.86 -0.75
C ASN A 798 11.31 14.56 -1.46
N PRO A 799 11.29 13.37 -0.80
CA PRO A 799 11.67 12.09 -1.43
C PRO A 799 10.85 11.73 -2.66
N HIS A 800 9.54 12.05 -2.67
CA HIS A 800 8.69 11.85 -3.84
C HIS A 800 9.13 12.76 -4.99
N GLY A 801 9.38 14.03 -4.69
CA GLY A 801 9.91 15.00 -5.64
C GLY A 801 11.25 14.57 -6.23
N LEU A 802 12.20 14.13 -5.40
CA LEU A 802 13.49 13.61 -5.85
C LEU A 802 13.35 12.38 -6.74
N ASN A 803 12.41 11.47 -6.46
CA ASN A 803 12.16 10.32 -7.32
C ASN A 803 11.58 10.75 -8.67
N VAL A 804 10.69 11.75 -8.69
CA VAL A 804 10.16 12.33 -9.94
C VAL A 804 11.28 13.01 -10.74
N ILE A 805 12.12 13.84 -10.11
CA ILE A 805 13.30 14.45 -10.74
C ILE A 805 14.20 13.36 -11.30
N LYS A 806 14.56 12.36 -10.48
CA LYS A 806 15.43 11.24 -10.88
C LYS A 806 14.87 10.56 -12.12
N ASN A 807 13.59 10.19 -12.13
CA ASN A 807 12.99 9.49 -13.25
C ASN A 807 12.87 10.36 -14.51
N LYS A 808 12.42 11.64 -14.38
CA LYS A 808 12.31 12.55 -15.53
C LYS A 808 13.69 12.93 -16.09
N MET A 809 14.66 13.23 -15.23
CA MET A 809 16.04 13.51 -15.65
C MET A 809 16.73 12.28 -16.22
N LEU A 810 16.58 11.08 -15.63
CA LEU A 810 17.14 9.86 -16.23
C LEU A 810 16.55 9.60 -17.62
N ARG A 811 15.24 9.86 -17.83
CA ARG A 811 14.64 9.79 -19.17
C ARG A 811 15.17 10.87 -20.11
N GLU A 812 15.35 12.11 -19.64
CA GLU A 812 15.99 13.19 -20.43
C GLU A 812 17.43 12.80 -20.81
N TYR A 813 18.21 12.27 -19.87
CA TYR A 813 19.56 11.77 -20.10
C TYR A 813 19.57 10.56 -21.04
N ASP A 814 18.68 9.58 -20.85
CA ASP A 814 18.56 8.43 -21.75
C ASP A 814 18.21 8.89 -23.17
N ARG A 815 17.29 9.87 -23.32
CA ARG A 815 16.96 10.46 -24.62
C ARG A 815 18.14 11.22 -25.23
N VAL A 816 18.89 11.99 -24.43
CA VAL A 816 20.10 12.68 -24.89
C VAL A 816 21.20 11.67 -25.25
N ILE A 817 21.35 10.56 -24.51
CA ILE A 817 22.30 9.48 -24.81
C ILE A 817 21.88 8.72 -26.06
N GLU A 818 20.59 8.45 -26.26
CA GLU A 818 20.06 7.86 -27.48
C GLU A 818 20.28 8.79 -28.67
N GLN A 819 19.95 10.09 -28.54
CA GLN A 819 20.23 11.09 -29.56
C GLN A 819 21.74 11.24 -29.82
N ALA A 820 22.59 11.18 -28.79
CA ALA A 820 24.04 11.21 -28.93
C ALA A 820 24.56 9.94 -29.62
N ARG A 821 23.99 8.76 -29.34
CA ARG A 821 24.30 7.50 -30.04
C ARG A 821 23.84 7.53 -31.49
N GLU A 822 22.67 8.11 -31.77
CA GLU A 822 22.19 8.31 -33.14
C GLU A 822 23.10 9.30 -33.88
N VAL A 823 23.43 10.43 -33.27
CA VAL A 823 24.35 11.43 -33.83
C VAL A 823 25.74 10.83 -34.01
N GLU A 824 26.25 10.04 -33.08
CA GLU A 824 27.56 9.37 -33.20
C GLU A 824 27.53 8.25 -34.24
N GLY A 825 26.45 7.46 -34.30
CA GLY A 825 26.23 6.48 -35.35
C GLY A 825 26.19 7.13 -36.74
N LEU A 826 25.47 8.25 -36.87
CA LEU A 826 25.44 9.08 -38.09
C LEU A 826 26.83 9.67 -38.38
N ARG A 827 27.55 10.17 -37.37
CA ARG A 827 28.90 10.69 -37.52
C ARG A 827 29.86 9.62 -38.03
N LEU A 828 29.86 8.43 -37.43
CA LEU A 828 30.69 7.29 -37.86
C LEU A 828 30.34 6.83 -39.29
N GLN A 829 29.06 6.81 -39.64
CA GLN A 829 28.61 6.50 -41.00
C GLN A 829 29.05 7.57 -42.02
N LEU A 830 28.99 8.85 -41.66
CA LEU A 830 29.45 9.96 -42.49
C LEU A 830 30.99 9.98 -42.61
N ASP A 831 31.70 9.74 -41.50
CA ASP A 831 33.17 9.76 -41.42
C ASP A 831 33.78 8.63 -42.26
N ARG A 832 33.15 7.45 -42.27
CA ARG A 832 33.51 6.32 -43.16
C ARG A 832 33.32 6.64 -44.65
N LYS A 833 32.39 7.52 -45.00
CA LYS A 833 32.16 7.94 -46.40
C LYS A 833 33.09 9.06 -46.82
N ASP A 834 33.26 10.07 -45.97
CA ASP A 834 34.11 11.24 -46.20
C ASP A 834 34.45 11.90 -44.86
N SER A 835 35.59 11.52 -44.29
CA SER A 835 36.05 12.07 -43.01
C SER A 835 36.29 13.58 -43.08
N THR A 836 36.73 14.10 -44.22
CA THR A 836 37.02 15.53 -44.38
C THR A 836 35.75 16.37 -44.31
N ARG A 837 34.71 15.98 -45.06
CA ARG A 837 33.39 16.65 -44.99
C ARG A 837 32.73 16.49 -43.64
N THR A 838 32.85 15.32 -43.02
CA THR A 838 32.25 15.04 -41.72
C THR A 838 32.87 15.90 -40.62
N ASN A 839 34.20 16.03 -40.60
CA ASN A 839 34.90 16.93 -39.70
C ASN A 839 34.52 18.40 -39.94
N SER A 840 34.38 18.83 -41.20
CA SER A 840 33.92 20.19 -41.53
C SER A 840 32.49 20.45 -41.04
N LEU A 841 31.59 19.47 -41.21
CA LEU A 841 30.20 19.55 -40.73
C LEU A 841 30.14 19.58 -39.19
N ALA A 842 30.86 18.68 -38.52
CA ALA A 842 30.93 18.61 -37.06
C ALA A 842 31.43 19.94 -36.47
N ASN A 843 32.48 20.53 -37.07
CA ASN A 843 32.98 21.84 -36.68
C ASN A 843 31.93 22.95 -36.88
N ARG A 844 31.19 22.94 -37.99
CA ARG A 844 30.15 23.94 -38.29
C ARG A 844 28.98 23.94 -37.31
N ILE A 845 28.60 22.77 -36.80
CA ILE A 845 27.50 22.64 -35.84
C ILE A 845 27.97 22.71 -34.38
N GLY A 846 29.26 23.00 -34.14
CA GLY A 846 29.81 23.12 -32.80
C GLY A 846 29.91 21.80 -32.04
N MET A 847 29.92 20.65 -32.73
CA MET A 847 30.17 19.36 -32.09
C MET A 847 31.62 19.32 -31.58
N GLN A 848 31.80 19.53 -30.28
CA GLN A 848 33.07 19.37 -29.61
C GLN A 848 33.46 17.88 -29.58
N GLY A 849 34.65 17.56 -30.07
CA GLY A 849 35.15 16.19 -30.13
C GLY A 849 34.94 15.53 -31.49
N THR A 850 35.48 16.14 -32.55
CA THR A 850 35.98 15.34 -33.67
C THR A 850 37.03 14.39 -33.07
N ARG A 851 36.67 13.13 -32.75
CA ARG A 851 37.67 12.13 -32.32
C ARG A 851 38.61 11.92 -33.51
N PRO A 852 39.85 12.42 -33.49
CA PRO A 852 40.75 12.33 -34.61
C PRO A 852 41.73 11.18 -34.36
N TYR A 853 41.26 10.01 -33.91
CA TYR A 853 42.10 8.83 -33.73
C TYR A 853 41.24 7.60 -33.39
N ILE A 854 41.09 6.65 -34.33
CA ILE A 854 40.84 5.26 -33.95
C ILE A 854 42.22 4.72 -33.60
N ASP A 855 42.50 4.50 -32.31
CA ASP A 855 43.75 3.87 -31.91
C ASP A 855 43.84 2.49 -32.58
N PRO A 856 44.88 2.22 -33.39
CA PRO A 856 45.01 0.96 -34.12
C PRO A 856 45.06 -0.27 -33.19
N ASP A 857 45.29 -0.07 -31.88
CA ASP A 857 45.25 -1.14 -30.88
C ASP A 857 43.81 -1.59 -30.53
N ILE A 858 42.77 -0.82 -30.86
CA ILE A 858 41.37 -1.23 -30.66
C ILE A 858 40.98 -2.21 -31.77
N PRO A 859 40.63 -3.47 -31.44
CA PRO A 859 40.18 -4.43 -32.44
C PRO A 859 38.91 -3.94 -33.14
N GLU A 860 38.90 -3.94 -34.48
CA GLU A 860 37.78 -3.47 -35.31
C GLU A 860 36.39 -3.98 -34.86
N PRO A 861 36.21 -5.28 -34.49
CA PRO A 861 34.91 -5.81 -34.06
C PRO A 861 34.42 -5.29 -32.72
N LEU A 862 35.25 -4.58 -31.95
CA LEU A 862 34.94 -4.07 -30.61
C LEU A 862 34.95 -2.54 -30.55
N SER A 863 34.99 -1.87 -31.71
CA SER A 863 35.04 -0.41 -31.82
C SER A 863 33.79 0.31 -31.26
N ASP A 864 32.69 -0.40 -31.10
CA ASP A 864 31.44 0.05 -30.47
C ASP A 864 31.40 -0.17 -28.95
N ALA A 865 32.26 -1.04 -28.41
CA ALA A 865 32.31 -1.41 -26.99
C ALA A 865 33.50 -0.81 -26.23
N ILE A 866 34.52 -0.33 -26.95
CA ILE A 866 35.80 0.17 -26.39
C ILE A 866 36.04 1.62 -26.81
N GLU A 867 36.32 2.48 -25.83
CA GLU A 867 36.66 3.88 -26.02
C GLU A 867 38.08 4.18 -25.54
N CYS A 868 38.85 4.96 -26.32
CA CYS A 868 40.12 5.53 -25.87
C CYS A 868 39.85 6.79 -25.03
N VAL A 869 40.15 6.76 -23.73
CA VAL A 869 39.87 7.85 -22.76
C VAL A 869 41.14 8.64 -22.39
N GLY A 870 42.31 8.20 -22.84
CA GLY A 870 43.60 8.81 -22.59
C GLY A 870 44.72 8.07 -23.34
N ILE A 871 45.97 8.51 -23.19
CA ILE A 871 47.11 7.88 -23.88
C ILE A 871 47.29 6.44 -23.36
N LYS A 872 47.02 5.44 -24.20
CA LYS A 872 47.01 4.01 -23.83
C LYS A 872 46.06 3.68 -22.66
N GLU A 873 45.02 4.49 -22.48
CA GLU A 873 43.95 4.27 -21.50
C GLU A 873 42.63 4.03 -22.24
N TYR A 874 41.96 2.94 -21.88
CA TYR A 874 40.78 2.45 -22.57
C TYR A 874 39.65 2.18 -21.58
N GLU A 875 38.42 2.51 -21.96
CA GLU A 875 37.20 2.18 -21.24
C GLU A 875 36.40 1.14 -22.04
N LEU A 876 36.08 0.02 -21.41
CA LEU A 876 35.25 -1.04 -21.98
C LEU A 876 33.90 -1.03 -21.28
N CYS A 877 32.82 -0.94 -22.07
CA CYS A 877 31.45 -0.83 -21.57
C CYS A 877 30.62 -2.08 -21.91
N PHE A 878 29.96 -2.66 -20.91
CA PHE A 878 29.15 -3.87 -21.05
C PHE A 878 27.70 -3.58 -20.64
N PRO A 879 26.77 -3.43 -21.60
CA PRO A 879 25.35 -3.28 -21.31
C PRO A 879 24.76 -4.56 -20.68
N LEU A 880 24.19 -4.44 -19.49
CA LEU A 880 23.61 -5.56 -18.74
C LEU A 880 22.09 -5.68 -18.94
N LYS A 881 21.49 -4.91 -19.88
CA LYS A 881 20.03 -4.85 -20.10
C LYS A 881 19.39 -6.20 -20.45
N HIS A 882 20.18 -7.16 -20.93
CA HIS A 882 19.72 -8.52 -21.24
C HIS A 882 19.52 -9.41 -20.01
N LEU A 883 20.13 -9.07 -18.86
CA LEU A 883 19.91 -9.75 -17.59
C LEU A 883 18.81 -9.03 -16.83
N GLN A 884 17.75 -9.73 -16.45
CA GLN A 884 16.60 -9.13 -15.76
C GLN A 884 16.50 -9.57 -14.31
N GLY A 885 16.23 -8.62 -13.41
CA GLY A 885 15.76 -8.82 -12.03
C GLY A 885 16.39 -9.99 -11.28
N HIS A 886 15.75 -11.16 -11.36
CA HIS A 886 16.18 -12.38 -10.69
C HIS A 886 17.56 -12.89 -11.14
N ASP A 887 17.89 -12.82 -12.43
CA ASP A 887 19.18 -13.26 -12.96
C ASP A 887 20.32 -12.37 -12.44
N ARG A 888 20.10 -11.06 -12.40
CA ARG A 888 21.07 -10.12 -11.82
C ARG A 888 21.31 -10.36 -10.34
N LYS A 889 20.23 -10.66 -9.61
CA LYS A 889 20.27 -11.00 -8.19
C LYS A 889 21.14 -12.24 -7.97
N VAL A 890 20.80 -13.39 -8.58
CA VAL A 890 21.57 -14.63 -8.35
C VAL A 890 23.03 -14.53 -8.79
N ARG A 891 23.35 -13.74 -9.82
CA ARG A 891 24.72 -13.55 -10.34
C ARG A 891 25.60 -12.60 -9.50
N GLY A 892 25.05 -11.93 -8.48
CA GLY A 892 25.84 -11.03 -7.63
C GLY A 892 25.89 -9.57 -8.08
N ILE A 893 25.13 -9.19 -9.11
CA ILE A 893 25.15 -7.86 -9.74
C ILE A 893 24.27 -6.88 -8.93
N GLY A 894 23.13 -7.35 -8.42
CA GLY A 894 22.20 -6.54 -7.64
C GLY A 894 20.99 -6.06 -8.45
N SER A 895 20.68 -4.77 -8.35
CA SER A 895 19.46 -4.17 -8.90
C SER A 895 19.56 -3.81 -10.39
N ASP A 896 18.41 -3.68 -11.06
CA ASP A 896 18.29 -3.19 -12.44
C ASP A 896 18.72 -1.72 -12.59
N LEU A 897 18.87 -0.99 -11.47
CA LEU A 897 19.35 0.41 -11.42
C LEU A 897 20.76 0.62 -11.99
N PHE A 898 21.52 -0.45 -12.21
CA PHE A 898 22.89 -0.41 -12.74
C PHE A 898 22.95 -1.01 -14.15
N PRO A 899 22.60 -0.27 -15.21
CA PRO A 899 22.45 -0.83 -16.54
C PRO A 899 23.79 -1.18 -17.21
N ILE A 900 24.91 -0.64 -16.75
CA ILE A 900 26.22 -0.75 -17.44
C ILE A 900 27.31 -1.17 -16.45
N LEU A 901 28.09 -2.18 -16.83
CA LEU A 901 29.38 -2.50 -16.20
C LEU A 901 30.50 -1.83 -16.99
N THR A 902 31.38 -1.12 -16.29
CA THR A 902 32.52 -0.42 -16.88
C THR A 902 33.83 -1.01 -16.35
N VAL A 903 34.73 -1.31 -17.29
CA VAL A 903 36.10 -1.77 -17.00
C VAL A 903 37.06 -0.77 -17.65
N ARG A 904 37.80 -0.01 -16.85
CA ARG A 904 38.88 0.85 -17.39
C ARG A 904 40.21 0.14 -17.28
N VAL A 905 41.02 0.25 -18.31
CA VAL A 905 42.32 -0.40 -18.43
C VAL A 905 43.37 0.62 -18.88
N ILE A 906 44.57 0.53 -18.32
CA ILE A 906 45.76 1.22 -18.83
C ILE A 906 46.77 0.18 -19.32
N LEU A 907 47.21 0.29 -20.58
CA LEU A 907 48.17 -0.60 -21.24
C LEU A 907 49.39 0.19 -21.75
N ASN A 908 50.17 0.76 -20.84
CA ASN A 908 51.35 1.55 -21.20
C ASN A 908 52.60 0.62 -21.32
N GLY A 909 53.47 0.88 -22.32
CA GLY A 909 54.44 -0.06 -22.93
C GLY A 909 55.49 -0.74 -22.04
N ALA A 910 55.47 -0.52 -20.72
CA ALA A 910 56.15 -1.37 -19.75
C ALA A 910 55.10 -2.10 -18.90
N GLU A 911 55.10 -3.43 -18.91
CA GLU A 911 54.05 -4.25 -18.25
C GLU A 911 53.83 -3.92 -16.76
N ARG A 912 54.81 -3.34 -16.07
CA ARG A 912 54.67 -2.88 -14.67
C ARG A 912 53.67 -1.73 -14.48
N THR A 913 53.30 -1.06 -15.57
CA THR A 913 52.37 0.07 -15.56
C THR A 913 50.93 -0.34 -15.87
N HIS A 914 50.71 -1.58 -16.31
CA HIS A 914 49.37 -2.10 -16.59
C HIS A 914 48.50 -2.11 -15.34
N GLY A 915 47.24 -1.69 -15.50
CA GLY A 915 46.29 -1.65 -14.39
C GLY A 915 44.85 -1.57 -14.86
N PHE A 916 43.92 -1.77 -13.93
CA PHE A 916 42.49 -1.74 -14.22
C PHE A 916 41.66 -1.18 -13.05
N CYS A 917 40.43 -0.76 -13.32
CA CYS A 917 39.39 -0.63 -12.31
C CYS A 917 38.05 -1.16 -12.86
N VAL A 918 37.17 -1.62 -11.97
CA VAL A 918 35.85 -2.16 -12.31
C VAL A 918 34.77 -1.53 -11.43
N HIS A 919 33.64 -1.19 -12.04
CA HIS A 919 32.51 -0.60 -11.33
C HIS A 919 31.24 -0.65 -12.18
N LEU A 920 30.09 -0.55 -11.51
CA LEU A 920 28.80 -0.37 -12.15
C LEU A 920 28.47 1.12 -12.31
N VAL A 921 27.79 1.49 -13.38
CA VAL A 921 27.36 2.86 -13.70
C VAL A 921 25.83 2.91 -13.80
N PRO A 922 25.16 3.89 -13.15
CA PRO A 922 25.75 4.90 -12.27
C PRO A 922 26.32 4.29 -11.00
N HIS A 923 27.35 4.90 -10.41
CA HIS A 923 27.87 4.44 -9.13
C HIS A 923 26.79 4.53 -8.05
N GLU A 924 26.79 3.59 -7.10
CA GLU A 924 26.17 3.83 -5.79
C GLU A 924 26.93 5.00 -5.14
N THR A 925 26.50 6.23 -5.36
CA THR A 925 26.99 7.37 -4.61
C THR A 925 26.69 7.08 -3.16
N VAL A 926 27.77 6.89 -2.41
CA VAL A 926 27.83 6.82 -0.96
C VAL A 926 26.98 7.97 -0.40
N HIS A 927 25.73 7.69 -0.06
CA HIS A 927 25.00 8.46 0.94
C HIS A 927 25.65 8.14 2.28
N GLU A 928 26.84 8.70 2.51
CA GLU A 928 27.33 8.94 3.85
C GLU A 928 26.32 9.89 4.50
N LEU A 929 25.38 9.28 5.22
CA LEU A 929 24.52 9.92 6.19
C LEU A 929 25.42 10.76 7.13
N GLY A 930 25.32 12.08 7.02
CA GLY A 930 25.77 13.00 8.05
C GLY A 930 27.10 13.70 7.80
N LYS A 931 27.17 14.57 6.78
CA LYS A 931 27.67 15.96 6.86
C LYS A 931 27.83 16.58 5.46
N GLY A 932 26.84 17.39 5.07
CA GLY A 932 27.00 18.68 4.36
C GLY A 932 28.13 18.97 3.35
N LEU A 933 28.64 18.03 2.54
CA LEU A 933 29.48 18.38 1.39
C LEU A 933 28.79 18.03 0.07
N GLN A 934 28.37 19.08 -0.64
CA GLN A 934 28.08 19.05 -2.07
C GLN A 934 29.32 18.53 -2.81
N VAL A 935 29.29 17.30 -3.30
CA VAL A 935 30.23 16.84 -4.33
C VAL A 935 29.56 17.18 -5.66
N GLN A 936 30.02 18.27 -6.26
CA GLN A 936 29.73 18.57 -7.66
C GLN A 936 30.06 17.34 -8.50
N LEU A 937 29.13 16.96 -9.38
CA LEU A 937 29.36 16.09 -10.53
C LEU A 937 30.36 16.76 -11.50
N LYS A 938 31.60 17.00 -11.05
CA LYS A 938 32.70 17.16 -11.97
C LYS A 938 33.01 15.76 -12.48
N GLN A 939 32.74 15.53 -13.76
CA GLN A 939 33.06 14.34 -14.57
C GLN A 939 34.57 14.02 -14.65
N GLN A 940 35.35 14.42 -13.66
CA GLN A 940 36.69 13.93 -13.39
C GLN A 940 36.62 13.07 -12.13
N THR A 941 35.96 11.92 -12.23
CA THR A 941 36.24 10.84 -11.28
C THR A 941 37.71 10.48 -11.50
N ASN A 942 38.57 10.84 -10.54
CA ASN A 942 39.96 10.37 -10.55
C ASN A 942 39.93 8.84 -10.40
N HIS A 943 39.91 8.12 -11.53
CA HIS A 943 40.02 6.68 -11.54
C HIS A 943 41.44 6.33 -11.11
N THR A 944 41.53 5.66 -9.97
CA THR A 944 42.73 4.95 -9.55
C THR A 944 42.70 3.54 -10.15
N TYR A 945 43.85 3.09 -10.64
CA TYR A 945 44.00 1.76 -11.23
C TYR A 945 44.66 0.83 -10.23
N TRP A 946 44.07 -0.35 -10.03
CA TRP A 946 44.76 -1.44 -9.37
C TRP A 946 45.89 -1.91 -10.28
N ARG A 947 47.11 -2.00 -9.75
CA ARG A 947 48.30 -2.44 -10.48
C ARG A 947 48.73 -3.83 -9.99
N PRO A 948 48.34 -4.93 -10.66
CA PRO A 948 48.59 -6.28 -10.21
C PRO A 948 50.07 -6.60 -10.04
N LYS A 949 50.93 -6.25 -11.01
CA LYS A 949 52.38 -6.53 -10.93
C LYS A 949 53.07 -5.79 -9.77
N SER A 950 52.64 -4.57 -9.43
CA SER A 950 53.15 -3.83 -8.27
C SER A 950 52.63 -4.37 -6.94
N ASN A 951 51.49 -5.07 -6.95
CA ASN A 951 50.83 -5.61 -5.77
C ASN A 951 50.78 -7.15 -5.81
N ALA A 952 51.81 -7.82 -6.34
CA ALA A 952 51.78 -9.27 -6.53
C ALA A 952 51.50 -10.07 -5.24
N HIS A 953 51.78 -9.50 -4.06
CA HIS A 953 51.55 -10.11 -2.75
C HIS A 953 50.18 -9.78 -2.13
N ARG A 954 49.35 -8.95 -2.77
CA ARG A 954 48.05 -8.51 -2.26
C ARG A 954 46.97 -8.57 -3.36
N LYS A 955 45.73 -8.77 -2.94
CA LYS A 955 44.56 -8.81 -3.83
C LYS A 955 43.63 -7.62 -3.56
N PRO A 956 42.79 -7.21 -4.52
CA PRO A 956 41.84 -6.12 -4.31
C PRO A 956 40.68 -6.57 -3.42
N THR A 957 40.72 -6.27 -2.11
CA THR A 957 39.67 -6.63 -1.14
C THR A 957 38.66 -5.51 -0.87
N SER A 958 39.02 -4.28 -1.22
CA SER A 958 38.20 -3.06 -1.09
C SER A 958 38.09 -2.34 -2.42
N ARG A 959 37.28 -1.27 -2.46
CA ARG A 959 37.14 -0.37 -3.63
C ARG A 959 38.50 -0.04 -4.28
N ILE A 960 38.58 -0.17 -5.60
CA ILE A 960 39.77 0.20 -6.40
C ILE A 960 39.72 1.68 -6.78
N CYS A 961 38.53 2.15 -7.19
CA CYS A 961 38.22 3.54 -7.50
C CYS A 961 37.15 4.05 -6.52
N THR A 962 36.28 4.95 -6.97
CA THR A 962 35.23 5.59 -6.17
C THR A 962 34.12 4.64 -5.71
N ALA A 963 33.88 3.54 -6.44
CA ALA A 963 32.77 2.63 -6.17
C ALA A 963 33.14 1.46 -5.23
N SER A 964 32.26 1.16 -4.28
CA SER A 964 32.35 -0.04 -3.43
C SER A 964 32.06 -1.31 -4.23
N PHE A 965 32.67 -2.42 -3.82
CA PHE A 965 32.40 -3.71 -4.46
C PHE A 965 31.05 -4.30 -4.01
N ASN A 966 30.29 -4.79 -4.97
CA ASN A 966 29.32 -5.87 -4.77
C ASN A 966 30.01 -7.24 -4.99
N LEU A 967 29.28 -8.33 -4.84
CA LEU A 967 29.85 -9.69 -5.00
C LEU A 967 30.42 -9.93 -6.41
N PHE A 968 29.70 -9.51 -7.46
CA PHE A 968 30.13 -9.71 -8.84
C PHE A 968 31.41 -8.90 -9.19
N THR A 969 31.43 -7.60 -8.88
CA THR A 969 32.58 -6.73 -9.16
C THR A 969 33.82 -7.12 -8.36
N HIS A 970 33.64 -7.58 -7.11
CA HIS A 970 34.72 -8.20 -6.35
C HIS A 970 35.27 -9.44 -7.08
N ALA A 971 34.39 -10.36 -7.50
CA ALA A 971 34.81 -11.57 -8.21
C ALA A 971 35.52 -11.27 -9.55
N LEU A 972 35.01 -10.31 -10.33
CA LEU A 972 35.63 -9.85 -11.57
C LEU A 972 37.02 -9.23 -11.30
N ALA A 973 37.15 -8.40 -10.26
CA ALA A 973 38.44 -7.83 -9.88
C ALA A 973 39.48 -8.90 -9.51
N GLN A 974 39.06 -9.97 -8.81
CA GLN A 974 39.94 -11.10 -8.50
C GLN A 974 40.38 -11.86 -9.77
N ARG A 975 39.46 -12.09 -10.71
CA ARG A 975 39.77 -12.74 -12.00
C ARG A 975 40.74 -11.89 -12.83
N LEU A 976 40.48 -10.58 -12.96
CA LEU A 976 41.36 -9.64 -13.67
C LEU A 976 42.73 -9.55 -13.03
N HIS A 977 42.82 -9.53 -11.69
CA HIS A 977 44.11 -9.53 -11.00
C HIS A 977 44.97 -10.74 -11.40
N ARG A 978 44.39 -11.95 -11.43
CA ARG A 978 45.09 -13.16 -11.88
C ARG A 978 45.50 -13.08 -13.35
N HIS A 979 44.59 -12.64 -14.24
CA HIS A 979 44.87 -12.49 -15.67
C HIS A 979 46.05 -11.56 -15.95
N PHE A 980 46.11 -10.42 -15.26
CA PHE A 980 47.19 -9.45 -15.43
C PHE A 980 48.55 -9.91 -14.88
N LEU A 981 48.59 -10.94 -14.02
CA LEU A 981 49.83 -11.54 -13.55
C LEU A 981 50.43 -12.56 -14.54
N LEU A 982 49.62 -13.12 -15.46
CA LEU A 982 50.09 -14.13 -16.44
C LEU A 982 50.90 -13.54 -17.61
N GLY A 983 50.84 -12.22 -17.84
CA GLY A 983 51.49 -11.55 -18.99
C GLY A 983 50.64 -11.60 -20.27
N GLY A 984 51.03 -10.84 -21.31
CA GLY A 984 50.37 -10.87 -22.62
C GLY A 984 48.94 -10.30 -22.66
N VAL A 985 48.59 -9.37 -21.77
CA VAL A 985 47.24 -8.77 -21.69
C VAL A 985 46.97 -7.85 -22.88
N THR A 986 45.90 -8.13 -23.61
CA THR A 986 45.36 -7.28 -24.70
C THR A 986 43.95 -6.80 -24.38
N LEU A 987 43.47 -5.74 -25.04
CA LEU A 987 42.09 -5.26 -24.89
C LEU A 987 41.06 -6.36 -25.20
N LYS A 988 41.30 -7.14 -26.26
CA LYS A 988 40.48 -8.30 -26.60
C LYS A 988 40.44 -9.33 -25.46
N SER A 989 41.59 -9.66 -24.87
CA SER A 989 41.65 -10.63 -23.77
C SER A 989 40.88 -10.17 -22.53
N VAL A 990 40.87 -8.86 -22.23
CA VAL A 990 40.10 -8.28 -21.12
C VAL A 990 38.59 -8.31 -21.42
N TYR A 991 38.21 -7.99 -22.66
CA TYR A 991 36.82 -8.04 -23.10
C TYR A 991 36.26 -9.45 -23.00
N ASP A 992 36.99 -10.44 -23.55
CA ASP A 992 36.59 -11.85 -23.56
C ASP A 992 36.42 -12.39 -22.13
N LEU A 993 37.39 -12.12 -21.23
CA LEU A 993 37.32 -12.55 -19.82
C LEU A 993 36.12 -11.92 -19.08
N THR A 994 35.84 -10.65 -19.34
CA THR A 994 34.73 -9.94 -18.70
C THR A 994 33.39 -10.50 -19.17
N ASN A 995 33.23 -10.71 -20.48
CA ASN A 995 32.03 -11.28 -21.08
C ASN A 995 31.78 -12.73 -20.60
N GLU A 996 32.82 -13.54 -20.53
CA GLU A 996 32.78 -14.89 -19.94
C GLU A 996 32.36 -14.86 -18.47
N THR A 997 32.85 -13.89 -17.69
CA THR A 997 32.46 -13.74 -16.28
C THR A 997 31.01 -13.28 -16.13
N ILE A 998 30.49 -12.45 -17.02
CA ILE A 998 29.06 -12.08 -17.06
C ILE A 998 28.20 -13.32 -17.29
N ARG A 999 28.58 -14.19 -18.24
CA ARG A 999 27.87 -15.43 -18.59
C ARG A 999 27.98 -16.52 -17.53
N ARG A 1000 29.15 -16.71 -16.91
CA ARG A 1000 29.39 -17.77 -15.91
C ARG A 1000 30.11 -17.22 -14.66
N PRO A 1001 29.41 -16.45 -13.82
CA PRO A 1001 30.04 -15.78 -12.68
C PRO A 1001 30.52 -16.74 -11.59
N GLY A 1002 29.84 -17.87 -11.41
CA GLY A 1002 30.15 -18.89 -10.40
C GLY A 1002 31.16 -19.97 -10.81
N SER A 1003 31.71 -19.93 -12.03
CA SER A 1003 32.52 -21.02 -12.61
C SER A 1003 33.89 -21.29 -11.96
N GLN A 1004 34.34 -20.42 -11.07
CA GLN A 1004 35.61 -20.58 -10.36
C GLN A 1004 35.54 -19.94 -8.98
N CYS A 1005 36.36 -20.45 -8.06
CA CYS A 1005 36.55 -19.90 -6.74
C CYS A 1005 37.02 -18.45 -6.86
N THR A 1006 36.29 -17.56 -6.20
CA THR A 1006 36.57 -16.12 -6.21
C THR A 1006 38.00 -15.83 -5.70
N ALA A 1007 38.44 -16.55 -4.66
CA ALA A 1007 39.74 -16.36 -4.03
C ALA A 1007 40.90 -17.02 -4.80
N CYS A 1008 40.93 -18.34 -4.94
CA CYS A 1008 42.08 -19.06 -5.55
C CYS A 1008 41.98 -19.23 -7.08
N GLY A 1009 40.78 -19.19 -7.66
CA GLY A 1009 40.56 -19.43 -9.10
C GLY A 1009 40.35 -20.90 -9.49
N ASP A 1010 40.34 -21.84 -8.54
CA ASP A 1010 39.99 -23.25 -8.83
C ASP A 1010 38.60 -23.36 -9.44
N GLU A 1011 38.40 -24.28 -10.39
CA GLU A 1011 37.13 -24.49 -11.06
C GLU A 1011 36.01 -24.93 -10.08
N LEU A 1012 34.82 -24.36 -10.27
CA LEU A 1012 33.58 -24.69 -9.57
C LEU A 1012 32.48 -24.93 -10.60
N THR A 1013 31.70 -25.98 -10.45
CA THR A 1013 30.73 -26.42 -11.46
C THR A 1013 29.29 -26.15 -11.01
N GLY A 1014 28.41 -25.83 -11.97
CA GLY A 1014 26.96 -25.69 -11.75
C GLY A 1014 26.48 -24.46 -10.97
N LEU A 1015 27.35 -23.50 -10.62
CA LEU A 1015 26.99 -22.41 -9.71
C LEU A 1015 26.56 -21.12 -10.41
N TRP A 1016 25.39 -20.60 -10.01
CA TRP A 1016 24.86 -19.30 -10.44
C TRP A 1016 25.51 -18.07 -9.78
N LYS A 1017 26.03 -18.21 -8.55
CA LYS A 1017 26.50 -17.10 -7.71
C LYS A 1017 28.01 -17.25 -7.48
N PRO A 1018 28.81 -16.18 -7.60
CA PRO A 1018 30.21 -16.21 -7.18
C PRO A 1018 30.36 -16.67 -5.72
N THR A 1019 31.33 -17.53 -5.46
CA THR A 1019 31.58 -18.07 -4.11
C THR A 1019 33.04 -18.53 -3.96
N ILE A 1020 33.36 -19.12 -2.81
CA ILE A 1020 34.68 -19.66 -2.46
C ILE A 1020 34.63 -21.18 -2.22
N CYS A 1021 35.76 -21.86 -2.45
CA CYS A 1021 35.96 -23.25 -2.06
C CYS A 1021 36.21 -23.39 -0.55
N THR A 1022 36.28 -24.63 -0.07
CA THR A 1022 36.48 -24.99 1.36
C THR A 1022 37.89 -24.79 1.91
N LYS A 1023 38.86 -24.38 1.09
CA LYS A 1023 40.24 -24.17 1.57
C LYS A 1023 40.26 -23.06 2.64
N ASP A 1024 40.86 -23.32 3.79
CA ASP A 1024 40.96 -22.37 4.90
C ASP A 1024 41.53 -21.00 4.49
N GLY A 1025 42.49 -20.99 3.57
CA GLY A 1025 43.04 -19.76 3.00
C GLY A 1025 42.00 -18.92 2.26
N CYS A 1026 41.09 -19.56 1.50
CA CYS A 1026 40.01 -18.87 0.80
C CYS A 1026 38.95 -18.32 1.76
N ILE A 1027 38.65 -19.06 2.84
CA ILE A 1027 37.74 -18.61 3.90
C ILE A 1027 38.32 -17.38 4.61
N LYS A 1028 39.61 -17.43 4.98
CA LYS A 1028 40.31 -16.29 5.60
C LYS A 1028 40.34 -15.08 4.67
N GLU A 1029 40.64 -15.27 3.39
CA GLU A 1029 40.64 -14.18 2.40
C GLU A 1029 39.26 -13.54 2.26
N MET A 1030 38.19 -14.33 2.09
CA MET A 1030 36.82 -13.83 2.00
C MET A 1030 36.39 -13.10 3.28
N SER A 1031 36.86 -13.55 4.45
CA SER A 1031 36.57 -12.88 5.73
C SER A 1031 37.12 -11.46 5.81
N GLN A 1032 38.09 -11.09 4.99
CA GLN A 1032 38.66 -9.73 4.92
C GLN A 1032 37.88 -8.79 3.99
N SER A 1033 36.99 -9.32 3.15
CA SER A 1033 36.11 -8.51 2.28
C SER A 1033 35.05 -7.77 3.10
N GLY A 1034 34.49 -6.69 2.54
CA GLY A 1034 33.41 -5.93 3.17
C GLY A 1034 32.17 -6.78 3.47
N LEU A 1035 31.37 -6.41 4.49
CA LEU A 1035 30.17 -7.17 4.89
C LEU A 1035 29.16 -7.33 3.74
N LEU A 1036 29.00 -6.32 2.88
CA LEU A 1036 28.12 -6.37 1.71
C LEU A 1036 28.51 -7.48 0.73
N VAL A 1037 29.81 -7.75 0.55
CA VAL A 1037 30.31 -8.83 -0.31
C VAL A 1037 30.10 -10.19 0.34
N ARG A 1038 30.43 -10.31 1.64
CA ARG A 1038 30.33 -11.56 2.39
C ARG A 1038 28.89 -12.02 2.59
N ALA A 1039 28.01 -11.12 3.03
CA ALA A 1039 26.62 -11.40 3.34
C ALA A 1039 25.66 -11.19 2.15
N TYR A 1040 26.17 -11.01 0.92
CA TYR A 1040 25.35 -10.70 -0.26
C TYR A 1040 24.16 -11.68 -0.44
N GLY A 1041 24.42 -12.99 -0.31
CA GLY A 1041 23.39 -14.02 -0.46
C GLY A 1041 22.31 -14.00 0.64
N LEU A 1042 22.55 -13.31 1.76
CA LEU A 1042 21.57 -13.10 2.84
C LEU A 1042 20.80 -11.79 2.64
N LEU A 1043 21.41 -10.78 2.02
CA LEU A 1043 20.86 -9.42 1.91
C LEU A 1043 20.03 -9.18 0.64
N ILE A 1044 19.97 -10.17 -0.26
CA ILE A 1044 19.38 -10.03 -1.58
C ILE A 1044 17.85 -10.17 -1.63
N ASP A 1045 17.29 -10.87 -0.64
CA ASP A 1045 15.86 -11.17 -0.54
C ASP A 1045 15.46 -11.16 0.94
N ALA A 1046 14.74 -10.10 1.35
CA ALA A 1046 14.38 -9.87 2.75
C ALA A 1046 13.47 -10.97 3.34
N PRO A 1047 12.42 -11.46 2.63
CA PRO A 1047 11.66 -12.64 3.05
C PRO A 1047 12.51 -13.89 3.31
N VAL A 1048 13.50 -14.17 2.45
CA VAL A 1048 14.43 -15.28 2.66
C VAL A 1048 15.27 -15.08 3.94
N LEU A 1049 15.74 -13.86 4.20
CA LEU A 1049 16.45 -13.55 5.43
C LEU A 1049 15.57 -13.74 6.68
N ASP A 1050 14.31 -13.28 6.68
CA ASP A 1050 13.35 -13.54 7.77
C ASP A 1050 13.25 -15.05 8.06
N PHE A 1051 13.03 -15.85 7.02
CA PHE A 1051 12.94 -17.30 7.15
C PHE A 1051 14.22 -17.96 7.71
N LEU A 1052 15.40 -17.54 7.25
CA LEU A 1052 16.67 -18.04 7.78
C LEU A 1052 16.86 -17.67 9.26
N LEU A 1053 16.43 -16.47 9.67
CA LEU A 1053 16.42 -16.05 11.07
C LEU A 1053 15.43 -16.89 11.90
N CYS A 1054 14.26 -17.27 11.34
CA CYS A 1054 13.32 -18.19 12.00
C CYS A 1054 13.96 -19.56 12.27
N CYS A 1055 14.63 -20.14 11.27
CA CYS A 1055 15.32 -21.41 11.40
C CYS A 1055 16.41 -21.35 12.47
N LEU A 1056 17.16 -20.25 12.51
CA LEU A 1056 18.20 -20.02 13.51
C LEU A 1056 17.61 -19.83 14.92
N TYR A 1057 16.51 -19.09 15.05
CA TYR A 1057 15.80 -18.89 16.31
C TYR A 1057 15.27 -20.23 16.87
N ALA A 1058 14.65 -21.06 16.03
CA ALA A 1058 14.16 -22.38 16.41
C ALA A 1058 15.30 -23.30 16.88
N ALA A 1059 16.46 -23.27 16.21
CA ALA A 1059 17.65 -24.01 16.64
C ALA A 1059 18.22 -23.49 17.98
N ALA A 1060 18.20 -22.19 18.21
CA ALA A 1060 18.67 -21.58 19.46
C ALA A 1060 17.76 -21.88 20.66
N LYS A 1061 16.44 -21.93 20.44
CA LYS A 1061 15.43 -22.26 21.47
C LYS A 1061 15.34 -23.76 21.80
N ASP A 1062 15.92 -24.62 20.96
CA ASP A 1062 15.87 -26.07 21.17
C ASP A 1062 16.65 -26.47 22.44
N ASN A 1063 15.95 -27.21 23.33
CA ASN A 1063 16.45 -27.65 24.63
C ASN A 1063 16.78 -29.15 24.66
N SER A 1064 16.84 -29.85 23.52
CA SER A 1064 17.07 -31.30 23.45
C SER A 1064 18.52 -31.73 23.75
N GLY A 1065 19.43 -30.77 24.00
CA GLY A 1065 20.86 -31.02 24.15
C GLY A 1065 21.59 -31.28 22.82
N LEU A 1066 20.89 -31.25 21.68
CA LEU A 1066 21.49 -31.37 20.36
C LEU A 1066 22.27 -30.11 19.99
N GLN A 1067 23.44 -30.31 19.40
CA GLN A 1067 24.25 -29.22 18.87
C GLN A 1067 23.77 -28.84 17.47
N LEU A 1068 22.75 -27.99 17.43
CA LEU A 1068 22.10 -27.51 16.19
C LEU A 1068 22.72 -26.20 15.67
N LEU A 1069 23.51 -25.51 16.50
CA LEU A 1069 24.32 -24.36 16.13
C LEU A 1069 25.79 -24.77 16.03
N SER A 1070 26.54 -24.13 15.14
CA SER A 1070 27.99 -24.35 15.04
C SER A 1070 28.72 -23.87 16.30
N THR A 1071 29.81 -24.55 16.67
CA THR A 1071 30.62 -24.24 17.88
C THR A 1071 31.19 -22.83 17.90
N ASP A 1072 31.38 -22.22 16.73
CA ASP A 1072 31.96 -20.90 16.56
C ASP A 1072 30.93 -19.76 16.60
N CYS A 1073 29.72 -20.03 17.10
CA CYS A 1073 28.71 -18.99 17.29
C CYS A 1073 29.23 -17.91 18.26
N PRO A 1074 29.19 -16.62 17.88
CA PRO A 1074 29.78 -15.56 18.70
C PRO A 1074 29.00 -15.25 19.99
N TYR A 1075 27.82 -15.83 20.20
CA TYR A 1075 26.95 -15.53 21.33
C TYR A 1075 26.34 -16.79 21.95
N GLU A 1076 26.15 -16.75 23.26
CA GLU A 1076 25.32 -17.69 24.02
C GLU A 1076 23.88 -17.72 23.50
N LYS A 1077 23.20 -18.87 23.61
CA LYS A 1077 21.82 -19.07 23.09
C LYS A 1077 20.84 -17.98 23.52
N SER A 1078 20.87 -17.58 24.79
CA SER A 1078 19.98 -16.54 25.35
C SER A 1078 20.24 -15.15 24.74
N ARG A 1079 21.52 -14.76 24.61
CA ARG A 1079 21.91 -13.49 23.98
C ARG A 1079 21.60 -13.48 22.49
N LEU A 1080 21.81 -14.61 21.80
CA LEU A 1080 21.46 -14.76 20.38
C LEU A 1080 19.96 -14.50 20.17
N ILE A 1081 19.09 -15.09 20.99
CA ILE A 1081 17.63 -14.86 20.95
C ILE A 1081 17.31 -13.35 21.09
N THR A 1082 17.92 -12.65 22.05
CA THR A 1082 17.73 -11.20 22.23
C THR A 1082 18.17 -10.40 20.99
N ILE A 1083 19.30 -10.78 20.37
CA ILE A 1083 19.79 -10.12 19.15
C ILE A 1083 18.82 -10.36 18.00
N LEU A 1084 18.32 -11.59 17.82
CA LEU A 1084 17.36 -11.95 16.77
C LEU A 1084 16.04 -11.17 16.92
N ASP A 1085 15.49 -11.07 18.14
CA ASP A 1085 14.27 -10.29 18.42
C ASP A 1085 14.46 -8.78 18.19
N SER A 1086 15.70 -8.30 18.17
CA SER A 1086 16.01 -6.90 17.92
C SER A 1086 15.97 -6.52 16.43
N PHE A 1087 16.02 -7.46 15.49
CA PHE A 1087 16.00 -7.15 14.05
C PHE A 1087 14.77 -6.30 13.67
N PRO A 1088 14.90 -5.41 12.67
CA PRO A 1088 13.74 -4.70 12.12
C PRO A 1088 12.86 -5.66 11.31
N ARG A 1089 11.59 -5.30 11.08
CA ARG A 1089 10.69 -6.10 10.24
C ARG A 1089 11.22 -6.18 8.80
N LEU A 1090 11.29 -7.40 8.26
CA LEU A 1090 11.88 -7.73 6.96
C LEU A 1090 10.79 -8.10 5.95
N GLN A 1091 10.14 -7.10 5.38
CA GLN A 1091 9.09 -7.30 4.37
C GLN A 1091 9.68 -7.33 2.96
N ALA A 1092 8.95 -7.95 2.03
CA ALA A 1092 9.25 -7.88 0.60
C ALA A 1092 9.17 -6.42 0.13
N ASP A 1093 10.23 -5.95 -0.52
CA ASP A 1093 10.31 -4.64 -1.19
C ASP A 1093 11.23 -4.82 -2.40
N ASP A 1094 10.63 -4.82 -3.59
CA ASP A 1094 11.36 -5.05 -4.84
C ASP A 1094 12.32 -3.91 -5.19
N THR A 1095 12.17 -2.75 -4.56
CA THR A 1095 13.04 -1.57 -4.79
C THR A 1095 14.26 -1.53 -3.87
N MET A 1096 14.24 -2.28 -2.77
CA MET A 1096 15.30 -2.27 -1.75
C MET A 1096 16.55 -3.00 -2.26
N THR A 1097 17.70 -2.32 -2.28
CA THR A 1097 18.98 -2.95 -2.63
C THR A 1097 19.59 -3.68 -1.43
N PRO A 1098 20.55 -4.62 -1.63
CA PRO A 1098 21.29 -5.23 -0.53
C PRO A 1098 21.99 -4.23 0.39
N PHE A 1099 22.42 -3.08 -0.16
CA PHE A 1099 23.03 -1.99 0.61
C PHE A 1099 21.98 -1.29 1.51
N ASP A 1100 20.81 -0.99 0.97
CA ASP A 1100 19.71 -0.39 1.72
C ASP A 1100 19.22 -1.29 2.86
N LEU A 1101 19.09 -2.59 2.60
CA LEU A 1101 18.71 -3.55 3.63
C LEU A 1101 19.76 -3.63 4.75
N LEU A 1102 21.05 -3.63 4.41
CA LEU A 1102 22.11 -3.58 5.42
C LEU A 1102 22.03 -2.31 6.27
N ASN A 1103 21.79 -1.16 5.64
CA ASN A 1103 21.60 0.11 6.38
C ASN A 1103 20.35 0.08 7.25
N LYS A 1104 19.24 -0.53 6.81
CA LYS A 1104 18.04 -0.73 7.62
C LYS A 1104 18.34 -1.57 8.86
N ILE A 1105 19.14 -2.62 8.75
CA ILE A 1105 19.56 -3.48 9.89
C ILE A 1105 20.42 -2.71 10.89
N ARG A 1106 21.22 -1.75 10.41
CA ARG A 1106 22.05 -0.84 11.22
C ARG A 1106 21.26 0.22 11.99
N LEU A 1107 20.02 0.52 11.60
CA LEU A 1107 19.20 1.50 12.31
C LEU A 1107 18.86 1.01 13.73
N GLY A 1108 18.93 1.94 14.69
CA GLY A 1108 18.68 1.69 16.12
C GLY A 1108 19.95 1.43 16.92
N ASN A 1109 20.02 1.98 18.14
CA ASN A 1109 21.30 2.43 18.69
C ASN A 1109 22.05 1.38 19.52
N TYR A 1110 21.40 0.34 20.06
CA TYR A 1110 22.02 -0.48 21.12
C TYR A 1110 22.43 -1.91 20.74
N LEU A 1111 22.05 -2.44 19.57
CA LEU A 1111 22.42 -3.80 19.11
C LEU A 1111 22.84 -3.86 17.62
N SER A 1112 23.09 -2.71 16.98
CA SER A 1112 23.41 -2.66 15.55
C SER A 1112 24.69 -3.44 15.21
N HIS A 1113 25.72 -3.32 16.04
CA HIS A 1113 26.98 -4.03 15.87
C HIS A 1113 26.82 -5.54 16.02
N GLU A 1114 26.06 -6.00 17.03
CA GLU A 1114 25.82 -7.42 17.24
C GLU A 1114 25.01 -8.07 16.11
N ARG A 1115 24.03 -7.35 15.52
CA ARG A 1115 23.31 -7.83 14.33
C ARG A 1115 24.26 -8.04 13.15
N GLU A 1116 25.21 -7.13 12.92
CA GLU A 1116 26.23 -7.28 11.88
C GLU A 1116 27.14 -8.48 12.13
N GLN A 1117 27.54 -8.71 13.39
CA GLN A 1117 28.35 -9.89 13.74
C GLN A 1117 27.58 -11.20 13.49
N VAL A 1118 26.27 -11.24 13.79
CA VAL A 1118 25.42 -12.40 13.45
C VAL A 1118 25.35 -12.61 11.93
N LEU A 1119 25.14 -11.57 11.13
CA LEU A 1119 25.12 -11.69 9.66
C LEU A 1119 26.46 -12.16 9.09
N ALA A 1120 27.58 -11.64 9.62
CA ALA A 1120 28.91 -12.07 9.21
C ALA A 1120 29.13 -13.56 9.52
N TRP A 1121 28.74 -14.01 10.71
CA TRP A 1121 28.80 -15.43 11.09
C TRP A 1121 27.89 -16.30 10.20
N MET A 1122 26.63 -15.90 9.98
CA MET A 1122 25.70 -16.62 9.10
C MET A 1122 26.27 -16.77 7.67
N SER A 1123 26.92 -15.74 7.14
CA SER A 1123 27.48 -15.76 5.77
C SER A 1123 28.61 -16.77 5.57
N LYS A 1124 29.31 -17.15 6.64
CA LYS A 1124 30.34 -18.20 6.62
C LYS A 1124 29.72 -19.57 6.36
N TRP A 1125 28.53 -19.82 6.91
CA TRP A 1125 27.85 -21.11 6.87
C TRP A 1125 26.87 -21.22 5.70
N PHE A 1126 26.06 -20.19 5.45
CA PHE A 1126 25.11 -20.18 4.33
C PHE A 1126 25.78 -19.70 3.03
N ARG A 1127 26.55 -20.61 2.39
CA ARG A 1127 27.24 -20.32 1.11
C ARG A 1127 26.36 -20.44 -0.13
N GLY A 1128 25.15 -21.02 0.00
CA GLY A 1128 24.17 -21.17 -1.08
C GLY A 1128 23.54 -19.86 -1.57
N CYS A 1129 22.52 -19.99 -2.43
CA CYS A 1129 21.74 -18.87 -2.96
C CYS A 1129 20.27 -19.25 -2.99
N MET A 1130 19.48 -18.67 -2.09
CA MET A 1130 18.02 -18.89 -2.02
C MET A 1130 17.31 -17.56 -2.31
N LEU A 1131 16.24 -17.62 -3.10
CA LEU A 1131 15.38 -16.48 -3.41
C LEU A 1131 13.91 -16.91 -3.36
N SER A 1132 13.03 -15.95 -3.17
CA SER A 1132 11.60 -16.11 -3.44
C SER A 1132 11.40 -16.54 -4.89
N ALA A 1133 10.58 -17.57 -5.13
CA ALA A 1133 10.38 -18.10 -6.47
C ALA A 1133 9.75 -17.02 -7.38
N PRO A 1134 10.36 -16.69 -8.54
CA PRO A 1134 9.78 -15.75 -9.48
C PRO A 1134 8.49 -16.32 -10.09
N GLN A 1135 7.61 -15.46 -10.61
CA GLN A 1135 6.27 -15.85 -11.07
C GLN A 1135 6.28 -17.06 -12.03
N GLY A 1136 7.23 -17.14 -12.96
CA GLY A 1136 7.34 -18.26 -13.92
C GLY A 1136 7.87 -19.58 -13.36
N LYS A 1137 8.38 -19.62 -12.12
CA LYS A 1137 8.87 -20.83 -11.44
C LYS A 1137 8.05 -21.20 -10.20
N ARG A 1138 6.95 -20.47 -9.93
CA ARG A 1138 5.99 -20.80 -8.86
C ARG A 1138 5.04 -21.90 -9.32
N LEU A 1139 4.74 -22.84 -8.44
CA LEU A 1139 3.71 -23.85 -8.63
C LEU A 1139 2.35 -23.21 -8.35
N SER A 1140 1.56 -22.95 -9.39
CA SER A 1140 0.30 -22.20 -9.31
C SER A 1140 -0.74 -22.87 -8.39
N ILE A 1141 -0.78 -24.21 -8.35
CA ILE A 1141 -1.67 -24.97 -7.45
C ILE A 1141 -1.35 -24.77 -5.96
N MET A 1142 -0.16 -24.23 -5.64
CA MET A 1142 0.27 -23.90 -4.28
C MET A 1142 0.35 -22.37 -4.08
N SER A 1143 -0.66 -21.63 -4.53
CA SER A 1143 -0.69 -20.15 -4.47
C SER A 1143 -0.62 -19.57 -3.06
N ASP A 1144 -1.17 -20.29 -2.08
CA ASP A 1144 -1.28 -19.83 -0.68
C ASP A 1144 -0.05 -20.20 0.18
N VAL A 1145 0.97 -20.76 -0.47
CA VAL A 1145 2.22 -21.22 0.15
C VAL A 1145 3.35 -20.29 -0.29
N ASP A 1146 4.19 -19.85 0.65
CA ASP A 1146 5.42 -19.16 0.29
C ASP A 1146 6.41 -20.17 -0.31
N GLN A 1147 6.85 -19.92 -1.54
CA GLN A 1147 7.73 -20.83 -2.29
C GLN A 1147 9.09 -20.18 -2.49
N PHE A 1148 10.13 -20.79 -1.93
CA PHE A 1148 11.52 -20.38 -2.15
C PHE A 1148 12.26 -21.38 -3.01
N LEU A 1149 13.15 -20.87 -3.85
CA LEU A 1149 14.03 -21.64 -4.72
C LEU A 1149 15.47 -21.54 -4.24
N LEU A 1150 16.09 -22.69 -4.04
CA LEU A 1150 17.51 -22.82 -3.79
C LEU A 1150 18.22 -23.00 -5.13
N TYR A 1151 18.73 -21.89 -5.68
CA TYR A 1151 19.45 -21.88 -6.96
C TYR A 1151 20.75 -22.67 -6.87
N ASN A 1152 21.48 -22.49 -5.76
CA ASN A 1152 22.63 -23.30 -5.40
C ASN A 1152 22.55 -23.69 -3.92
N SER A 1153 22.85 -24.95 -3.61
CA SER A 1153 23.28 -25.40 -2.28
C SER A 1153 24.72 -24.94 -2.02
N THR A 1154 25.43 -25.60 -1.10
CA THR A 1154 26.87 -25.40 -0.95
C THR A 1154 27.63 -25.94 -2.17
N PRO A 1155 28.79 -25.35 -2.52
CA PRO A 1155 29.60 -25.82 -3.66
C PRO A 1155 29.95 -27.31 -3.59
N GLU A 1156 30.12 -27.85 -2.38
CA GLU A 1156 30.49 -29.25 -2.18
C GLU A 1156 29.29 -30.17 -2.41
N CYS A 1157 28.09 -29.77 -1.99
CA CYS A 1157 26.86 -30.51 -2.28
C CYS A 1157 26.56 -30.52 -3.78
N GLU A 1158 26.63 -29.37 -4.46
CA GLU A 1158 26.40 -29.29 -5.91
C GLU A 1158 27.42 -30.12 -6.69
N LYS A 1159 28.71 -30.00 -6.34
CA LYS A 1159 29.77 -30.80 -6.97
C LYS A 1159 29.59 -32.30 -6.72
N ALA A 1160 29.24 -32.71 -5.51
CA ALA A 1160 29.02 -34.12 -5.19
C ALA A 1160 27.85 -34.70 -6.03
N PHE A 1161 26.77 -33.94 -6.15
CA PHE A 1161 25.59 -34.33 -6.94
C PHE A 1161 25.88 -34.39 -8.45
N GLU A 1162 26.57 -33.39 -8.99
CA GLU A 1162 26.98 -33.39 -10.40
C GLU A 1162 27.99 -34.50 -10.72
N SER A 1163 28.94 -34.75 -9.80
CA SER A 1163 29.91 -35.85 -9.92
C SER A 1163 29.20 -37.21 -9.94
N TYR A 1164 28.16 -37.40 -9.13
CA TYR A 1164 27.37 -38.63 -9.15
C TYR A 1164 26.62 -38.80 -10.48
N ASN A 1165 26.00 -37.71 -10.94
CA ASN A 1165 25.25 -37.70 -12.22
C ASN A 1165 26.14 -38.00 -13.43
N THR A 1166 27.39 -37.53 -13.42
CA THR A 1166 28.37 -37.73 -14.51
C THR A 1166 29.13 -39.07 -14.41
N ASN A 1167 29.60 -39.48 -13.22
CA ASN A 1167 30.43 -40.67 -13.07
C ASN A 1167 29.69 -41.98 -13.36
N SER A 1168 28.37 -42.02 -13.15
CA SER A 1168 27.55 -43.18 -13.57
C SER A 1168 27.51 -43.39 -15.09
N ALA A 1169 27.98 -42.43 -15.90
CA ALA A 1169 28.12 -42.57 -17.35
C ALA A 1169 29.48 -43.14 -17.80
N SER A 1170 30.47 -43.27 -16.90
CA SER A 1170 31.87 -43.55 -17.26
C SER A 1170 32.38 -44.98 -16.96
N SER A 1171 31.52 -45.88 -16.49
CA SER A 1171 31.90 -47.28 -16.25
C SER A 1171 31.95 -48.11 -17.55
N GLY A 1172 33.08 -48.07 -18.25
CA GLY A 1172 33.72 -49.24 -18.87
C GLY A 1172 33.14 -49.89 -20.14
N SER A 1173 32.05 -49.40 -20.75
CA SER A 1173 31.54 -49.99 -22.00
C SER A 1173 31.43 -48.94 -23.11
N ALA A 1174 32.05 -49.23 -24.26
CA ALA A 1174 32.17 -48.39 -25.46
C ALA A 1174 30.84 -48.12 -26.22
N ARG A 1175 29.76 -47.80 -25.50
CA ARG A 1175 28.48 -47.33 -26.07
C ARG A 1175 28.33 -45.81 -25.85
N PRO A 1176 27.67 -45.09 -26.77
CA PRO A 1176 27.47 -43.65 -26.66
C PRO A 1176 26.84 -43.30 -25.31
N ALA A 1177 27.37 -42.27 -24.64
CA ALA A 1177 26.95 -41.85 -23.31
C ALA A 1177 25.41 -41.74 -23.21
N PRO A 1178 24.76 -42.37 -22.20
CA PRO A 1178 23.36 -42.11 -21.93
C PRO A 1178 23.18 -40.65 -21.55
N LEU A 1179 22.08 -40.03 -22.01
CA LEU A 1179 21.65 -38.69 -21.63
C LEU A 1179 21.75 -38.51 -20.09
N PRO A 1180 22.16 -37.34 -19.59
CA PRO A 1180 22.22 -37.07 -18.15
C PRO A 1180 20.89 -37.45 -17.50
N ARG A 1181 20.96 -38.25 -16.42
CA ARG A 1181 19.76 -38.79 -15.77
C ARG A 1181 18.91 -37.60 -15.29
N THR A 1182 17.65 -37.56 -15.70
CA THR A 1182 16.70 -36.57 -15.18
C THR A 1182 16.42 -36.92 -13.73
N GLY A 1183 16.88 -36.11 -12.78
CA GLY A 1183 16.56 -36.29 -11.36
C GLY A 1183 15.06 -36.33 -11.12
N ASP A 1184 14.62 -37.20 -10.23
CA ASP A 1184 13.23 -37.35 -9.82
C ASP A 1184 12.85 -36.35 -8.72
N VAL A 1185 11.58 -35.97 -8.71
CA VAL A 1185 11.02 -35.09 -7.69
C VAL A 1185 10.61 -35.96 -6.50
N VAL A 1186 11.20 -35.67 -5.34
CA VAL A 1186 10.85 -36.31 -4.08
C VAL A 1186 10.79 -35.26 -2.97
N PHE A 1187 10.18 -35.60 -1.84
CA PHE A 1187 9.95 -34.67 -0.73
C PHE A 1187 10.62 -35.14 0.56
N HIS A 1188 10.90 -34.19 1.44
CA HIS A 1188 11.41 -34.43 2.78
C HIS A 1188 10.75 -33.46 3.78
N GLY A 1189 10.37 -33.98 4.96
CA GLY A 1189 9.89 -33.18 6.09
C GLY A 1189 10.72 -33.44 7.34
N SER A 1190 10.90 -32.41 8.16
CA SER A 1190 11.61 -32.51 9.43
C SER A 1190 11.20 -31.40 10.40
N GLN A 1191 11.70 -31.47 11.63
CA GLN A 1191 11.46 -30.46 12.66
C GLN A 1191 12.16 -29.13 12.32
N THR A 1192 11.50 -28.01 12.63
CA THR A 1192 11.97 -26.67 12.29
C THR A 1192 13.31 -26.31 12.93
N SER A 1193 13.60 -26.83 14.14
CA SER A 1193 14.88 -26.62 14.83
C SER A 1193 16.09 -27.21 14.08
N ARG A 1194 15.87 -28.12 13.12
CA ARG A 1194 16.93 -28.76 12.31
C ARG A 1194 17.19 -28.07 10.98
N MET A 1195 16.30 -27.17 10.54
CA MET A 1195 16.34 -26.58 9.20
C MET A 1195 17.58 -25.75 8.93
N TRP A 1196 18.12 -25.04 9.93
CA TRP A 1196 19.36 -24.30 9.77
C TRP A 1196 20.50 -25.19 9.26
N LYS A 1197 20.70 -26.36 9.90
CA LYS A 1197 21.71 -27.34 9.50
C LYS A 1197 21.44 -27.91 8.12
N VAL A 1198 20.19 -28.27 7.81
CA VAL A 1198 19.82 -28.83 6.49
C VAL A 1198 20.13 -27.85 5.37
N LEU A 1199 19.82 -26.56 5.55
CA LEU A 1199 20.04 -25.53 4.53
C LEU A 1199 21.52 -25.13 4.37
N THR A 1200 22.35 -25.32 5.39
CA THR A 1200 23.79 -24.99 5.33
C THR A 1200 24.68 -26.17 5.00
N GLU A 1201 24.25 -27.42 5.22
CA GLU A 1201 25.08 -28.62 5.10
C GLU A 1201 24.49 -29.70 4.19
N GLY A 1202 23.25 -29.52 3.69
CA GLY A 1202 22.50 -30.53 2.95
C GLY A 1202 21.77 -31.52 3.87
N LEU A 1203 20.99 -32.42 3.27
CA LEU A 1203 20.41 -33.56 4.00
C LEU A 1203 21.51 -34.57 4.34
N ARG A 1204 21.50 -35.07 5.57
CA ARG A 1204 22.53 -35.97 6.12
C ARG A 1204 21.93 -37.27 6.61
N ASN A 1205 22.66 -38.37 6.44
CA ASN A 1205 22.29 -39.65 7.04
C ASN A 1205 22.63 -39.66 8.55
N MET A 1206 21.63 -39.35 9.37
CA MET A 1206 21.77 -39.25 10.83
C MET A 1206 21.40 -40.54 11.58
N SER A 1207 21.20 -41.64 10.86
CA SER A 1207 20.78 -42.93 11.43
C SER A 1207 21.81 -43.43 12.45
N ASN A 1208 21.33 -44.04 13.55
CA ASN A 1208 22.17 -44.56 14.64
C ASN A 1208 23.05 -43.49 15.34
N THR A 1209 22.68 -42.21 15.23
CA THR A 1209 23.30 -41.10 15.98
C THR A 1209 22.31 -40.47 16.95
N ARG A 1210 22.79 -39.66 17.90
CA ARG A 1210 21.91 -38.86 18.77
C ARG A 1210 21.01 -37.88 18.01
N TYR A 1211 21.33 -37.58 16.75
CA TYR A 1211 20.55 -36.66 15.91
C TYR A 1211 19.40 -37.35 15.19
N MET A 1212 19.28 -38.68 15.26
CA MET A 1212 18.17 -39.42 14.67
C MET A 1212 16.84 -39.00 15.33
N ALA A 1213 15.95 -38.36 14.56
CA ALA A 1213 14.64 -37.93 15.06
C ALA A 1213 13.61 -39.07 15.05
N HIS A 1214 13.70 -39.93 14.03
CA HIS A 1214 12.83 -41.08 13.82
C HIS A 1214 13.72 -42.31 13.63
N GLY A 1215 13.35 -43.44 14.23
CA GLY A 1215 14.16 -44.66 14.16
C GLY A 1215 14.44 -45.13 12.73
N ALA A 1216 15.51 -45.89 12.52
CA ALA A 1216 15.92 -46.41 11.22
C ALA A 1216 15.28 -47.78 10.89
N VAL A 1217 13.95 -47.89 11.01
CA VAL A 1217 13.22 -49.18 10.96
C VAL A 1217 13.44 -49.94 9.64
N ASN A 1218 13.58 -49.23 8.53
CA ASN A 1218 13.83 -49.81 7.20
C ASN A 1218 15.32 -49.81 6.82
N GLY A 1219 16.17 -49.49 7.79
CA GLY A 1219 17.61 -49.38 7.64
C GLY A 1219 18.10 -47.93 7.64
N PRO A 1220 19.42 -47.73 7.71
CA PRO A 1220 20.03 -46.42 7.82
C PRO A 1220 19.94 -45.64 6.49
N GLY A 1221 19.54 -44.37 6.55
CA GLY A 1221 19.56 -43.46 5.39
C GLY A 1221 18.75 -42.18 5.60
N ILE A 1222 18.73 -41.34 4.57
CA ILE A 1222 17.83 -40.20 4.45
C ILE A 1222 16.50 -40.70 3.90
N TYR A 1223 15.41 -40.47 4.62
CA TYR A 1223 14.07 -40.88 4.24
C TYR A 1223 13.41 -39.80 3.38
N LEU A 1224 12.96 -40.17 2.19
CA LEU A 1224 12.27 -39.32 1.23
C LEU A 1224 10.96 -40.01 0.80
N ALA A 1225 9.99 -39.24 0.31
CA ALA A 1225 8.75 -39.79 -0.24
C ALA A 1225 8.40 -39.13 -1.58
N ASP A 1226 7.80 -39.90 -2.48
CA ASP A 1226 7.25 -39.40 -3.75
C ASP A 1226 6.09 -38.45 -3.47
N GLU A 1227 5.21 -38.79 -2.52
CA GLU A 1227 4.08 -37.95 -2.15
C GLU A 1227 4.46 -36.86 -1.12
N PRO A 1228 4.15 -35.57 -1.38
CA PRO A 1228 4.44 -34.48 -0.46
C PRO A 1228 3.67 -34.60 0.86
N SER A 1229 2.46 -35.15 0.85
CA SER A 1229 1.63 -35.37 2.05
C SER A 1229 2.32 -36.28 3.07
N THR A 1230 2.96 -37.36 2.61
CA THR A 1230 3.74 -38.28 3.43
C THR A 1230 4.86 -37.54 4.14
N SER A 1231 5.67 -36.77 3.39
CA SER A 1231 6.77 -36.00 3.97
C SER A 1231 6.29 -34.88 4.89
N PHE A 1232 5.19 -34.19 4.54
CA PHE A 1232 4.63 -33.09 5.32
C PHE A 1232 4.15 -33.52 6.71
N SER A 1233 3.77 -34.79 6.89
CA SER A 1233 3.43 -35.35 8.21
C SER A 1233 4.62 -35.33 9.19
N TYR A 1234 5.85 -35.40 8.68
CA TYR A 1234 7.09 -35.30 9.46
C TYR A 1234 7.56 -33.84 9.66
N SER A 1235 6.90 -32.86 9.05
CA SER A 1235 7.25 -31.44 9.18
C SER A 1235 6.71 -30.80 10.46
N GLY A 1236 7.60 -30.18 11.22
CA GLY A 1236 7.27 -29.42 12.43
C GLY A 1236 6.69 -28.03 12.12
N THR A 1237 5.95 -27.46 13.08
CA THR A 1237 5.40 -26.09 12.99
C THR A 1237 6.38 -25.06 13.61
N LEU A 1238 6.53 -23.89 12.98
CA LEU A 1238 7.29 -22.74 13.46
C LEU A 1238 6.54 -22.01 14.59
N ASN A 1239 6.42 -22.67 15.75
CA ASN A 1239 5.80 -22.07 16.94
C ASN A 1239 6.76 -21.11 17.67
N ASN A 1240 8.07 -21.41 17.62
CA ASN A 1240 9.11 -20.61 18.26
C ASN A 1240 9.90 -19.85 17.19
N THR A 1241 9.46 -18.63 16.89
CA THR A 1241 10.17 -17.72 15.99
C THR A 1241 10.40 -16.36 16.67
N TRP A 1242 11.20 -15.50 16.04
CA TRP A 1242 11.45 -14.14 16.50
C TRP A 1242 10.21 -13.25 16.32
N SER A 1243 10.04 -12.27 17.20
CA SER A 1243 8.80 -11.53 17.46
C SER A 1243 8.17 -10.79 16.28
N LYS A 1244 8.91 -10.51 15.20
CA LYS A 1244 8.41 -9.74 14.03
C LYS A 1244 8.42 -10.54 12.73
N SER A 1245 8.61 -11.86 12.82
CA SER A 1245 8.58 -12.74 11.65
C SER A 1245 7.19 -12.82 11.01
N ALA A 1246 7.14 -12.95 9.69
CA ALA A 1246 5.92 -13.27 8.95
C ALA A 1246 5.54 -14.77 8.94
N PHE A 1247 6.40 -15.67 9.42
CA PHE A 1247 6.24 -17.14 9.25
C PHE A 1247 5.83 -17.90 10.51
N SER A 1248 5.34 -17.19 11.53
CA SER A 1248 4.79 -17.82 12.74
C SER A 1248 3.65 -18.78 12.41
N MET A 1249 3.58 -19.93 13.09
CA MET A 1249 2.53 -20.96 12.92
C MET A 1249 2.48 -21.66 11.54
N LYS A 1250 3.58 -21.65 10.78
CA LYS A 1250 3.70 -22.35 9.48
C LYS A 1250 4.57 -23.62 9.57
N LYS A 1251 4.39 -24.58 8.66
CA LYS A 1251 5.20 -25.81 8.51
C LYS A 1251 6.10 -25.72 7.28
N ILE A 1252 7.22 -26.43 7.30
CA ILE A 1252 8.22 -26.41 6.21
C ILE A 1252 8.27 -27.77 5.51
N LEU A 1253 8.10 -27.78 4.18
CA LEU A 1253 8.32 -28.96 3.34
C LEU A 1253 9.45 -28.69 2.34
N LEU A 1254 10.32 -29.67 2.13
CA LEU A 1254 11.41 -29.58 1.16
C LEU A 1254 11.06 -30.36 -0.10
N GLY A 1255 11.18 -29.71 -1.27
CA GLY A 1255 11.17 -30.36 -2.57
C GLY A 1255 12.60 -30.63 -3.03
N CYS A 1256 12.91 -31.89 -3.28
CA CYS A 1256 14.27 -32.38 -3.54
C CYS A 1256 14.37 -33.02 -4.93
N GLU A 1257 15.57 -32.98 -5.48
CA GLU A 1257 15.98 -33.66 -6.70
C GLU A 1257 16.78 -34.91 -6.31
N LEU A 1258 16.36 -36.09 -6.78
CA LEU A 1258 16.98 -37.38 -6.47
C LEU A 1258 17.52 -38.05 -7.72
N ILE A 1259 18.77 -38.50 -7.69
CA ILE A 1259 19.35 -39.39 -8.71
C ILE A 1259 19.07 -40.85 -8.30
N LYS A 1260 18.30 -41.56 -9.13
CA LYS A 1260 18.06 -43.01 -8.94
C LYS A 1260 19.36 -43.81 -9.04
N ASP A 1261 19.50 -44.80 -8.17
CA ASP A 1261 20.56 -45.79 -8.26
C ASP A 1261 20.47 -46.59 -9.55
N ASP A 1262 21.58 -47.27 -9.89
CA ASP A 1262 21.49 -48.42 -10.78
C ASP A 1262 20.49 -49.43 -10.19
N PRO A 1263 19.43 -49.83 -10.93
CA PRO A 1263 18.50 -50.86 -10.48
C PRO A 1263 19.18 -52.20 -10.16
N LEU A 1264 20.42 -52.43 -10.59
CA LEU A 1264 21.25 -53.60 -10.24
C LEU A 1264 22.03 -53.46 -8.92
N SER A 1265 22.02 -52.28 -8.29
CA SER A 1265 22.72 -52.08 -7.01
C SER A 1265 22.06 -52.87 -5.88
N THR A 1266 22.88 -53.59 -5.11
CA THR A 1266 22.39 -54.35 -3.96
C THR A 1266 22.12 -53.41 -2.79
N LEU A 1267 20.96 -53.60 -2.14
CA LEU A 1267 20.63 -52.89 -0.90
C LEU A 1267 21.72 -53.15 0.15
N PRO A 1268 22.15 -52.12 0.92
CA PRO A 1268 23.16 -52.29 1.97
C PRO A 1268 22.75 -53.38 2.98
N PRO A 1269 23.70 -54.16 3.52
CA PRO A 1269 23.39 -55.19 4.52
C PRO A 1269 22.54 -54.63 5.68
N GLY A 1270 21.41 -55.28 5.97
CA GLY A 1270 20.48 -54.88 7.04
C GLY A 1270 19.42 -53.84 6.66
N THR A 1271 19.44 -53.29 5.43
CA THR A 1271 18.33 -52.46 4.93
C THR A 1271 17.19 -53.35 4.44
N LYS A 1272 15.96 -52.94 4.76
CA LYS A 1272 14.75 -53.54 4.18
C LYS A 1272 14.38 -52.73 2.95
N LYS A 1273 13.73 -53.37 1.98
CA LYS A 1273 13.13 -52.65 0.86
C LYS A 1273 12.13 -51.62 1.44
N PRO A 1274 12.29 -50.32 1.17
CA PRO A 1274 11.37 -49.32 1.69
C PRO A 1274 9.94 -49.54 1.16
N PRO A 1275 8.91 -49.09 1.89
CA PRO A 1275 7.54 -49.04 1.38
C PRO A 1275 7.47 -48.38 0.00
N ALA A 1276 6.54 -48.83 -0.86
CA ALA A 1276 6.33 -48.23 -2.17
C ALA A 1276 6.07 -46.72 -2.04
N GLY A 1277 6.69 -45.92 -2.91
CA GLY A 1277 6.62 -44.45 -2.85
C GLY A 1277 7.54 -43.80 -1.82
N THR A 1278 8.38 -44.57 -1.12
CA THR A 1278 9.40 -44.04 -0.20
C THR A 1278 10.79 -44.50 -0.59
N HIS A 1279 11.78 -43.66 -0.32
CA HIS A 1279 13.18 -43.89 -0.67
C HIS A 1279 14.06 -43.76 0.56
N ILE A 1280 15.05 -44.64 0.67
CA ILE A 1280 16.10 -44.57 1.70
C ILE A 1280 17.41 -44.33 0.97
N VAL A 1281 17.92 -43.11 1.11
CA VAL A 1281 19.13 -42.69 0.41
C VAL A 1281 20.31 -42.78 1.39
N THR A 1282 21.21 -43.73 1.13
CA THR A 1282 22.42 -43.93 1.93
C THR A 1282 23.55 -42.99 1.54
N ASP A 1283 23.67 -42.69 0.24
CA ASP A 1283 24.65 -41.75 -0.29
C ASP A 1283 24.06 -40.35 -0.41
N GLU A 1284 24.53 -39.46 0.46
CA GLU A 1284 24.11 -38.06 0.54
C GLU A 1284 24.32 -37.30 -0.78
N SER A 1285 25.25 -37.72 -1.64
CA SER A 1285 25.52 -37.04 -2.91
C SER A 1285 24.42 -37.19 -3.94
N ARG A 1286 23.41 -38.04 -3.70
CA ARG A 1286 22.34 -38.32 -4.67
C ARG A 1286 21.12 -37.44 -4.53
N VAL A 1287 21.04 -36.62 -3.49
CA VAL A 1287 19.86 -35.81 -3.19
C VAL A 1287 20.24 -34.35 -3.00
N LEU A 1288 19.45 -33.45 -3.57
CA LEU A 1288 19.67 -32.02 -3.46
C LEU A 1288 18.37 -31.26 -3.23
N VAL A 1289 18.34 -30.38 -2.23
CA VAL A 1289 17.17 -29.54 -1.94
C VAL A 1289 17.07 -28.44 -3.00
N ARG A 1290 15.90 -28.26 -3.61
CA ARG A 1290 15.67 -27.25 -4.67
C ARG A 1290 14.52 -26.30 -4.34
N TYR A 1291 13.46 -26.80 -3.70
CA TYR A 1291 12.36 -25.98 -3.19
C TYR A 1291 12.28 -26.04 -1.66
N VAL A 1292 11.90 -24.91 -1.07
CA VAL A 1292 11.45 -24.81 0.32
C VAL A 1292 10.04 -24.22 0.30
N PHE A 1293 9.06 -24.99 0.78
CA PHE A 1293 7.67 -24.61 0.88
C PHE A 1293 7.32 -24.27 2.33
N ILE A 1294 6.78 -23.08 2.57
CA ILE A 1294 6.34 -22.64 3.90
C ILE A 1294 4.81 -22.57 3.91
N CYS A 1295 4.19 -23.61 4.46
CA CYS A 1295 2.76 -23.85 4.34
C CYS A 1295 2.04 -23.51 5.65
N PRO A 1296 0.78 -23.05 5.61
CA PRO A 1296 -0.07 -23.02 6.80
C PRO A 1296 -0.09 -24.38 7.53
N SER A 1297 -0.21 -24.40 8.86
CA SER A 1297 -0.07 -25.63 9.65
C SER A 1297 -1.06 -26.75 9.27
N GLY A 1298 -2.24 -26.39 8.75
CA GLY A 1298 -3.29 -27.30 8.27
C GLY A 1298 -3.39 -27.41 6.75
N TYR A 1299 -2.34 -27.05 6.00
CA TYR A 1299 -2.38 -27.08 4.53
C TYR A 1299 -2.48 -28.52 3.99
N SER A 1300 -3.43 -28.75 3.08
CA SER A 1300 -3.59 -30.04 2.38
C SER A 1300 -2.65 -30.10 1.18
N MET A 1301 -1.72 -31.07 1.20
CA MET A 1301 -0.72 -31.19 0.13
C MET A 1301 -1.36 -31.72 -1.17
N PRO A 1302 -1.10 -31.08 -2.33
CA PRO A 1302 -1.56 -31.61 -3.60
C PRO A 1302 -0.84 -32.94 -3.92
N PRO A 1303 -1.47 -33.88 -4.64
CA PRO A 1303 -0.80 -35.08 -5.13
C PRO A 1303 0.42 -34.75 -5.99
N VAL A 1304 1.49 -35.54 -5.90
CA VAL A 1304 2.76 -35.28 -6.62
C VAL A 1304 2.55 -35.05 -8.13
N ARG A 1305 1.67 -35.82 -8.77
CA ARG A 1305 1.33 -35.73 -10.20
C ARG A 1305 0.89 -34.34 -10.68
N HIS A 1306 0.41 -33.47 -9.78
CA HIS A 1306 -0.03 -32.11 -10.14
C HIS A 1306 1.10 -31.07 -10.09
N ILE A 1307 2.22 -31.39 -9.45
CA ILE A 1307 3.35 -30.45 -9.25
C ILE A 1307 4.66 -30.94 -9.87
N GLU A 1308 4.80 -32.25 -10.06
CA GLU A 1308 6.01 -32.89 -10.55
C GLU A 1308 6.52 -32.30 -11.87
N THR A 1309 5.65 -32.11 -12.86
CA THR A 1309 6.04 -31.56 -14.18
C THR A 1309 6.63 -30.15 -14.05
N GLY A 1310 6.01 -29.29 -13.24
CA GLY A 1310 6.50 -27.93 -12.99
C GLY A 1310 7.83 -27.91 -12.24
N MET A 1311 7.99 -28.79 -11.25
CA MET A 1311 9.23 -28.95 -10.50
C MET A 1311 10.35 -29.51 -11.37
N ARG A 1312 10.10 -30.54 -12.19
CA ARG A 1312 11.07 -31.12 -13.13
C ARG A 1312 11.55 -30.09 -14.16
N SER A 1313 10.63 -29.28 -14.70
CA SER A 1313 10.96 -28.16 -15.59
C SER A 1313 11.87 -27.14 -14.90
N THR A 1314 11.56 -26.79 -13.66
CA THR A 1314 12.39 -25.86 -12.87
C THR A 1314 13.77 -26.45 -12.56
N PHE A 1315 13.86 -27.72 -12.18
CA PHE A 1315 15.15 -28.39 -11.92
C PHE A 1315 16.02 -28.41 -13.18
N ALA A 1316 15.42 -28.72 -14.33
CA ALA A 1316 16.10 -28.65 -15.61
C ALA A 1316 16.61 -27.23 -15.92
N SER A 1317 15.78 -26.19 -15.69
CA SER A 1317 16.17 -24.78 -15.85
C SER A 1317 17.31 -24.36 -14.92
N LEU A 1318 17.32 -24.84 -13.67
CA LEU A 1318 18.39 -24.52 -12.71
C LEU A 1318 19.71 -25.17 -13.14
N ARG A 1319 19.69 -26.39 -13.68
CA ARG A 1319 20.88 -27.05 -14.24
C ARG A 1319 21.38 -26.37 -15.52
N SER A 1320 20.47 -25.97 -16.41
CA SER A 1320 20.84 -25.40 -17.73
C SER A 1320 21.22 -23.92 -17.67
N GLY A 1321 20.58 -23.12 -16.82
CA GLY A 1321 20.74 -21.66 -16.84
C GLY A 1321 22.07 -21.14 -16.29
N ALA A 1322 22.89 -22.01 -15.68
CA ALA A 1322 24.29 -21.71 -15.42
C ALA A 1322 25.14 -21.62 -16.71
N ALA A 1323 24.61 -22.08 -17.86
CA ALA A 1323 25.30 -22.12 -19.15
C ALA A 1323 24.84 -21.04 -20.17
N LEU A 1324 23.83 -20.22 -19.85
CA LEU A 1324 23.40 -19.07 -20.65
C LEU A 1324 24.19 -17.81 -20.26
#